data_AF-B2FQ38-F1
#
_entry.id   AF-B2FQ38-F1
#
_cell.length_a   1.000
_cell.length_b   1.000
_cell.length_c   1.000
_cell.angle_alpha   90.00
_cell.angle_beta   90.00
_cell.angle_gamma   90.00
#
_symmetry.space_group_name_H-M   'P 1'
#
loop_
_entity.id
_entity.type
_entity.pdbx_description
1 polymer ?
#
loop_
_entity_poly.entity_id
_entity_poly.type
_entity_poly.pdbx_seq_one_letter_code
_entity_poly.pdbx_strand_id
1 'polypeptide(L)'
;MEDLMTSYSFTEKKRIRKDFGKQRSILEVPFLLAIQVDSYREFLQENVDPAKRTDHGLHAALKSVFPIASYSGNAALEYVGYKLGEPVFDERECRQRGMSYGAPLRVTVRLVIYDRESSTKAIKYVKEQEVYLGEIPLMTENGTFIVNGTERVIVSQLHRSPGVFFDHDRGKTHSSGKLLYSARIIPYRGSWLDFEFDPKDALFTRIDRRRKLPVSILLRALGYSNEEMLAEFFEINTFHINPDEGVQLELVPERLRGETLGFDLADGDKVIVEAGKRITARHIKQLEASGIAALAVPDDYIVGRILSHDVVDASTGELLAQANDEITDEQLQAFRKAGVDAVGTLWVNDLDRGPYLSNTLRIDPTKTQLEALVEIYRMMRPGEPPTKDAAQNLFHNLFFTFERYDLSAVGRMKFNRRVGRKETTGEAVLYDSKYFGERNDEESKRLVAAHGDSSDILDVIKVLTEIRNGRGVVDDIDHLGNRRVRSVGEMAENVFRVGLVRVERAVKERLSMAESEGLTPQELINAKPVAAAIKEFFGSSQLSQFMDQNNPLSEVTHKRRVSALGPGGLTRERAGFEVRDVHPTHYGRVCTIETPEGPNIGLINSLAVYARTNQYGFLETPYRKVVDGKVYDEVEFLSAIEENEYVIAQANALTDAKGTLTEQFVPCRFQGESLLKPPAEVHFMDVSPMQTVSIAAALVPFLEHDDANRALMGANMQRQAVPTLRAQKPLVGTGIERAVARDSGVTVNARRGGEIVQIDAARIVVKVNEEEIVGATDAGVDIYNLVKYTRSNQNTCINQRPLVQVGDVIARGDVLADGPSTDIGELALGQNMLIAFMPWNGYNFEDSILLSERVVEEDRYTTIHIEELTCVARDTKLGPEEISADIPNVSEQALNRLDESGVVYIGAEVRAGDIMVGKVTPKGESQLTPEEKLLRAIFGEKASDVKDSSLRVPPGMDGTVIDVQVFTRDGIEKDKRARQIEESEIKRVKKDFDDQFRILEAAIYMRLRSQIVGKVVNGGAGLKKGDVITDAFLDGLKKADWFALRMKDEDASEAIERAQKQIQAHEKEFERRFADKRGKITAGDDLAPGVLKMVKVFLAVKRRIQPGDKMAGRHGNKGVVSNVVPVEDMPYMASGETVDIVLNPLGVPSRMNIGQILEVHLGWAAKGLGRKIQAMMEAQAAVADLRKFLDDIYNHDDTNVANRVDLSQFSDEELLRLARNLTDGVPMATPVFDGATEAEIKRMLELADLPSSGQTQLYDGRTGEAFDRHTTVGYMHYLKLNHLVDDKMHARSTGPYSLVTQQPLGGKAQFGGQRFGEMEVWALEAYGAAYTLQEMLTVKSDDVQGRNQMYKNIVDGEHEMVAGMPESFNVLVKEIRSLAINMELEDN
;
A
#
# COMPACT_ATOMS: atom_id res chain seq x y z
N MET A 1 -15.29 2.42 31.79
CA MET A 1 -14.86 3.58 30.99
C MET A 1 -14.49 4.77 31.87
N GLU A 2 -15.09 4.97 33.06
CA GLU A 2 -14.66 6.03 33.99
C GLU A 2 -13.29 5.79 34.67
N ASP A 3 -12.86 4.54 34.88
CA ASP A 3 -11.53 4.23 35.45
C ASP A 3 -10.35 4.33 34.47
N LEU A 4 -10.59 4.66 33.19
CA LEU A 4 -9.56 4.67 32.14
C LEU A 4 -9.01 6.07 31.80
N MET A 5 -9.48 7.13 32.47
CA MET A 5 -9.26 8.50 32.00
C MET A 5 -7.98 9.22 32.47
N THR A 6 -7.14 8.65 33.34
CA THR A 6 -5.90 9.35 33.79
C THR A 6 -4.78 8.40 34.27
N SER A 7 -4.29 7.49 33.44
CA SER A 7 -3.01 6.82 33.70
C SER A 7 -1.98 7.18 32.63
N TYR A 8 -1.09 8.12 32.94
CA TYR A 8 0.04 8.45 32.06
C TYR A 8 1.00 7.27 31.93
N SER A 9 1.37 6.91 30.70
CA SER A 9 2.45 5.95 30.40
C SER A 9 3.80 6.42 30.93
N PHE A 10 4.76 5.51 31.03
CA PHE A 10 6.11 5.82 31.52
C PHE A 10 6.78 6.95 30.71
N THR A 11 6.59 6.95 29.40
CA THR A 11 7.13 7.99 28.51
C THR A 11 6.34 9.30 28.58
N GLU A 12 5.02 9.26 28.74
CA GLU A 12 4.21 10.48 28.92
C GLU A 12 4.58 11.22 30.19
N LYS A 13 4.85 10.51 31.28
CA LYS A 13 5.33 11.12 32.51
C LYS A 13 6.67 11.83 32.35
N LYS A 14 7.54 11.33 31.47
CA LYS A 14 8.82 12.00 31.16
C LYS A 14 8.61 13.27 30.35
N ARG A 15 7.62 13.32 29.45
CA ARG A 15 7.34 14.50 28.63
C ARG A 15 5.87 14.56 28.20
N ILE A 16 5.18 15.58 28.68
CA ILE A 16 3.81 15.91 28.26
C ILE A 16 3.90 16.99 27.17
N ARG A 17 3.11 16.83 26.11
CA ARG A 17 2.91 17.84 25.07
C ARG A 17 1.63 18.59 25.37
N LYS A 18 1.69 19.92 25.41
CA LYS A 18 0.50 20.76 25.63
C LYS A 18 -0.36 20.71 24.39
N ASP A 19 -1.55 20.13 24.50
CA ASP A 19 -2.54 20.10 23.41
C ASP A 19 -3.44 21.34 23.46
N PHE A 20 -3.69 21.96 22.30
CA PHE A 20 -4.62 23.08 22.11
C PHE A 20 -6.01 22.63 21.62
N GLY A 21 -6.19 21.35 21.28
CA GLY A 21 -7.46 20.77 20.85
C GLY A 21 -8.59 21.05 21.83
N LYS A 22 -9.71 21.54 21.31
CA LYS A 22 -10.91 21.88 22.10
C LYS A 22 -11.91 20.73 22.11
N GLN A 23 -11.84 19.86 21.10
CA GLN A 23 -12.72 18.72 20.97
C GLN A 23 -12.21 17.53 21.76
N ARG A 24 -13.14 16.81 22.39
CA ARG A 24 -12.81 15.56 23.07
C ARG A 24 -12.49 14.49 22.03
N SER A 25 -11.36 13.79 22.20
CA SER A 25 -11.06 12.59 21.42
C SER A 25 -12.03 11.46 21.82
N ILE A 26 -12.93 11.09 20.90
CA ILE A 26 -13.94 10.03 21.12
C ILE A 26 -13.37 8.65 20.76
N LEU A 27 -12.54 8.59 19.70
CA LEU A 27 -11.91 7.38 19.20
C LEU A 27 -10.40 7.61 19.11
N GLU A 28 -9.63 6.72 19.72
CA GLU A 28 -8.16 6.74 19.59
C GLU A 28 -7.73 6.42 18.16
N VAL A 29 -6.55 6.91 17.77
CA VAL A 29 -5.96 6.59 16.47
C VAL A 29 -5.79 5.07 16.37
N PRO A 30 -6.39 4.41 15.35
CA PRO A 30 -6.31 2.96 15.20
C PRO A 30 -4.89 2.53 14.88
N PHE A 31 -4.58 1.25 15.09
CA PHE A 31 -3.27 0.70 14.73
C PHE A 31 -2.99 0.94 13.23
N LEU A 32 -1.95 1.74 12.95
CA LEU A 32 -1.76 2.30 11.61
C LEU A 32 -1.42 1.25 10.54
N LEU A 33 -0.98 0.06 10.93
CA LEU A 33 -0.61 -1.03 10.00
C LEU A 33 -1.66 -2.15 9.89
N ALA A 34 -2.82 -1.99 10.54
CA ALA A 34 -3.88 -3.00 10.63
C ALA A 34 -4.26 -3.61 9.27
N ILE A 35 -4.43 -2.79 8.23
CA ILE A 35 -4.87 -3.25 6.90
C ILE A 35 -3.92 -4.31 6.29
N GLN A 36 -2.60 -4.13 6.46
CA GLN A 36 -1.62 -5.09 5.94
C GLN A 36 -1.59 -6.35 6.82
N VAL A 37 -1.47 -6.14 8.13
CA VAL A 37 -1.28 -7.22 9.11
C VAL A 37 -2.53 -8.11 9.20
N ASP A 38 -3.71 -7.52 9.33
CA ASP A 38 -4.97 -8.26 9.45
C ASP A 38 -5.29 -8.99 8.16
N SER A 39 -5.11 -8.35 6.98
CA SER A 39 -5.32 -9.01 5.69
C SER A 39 -4.41 -10.23 5.49
N TYR A 40 -3.14 -10.15 5.90
CA TYR A 40 -2.23 -11.29 5.76
C TYR A 40 -2.49 -12.37 6.80
N ARG A 41 -2.93 -11.99 8.01
CA ARG A 41 -3.37 -12.94 9.05
C ARG A 41 -4.59 -13.73 8.59
N GLU A 42 -5.58 -13.06 7.98
CA GLU A 42 -6.76 -13.69 7.38
C GLU A 42 -6.40 -14.62 6.22
N PHE A 43 -5.38 -14.26 5.43
CA PHE A 43 -4.88 -15.12 4.35
C PHE A 43 -4.26 -16.43 4.86
N LEU A 44 -3.43 -16.36 5.92
CA LEU A 44 -2.70 -17.52 6.45
C LEU A 44 -3.52 -18.39 7.42
N GLN A 45 -4.42 -17.79 8.20
CA GLN A 45 -5.17 -18.45 9.31
C GLN A 45 -4.30 -19.34 10.21
N GLU A 46 -3.07 -18.89 10.52
CA GLU A 46 -2.05 -19.68 11.22
C GLU A 46 -2.51 -20.16 12.60
N ASN A 47 -3.11 -19.27 13.38
CA ASN A 47 -3.54 -19.51 14.76
C ASN A 47 -4.96 -20.09 14.88
N VAL A 48 -5.59 -20.46 13.76
CA VAL A 48 -6.94 -21.03 13.73
C VAL A 48 -6.85 -22.54 13.58
N ASP A 49 -7.49 -23.26 14.51
CA ASP A 49 -7.63 -24.72 14.46
C ASP A 49 -8.15 -25.14 13.08
N PRO A 50 -7.53 -26.15 12.41
CA PRO A 50 -7.95 -26.62 11.08
C PRO A 50 -9.46 -26.80 10.90
N ALA A 51 -10.19 -27.22 11.92
CA ALA A 51 -11.65 -27.43 11.84
C ALA A 51 -12.48 -26.14 11.92
N LYS A 52 -11.90 -25.05 12.44
CA LYS A 52 -12.54 -23.73 12.62
C LYS A 52 -12.10 -22.70 11.59
N ARG A 53 -11.27 -23.10 10.61
CA ARG A 53 -10.83 -22.21 9.53
C ARG A 53 -12.03 -21.77 8.69
N THR A 54 -12.11 -20.47 8.45
CA THR A 54 -13.15 -19.89 7.58
C THR A 54 -12.75 -20.07 6.12
N ASP A 55 -13.72 -20.01 5.22
CA ASP A 55 -13.50 -20.18 3.77
C ASP A 55 -12.93 -18.91 3.12
N HIS A 56 -11.76 -18.48 3.61
CA HIS A 56 -10.97 -17.35 3.10
C HIS A 56 -9.49 -17.72 2.95
N GLY A 57 -8.75 -16.98 2.10
CA GLY A 57 -7.29 -17.09 2.01
C GLY A 57 -6.81 -18.42 1.44
N LEU A 58 -5.75 -18.99 2.03
CA LEU A 58 -5.19 -20.29 1.60
C LEU A 58 -6.24 -21.40 1.62
N HIS A 59 -7.12 -21.42 2.63
CA HIS A 59 -8.14 -22.46 2.76
C HIS A 59 -9.17 -22.38 1.62
N ALA A 60 -9.63 -21.18 1.27
CA ALA A 60 -10.54 -20.95 0.15
C ALA A 60 -9.90 -21.34 -1.19
N ALA A 61 -8.64 -20.93 -1.43
CA ALA A 61 -7.94 -21.26 -2.66
C ALA A 61 -7.77 -22.77 -2.85
N LEU A 62 -7.42 -23.50 -1.77
CA LEU A 62 -7.31 -24.96 -1.80
C LEU A 62 -8.67 -25.64 -2.04
N LYS A 63 -9.71 -25.27 -1.29
CA LYS A 63 -11.08 -25.78 -1.51
C LYS A 63 -11.66 -25.45 -2.88
N SER A 64 -11.21 -24.36 -3.51
CA SER A 64 -11.70 -23.97 -4.84
C SER A 64 -11.19 -24.84 -5.99
N VAL A 65 -10.09 -25.59 -5.77
CA VAL A 65 -9.46 -26.45 -6.79
C VAL A 65 -9.57 -27.93 -6.44
N PHE A 66 -9.54 -28.27 -5.15
CA PHE A 66 -9.75 -29.63 -4.67
C PHE A 66 -11.24 -29.86 -4.36
N PRO A 67 -11.84 -31.01 -4.70
CA PRO A 67 -11.19 -32.23 -5.18
C PRO A 67 -10.89 -32.23 -6.69
N ILE A 68 -9.70 -32.70 -7.06
CA ILE A 68 -9.29 -32.85 -8.46
C ILE A 68 -9.67 -34.26 -8.93
N ALA A 69 -10.69 -34.38 -9.78
CA ALA A 69 -11.10 -35.65 -10.36
C ALA A 69 -10.40 -35.91 -11.71
N SER A 70 -9.99 -37.16 -11.93
CA SER A 70 -9.54 -37.69 -13.23
C SER A 70 -10.59 -37.52 -14.32
N TYR A 71 -10.18 -37.51 -15.60
CA TYR A 71 -11.11 -37.47 -16.74
C TYR A 71 -12.09 -38.64 -16.78
N SER A 72 -11.68 -39.81 -16.26
CA SER A 72 -12.50 -41.02 -16.15
C SER A 72 -13.46 -40.98 -14.95
N GLY A 73 -13.16 -40.15 -13.94
CA GLY A 73 -13.85 -40.12 -12.65
C GLY A 73 -13.45 -41.23 -11.67
N ASN A 74 -12.51 -42.13 -12.03
CA ASN A 74 -12.10 -43.27 -11.20
C ASN A 74 -11.07 -42.92 -10.13
N ALA A 75 -10.38 -41.79 -10.26
CA ALA A 75 -9.44 -41.28 -9.28
C ALA A 75 -9.79 -39.83 -8.91
N ALA A 76 -9.70 -39.50 -7.62
CA ALA A 76 -9.85 -38.15 -7.11
C ALA A 76 -8.76 -37.83 -6.09
N LEU A 77 -8.21 -36.62 -6.15
CA LEU A 77 -7.28 -36.10 -5.15
C LEU A 77 -8.01 -35.06 -4.31
N GLU A 78 -8.14 -35.33 -3.01
CA GLU A 78 -8.87 -34.52 -2.04
C GLU A 78 -7.92 -33.76 -1.12
N TYR A 79 -8.33 -32.58 -0.66
CA TYR A 79 -7.61 -31.76 0.31
C TYR A 79 -8.15 -32.01 1.72
N VAL A 80 -7.25 -32.24 2.69
CA VAL A 80 -7.62 -32.50 4.11
C VAL A 80 -7.30 -31.30 4.99
N GLY A 81 -6.08 -30.75 4.87
CA GLY A 81 -5.60 -29.67 5.73
C GLY A 81 -4.24 -29.13 5.27
N TYR A 82 -3.80 -28.02 5.84
CA TYR A 82 -2.44 -27.51 5.62
C TYR A 82 -1.80 -27.03 6.92
N LYS A 83 -0.47 -27.09 6.94
CA LYS A 83 0.39 -26.58 8.00
C LYS A 83 1.52 -25.73 7.40
N LEU A 84 1.77 -24.58 8.01
CA LEU A 84 2.97 -23.80 7.76
C LEU A 84 4.07 -24.35 8.67
N GLY A 85 5.22 -24.71 8.10
CA GLY A 85 6.38 -25.10 8.89
C GLY A 85 7.08 -23.88 9.49
N GLU A 86 8.02 -24.14 10.40
CA GLU A 86 8.88 -23.08 10.93
C GLU A 86 9.77 -22.51 9.81
N PRO A 87 10.00 -21.19 9.78
CA PRO A 87 10.93 -20.59 8.84
C PRO A 87 12.35 -21.12 9.09
N VAL A 88 13.06 -21.44 8.03
CA VAL A 88 14.42 -22.01 8.12
C VAL A 88 15.39 -21.01 8.78
N PHE A 89 15.22 -19.73 8.45
CA PHE A 89 16.02 -18.62 8.94
C PHE A 89 15.11 -17.54 9.51
N ASP A 90 15.58 -16.85 10.55
CA ASP A 90 14.89 -15.69 11.09
C ASP A 90 15.03 -14.46 10.17
N GLU A 91 14.27 -13.39 10.47
CA GLU A 91 14.29 -12.17 9.66
C GLU A 91 15.69 -11.54 9.54
N ARG A 92 16.52 -11.62 10.59
CA ARG A 92 17.86 -11.01 10.60
C ARG A 92 18.82 -11.83 9.73
N GLU A 93 18.73 -13.15 9.82
CA GLU A 93 19.49 -14.09 8.98
C GLU A 93 19.13 -13.93 7.50
N CYS A 94 17.84 -13.79 7.17
CA CYS A 94 17.40 -13.58 5.79
C CYS A 94 17.95 -12.28 5.19
N ARG A 95 17.94 -11.16 5.95
CA ARG A 95 18.52 -9.88 5.52
C ARG A 95 20.02 -9.99 5.23
N GLN A 96 20.78 -10.63 6.13
CA GLN A 96 22.23 -10.79 5.98
C GLN A 96 22.58 -11.70 4.79
N ARG A 97 21.94 -12.87 4.69
CA ARG A 97 22.23 -13.87 3.65
C ARG A 97 21.69 -13.53 2.28
N GLY A 98 20.83 -12.52 2.15
CA GLY A 98 20.21 -12.20 0.87
C GLY A 98 19.09 -13.19 0.47
N MET A 99 18.47 -13.86 1.43
CA MET A 99 17.39 -14.83 1.19
C MET A 99 16.02 -14.22 1.49
N SER A 100 14.96 -14.87 1.02
CA SER A 100 13.58 -14.49 1.34
C SER A 100 13.15 -15.09 2.67
N TYR A 101 12.48 -14.31 3.51
CA TYR A 101 11.88 -14.80 4.74
C TYR A 101 10.55 -15.49 4.44
N GLY A 102 10.47 -16.79 4.67
CA GLY A 102 9.29 -17.58 4.32
C GLY A 102 9.22 -18.91 5.06
N ALA A 103 8.01 -19.47 5.08
CA ALA A 103 7.72 -20.77 5.70
C ALA A 103 7.38 -21.82 4.64
N PRO A 104 7.82 -23.08 4.82
CA PRO A 104 7.45 -24.16 3.93
C PRO A 104 5.96 -24.53 4.11
N LEU A 105 5.19 -24.52 3.03
CA LEU A 105 3.78 -24.93 3.02
C LEU A 105 3.68 -26.45 2.83
N ARG A 106 3.15 -27.15 3.83
CA ARG A 106 2.84 -28.59 3.75
C ARG A 106 1.32 -28.77 3.72
N VAL A 107 0.83 -29.45 2.68
CA VAL A 107 -0.60 -29.71 2.49
C VAL A 107 -0.86 -31.21 2.57
N THR A 108 -1.75 -31.60 3.46
CA THR A 108 -2.22 -32.97 3.61
C THR A 108 -3.28 -33.23 2.55
N VAL A 109 -2.95 -34.13 1.62
CA VAL A 109 -3.83 -34.53 0.53
C VAL A 109 -4.12 -36.03 0.60
N ARG A 110 -5.29 -36.41 0.08
CA ARG A 110 -5.79 -37.77 0.09
C ARG A 110 -6.13 -38.21 -1.33
N LEU A 111 -5.40 -39.19 -1.86
CA LEU A 111 -5.72 -39.82 -3.14
C LEU A 111 -6.73 -40.96 -2.91
N VAL A 112 -7.91 -40.81 -3.49
CA VAL A 112 -9.00 -41.79 -3.47
C VAL A 112 -9.08 -42.43 -4.86
N ILE A 113 -8.93 -43.75 -4.92
CA ILE A 113 -9.18 -44.52 -6.15
C ILE A 113 -10.51 -45.24 -5.96
N TYR A 114 -11.45 -45.00 -6.86
CA TYR A 114 -12.74 -45.67 -6.92
C TYR A 114 -12.61 -46.99 -7.67
N ASP A 115 -13.40 -47.96 -7.24
CA ASP A 115 -13.55 -49.22 -7.93
C ASP A 115 -14.35 -49.02 -9.22
N ARG A 116 -13.79 -49.47 -10.34
CA ARG A 116 -14.40 -49.38 -11.66
C ARG A 116 -15.64 -50.26 -11.78
N GLU A 117 -15.75 -51.31 -10.97
CA GLU A 117 -16.84 -52.31 -11.05
C GLU A 117 -18.07 -51.94 -10.20
N SER A 118 -17.96 -50.95 -9.31
CA SER A 118 -19.06 -50.56 -8.42
C SER A 118 -19.91 -49.42 -9.01
N SER A 119 -21.22 -49.62 -9.08
CA SER A 119 -22.18 -48.58 -9.50
C SER A 119 -22.24 -47.40 -8.53
N THR A 120 -22.04 -47.67 -7.24
CA THR A 120 -21.86 -46.66 -6.19
C THR A 120 -20.37 -46.52 -5.96
N LYS A 121 -19.72 -45.49 -6.51
CA LYS A 121 -18.26 -45.17 -6.41
C LYS A 121 -17.58 -45.68 -5.13
N ALA A 122 -17.29 -46.98 -5.08
CA ALA A 122 -16.82 -47.63 -3.87
C ALA A 122 -15.33 -47.38 -3.83
N ILE A 123 -14.82 -46.98 -2.67
CA ILE A 123 -13.41 -46.65 -2.55
C ILE A 123 -12.60 -47.95 -2.58
N LYS A 124 -11.72 -48.10 -3.57
CA LYS A 124 -10.80 -49.25 -3.69
C LYS A 124 -9.66 -49.14 -2.68
N TYR A 125 -9.01 -47.97 -2.61
CA TYR A 125 -8.05 -47.64 -1.56
C TYR A 125 -7.88 -46.13 -1.43
N VAL A 126 -7.36 -45.71 -0.28
CA VAL A 126 -7.05 -44.33 0.08
C VAL A 126 -5.58 -44.22 0.45
N LYS A 127 -4.87 -43.22 -0.11
CA LYS A 127 -3.51 -42.86 0.31
C LYS A 127 -3.49 -41.40 0.76
N GLU A 128 -3.26 -41.17 2.05
CA GLU A 128 -3.12 -39.82 2.63
C GLU A 128 -1.64 -39.51 2.88
N GLN A 129 -1.20 -38.32 2.48
CA GLN A 129 0.20 -37.90 2.62
C GLN A 129 0.31 -36.37 2.73
N GLU A 130 1.27 -35.88 3.52
CA GLU A 130 1.68 -34.47 3.51
C GLU A 130 2.63 -34.19 2.35
N VAL A 131 2.27 -33.24 1.49
CA VAL A 131 3.04 -32.84 0.31
C VAL A 131 3.51 -31.40 0.46
N TYR A 132 4.78 -31.14 0.12
CA TYR A 132 5.34 -29.78 0.07
C TYR A 132 4.89 -29.06 -1.20
N LEU A 133 4.31 -27.87 -1.05
CA LEU A 133 3.77 -27.06 -2.16
C LEU A 133 4.53 -25.74 -2.40
N GLY A 134 5.74 -25.61 -1.86
CA GLY A 134 6.57 -24.42 -1.98
C GLY A 134 6.71 -23.66 -0.65
N GLU A 135 7.32 -22.48 -0.72
CA GLU A 135 7.47 -21.56 0.41
C GLU A 135 6.58 -20.35 0.22
N ILE A 136 5.90 -19.96 1.30
CA ILE A 136 5.12 -18.73 1.37
C ILE A 136 5.96 -17.68 2.10
N PRO A 137 6.24 -16.51 1.50
CA PRO A 137 6.87 -15.40 2.19
C PRO A 137 6.07 -15.01 3.44
N LEU A 138 6.73 -14.85 4.58
CA LEU A 138 6.07 -14.41 5.81
C LEU A 138 6.14 -12.90 5.93
N MET A 139 5.08 -12.31 6.49
CA MET A 139 5.06 -10.90 6.85
C MET A 139 5.78 -10.72 8.19
N THR A 140 6.65 -9.71 8.28
CA THR A 140 7.31 -9.30 9.53
C THR A 140 6.29 -8.71 10.51
N GLU A 141 6.66 -8.57 11.79
CA GLU A 141 5.82 -7.90 12.81
C GLU A 141 5.41 -6.46 12.38
N ASN A 142 6.22 -5.83 11.53
CA ASN A 142 6.04 -4.46 11.06
C ASN A 142 5.29 -4.34 9.73
N GLY A 143 4.68 -5.42 9.22
CA GLY A 143 3.90 -5.38 7.98
C GLY A 143 4.75 -5.31 6.71
N THR A 144 5.97 -5.86 6.71
CA THR A 144 6.90 -5.88 5.57
C THR A 144 7.21 -7.31 5.14
N PHE A 145 7.80 -7.49 3.96
CA PHE A 145 8.27 -8.78 3.46
C PHE A 145 9.76 -8.72 3.16
N ILE A 146 10.53 -9.71 3.58
CA ILE A 146 11.95 -9.81 3.20
C ILE A 146 12.04 -10.70 1.97
N VAL A 147 12.42 -10.10 0.84
CA VAL A 147 12.59 -10.80 -0.44
C VAL A 147 14.01 -10.54 -0.92
N ASN A 148 14.77 -11.62 -1.12
CA ASN A 148 16.19 -11.56 -1.48
C ASN A 148 17.01 -10.63 -0.54
N GLY A 149 16.75 -10.72 0.77
CA GLY A 149 17.38 -9.91 1.82
C GLY A 149 16.94 -8.44 1.91
N THR A 150 16.09 -7.97 1.00
CA THR A 150 15.59 -6.59 0.99
C THR A 150 14.17 -6.51 1.55
N GLU A 151 13.88 -5.46 2.32
CA GLU A 151 12.53 -5.22 2.82
C GLU A 151 11.65 -4.58 1.74
N ARG A 152 10.49 -5.18 1.56
CA ARG A 152 9.49 -4.81 0.57
C ARG A 152 8.12 -4.62 1.21
N VAL A 153 7.32 -3.77 0.58
CA VAL A 153 5.93 -3.52 0.94
C VAL A 153 5.07 -3.86 -0.26
N ILE A 154 3.95 -4.53 -0.02
CA ILE A 154 2.91 -4.75 -1.03
C ILE A 154 1.87 -3.65 -0.89
N VAL A 155 1.84 -2.73 -1.86
CA VAL A 155 0.92 -1.60 -1.87
C VAL A 155 -0.51 -2.10 -2.13
N SER A 156 -1.47 -1.62 -1.35
CA SER A 156 -2.88 -2.00 -1.53
C SER A 156 -3.41 -1.43 -2.85
N GLN A 157 -4.21 -2.21 -3.58
CA GLN A 157 -4.66 -1.83 -4.91
C GLN A 157 -6.12 -1.35 -4.90
N LEU A 158 -6.39 -0.15 -5.40
CA LEU A 158 -7.74 0.34 -5.67
C LEU A 158 -8.15 -0.04 -7.08
N HIS A 159 -9.13 -0.92 -7.21
CA HIS A 159 -9.63 -1.36 -8.51
C HIS A 159 -11.16 -1.30 -8.55
N ARG A 160 -11.73 -1.36 -9.75
CA ARG A 160 -13.19 -1.39 -9.92
C ARG A 160 -13.75 -2.65 -9.28
N SER A 161 -14.75 -2.50 -8.42
CA SER A 161 -15.39 -3.65 -7.77
C SER A 161 -16.10 -4.53 -8.80
N PRO A 162 -16.11 -5.86 -8.64
CA PRO A 162 -16.97 -6.72 -9.44
C PRO A 162 -18.45 -6.34 -9.27
N GLY A 163 -19.28 -6.68 -10.27
CA GLY A 163 -20.71 -6.37 -10.30
C GLY A 163 -21.14 -5.76 -11.63
N VAL A 164 -22.28 -5.08 -11.64
CA VAL A 164 -22.79 -4.36 -12.82
C VAL A 164 -22.54 -2.86 -12.67
N PHE A 165 -22.22 -2.21 -13.78
CA PHE A 165 -22.04 -0.75 -13.89
C PHE A 165 -22.84 -0.24 -15.07
N PHE A 166 -23.54 0.87 -14.88
CA PHE A 166 -24.20 1.61 -15.94
C PHE A 166 -23.44 2.91 -16.20
N ASP A 167 -23.10 3.20 -17.45
CA ASP A 167 -22.30 4.38 -17.86
C ASP A 167 -22.88 5.01 -19.15
N HIS A 168 -22.48 6.24 -19.48
CA HIS A 168 -22.74 6.85 -20.79
C HIS A 168 -21.50 7.57 -21.33
N ASP A 169 -21.38 7.65 -22.66
CA ASP A 169 -20.19 8.20 -23.33
C ASP A 169 -20.03 9.73 -23.28
N ARG A 170 -20.85 10.41 -22.47
CA ARG A 170 -20.96 11.89 -22.38
C ARG A 170 -21.13 12.57 -23.75
N GLY A 171 -21.67 11.87 -24.75
CA GLY A 171 -21.89 12.37 -26.10
C GLY A 171 -20.61 12.53 -26.94
N LYS A 172 -19.49 11.94 -26.51
CA LYS A 172 -18.19 12.07 -27.21
C LYS A 172 -18.06 11.13 -28.42
N THR A 173 -18.77 10.00 -28.45
CA THR A 173 -18.53 8.95 -29.48
C THR A 173 -19.21 9.27 -30.80
N HIS A 174 -20.35 9.96 -30.77
CA HIS A 174 -21.14 10.26 -31.96
C HIS A 174 -21.39 11.76 -32.12
N SER A 175 -21.28 12.27 -33.34
CA SER A 175 -21.38 13.70 -33.64
C SER A 175 -22.75 14.32 -33.34
N SER A 176 -23.81 13.52 -33.19
CA SER A 176 -25.14 14.01 -32.77
C SER A 176 -25.20 14.48 -31.32
N GLY A 177 -24.16 14.20 -30.51
CA GLY A 177 -24.16 14.48 -29.07
C GLY A 177 -25.11 13.59 -28.26
N LYS A 178 -25.79 12.64 -28.92
CA LYS A 178 -26.68 11.66 -28.27
C LYS A 178 -25.87 10.82 -27.29
N LEU A 179 -26.33 10.78 -26.04
CA LEU A 179 -25.71 9.97 -25.00
C LEU A 179 -25.93 8.48 -25.32
N LEU A 180 -24.83 7.75 -25.47
CA LEU A 180 -24.86 6.30 -25.65
C LEU A 180 -24.68 5.64 -24.29
N TYR A 181 -25.75 5.03 -23.80
CA TYR A 181 -25.74 4.31 -22.53
C TYR A 181 -25.17 2.90 -22.72
N SER A 182 -24.49 2.41 -21.68
CA SER A 182 -23.93 1.07 -21.64
C SER A 182 -24.10 0.46 -20.26
N ALA A 183 -24.21 -0.86 -20.20
CA ALA A 183 -24.09 -1.63 -18.98
C ALA A 183 -22.92 -2.60 -19.11
N ARG A 184 -22.19 -2.84 -18.03
CA ARG A 184 -21.05 -3.76 -18.03
C ARG A 184 -21.08 -4.62 -16.78
N ILE A 185 -21.10 -5.93 -16.98
CA ILE A 185 -20.96 -6.93 -15.93
C ILE A 185 -19.48 -7.32 -15.83
N ILE A 186 -18.85 -6.92 -14.73
CA ILE A 186 -17.45 -7.20 -14.42
C ILE A 186 -17.42 -8.35 -13.40
N PRO A 187 -16.96 -9.56 -13.78
CA PRO A 187 -16.73 -10.61 -12.81
C PRO A 187 -15.46 -10.38 -12.00
N TYR A 188 -15.36 -11.07 -10.86
CA TYR A 188 -14.09 -11.17 -10.14
C TYR A 188 -13.07 -11.94 -10.97
N ARG A 189 -13.52 -13.05 -11.56
CA ARG A 189 -12.78 -13.89 -12.50
C ARG A 189 -13.74 -14.38 -13.58
N GLY A 190 -13.38 -14.22 -14.85
CA GLY A 190 -14.18 -14.70 -15.98
C GLY A 190 -14.28 -13.68 -17.11
N SER A 191 -15.10 -13.99 -18.10
CA SER A 191 -15.30 -13.13 -19.27
C SER A 191 -16.17 -11.91 -18.94
N TRP A 192 -15.83 -10.76 -19.49
CA TRP A 192 -16.63 -9.54 -19.32
C TRP A 192 -17.83 -9.58 -20.25
N LEU A 193 -18.98 -9.11 -19.77
CA LEU A 193 -20.20 -9.00 -20.57
C LEU A 193 -20.65 -7.53 -20.61
N ASP A 194 -20.50 -6.91 -21.78
CA ASP A 194 -20.87 -5.52 -22.03
C ASP A 194 -22.18 -5.48 -22.84
N PHE A 195 -23.01 -4.49 -22.55
CA PHE A 195 -24.22 -4.09 -23.29
C PHE A 195 -24.09 -2.61 -23.65
N GLU A 196 -24.36 -2.23 -24.89
CA GLU A 196 -24.22 -0.84 -25.34
C GLU A 196 -25.31 -0.49 -26.36
N PHE A 197 -25.82 0.73 -26.25
CA PHE A 197 -26.65 1.32 -27.29
C PHE A 197 -25.79 1.86 -28.43
N ASP A 198 -26.26 1.67 -29.65
CA ASP A 198 -25.72 2.37 -30.81
C ASP A 198 -26.49 3.68 -31.08
N PRO A 199 -26.00 4.52 -32.02
CA PRO A 199 -26.70 5.77 -32.37
C PRO A 199 -28.13 5.57 -32.89
N LYS A 200 -28.47 4.39 -33.42
CA LYS A 200 -29.79 4.02 -33.96
C LYS A 200 -30.72 3.42 -32.92
N ASP A 201 -30.37 3.48 -31.64
CA ASP A 201 -31.10 2.88 -30.52
C ASP A 201 -31.28 1.34 -30.64
N ALA A 202 -30.35 0.66 -31.32
CA ALA A 202 -30.24 -0.80 -31.25
C ALA A 202 -29.28 -1.20 -30.14
N LEU A 203 -29.62 -2.28 -29.43
CA LEU A 203 -28.85 -2.77 -28.29
C LEU A 203 -27.90 -3.89 -28.73
N PHE A 204 -26.62 -3.70 -28.45
CA PHE A 204 -25.57 -4.67 -28.75
C PHE A 204 -24.93 -5.22 -27.48
N THR A 205 -24.40 -6.43 -27.56
CA THR A 205 -23.54 -7.03 -26.54
C THR A 205 -22.13 -7.27 -27.08
N ARG A 206 -21.14 -7.23 -26.18
CA ARG A 206 -19.76 -7.67 -26.44
C ARG A 206 -19.30 -8.57 -25.30
N ILE A 207 -18.66 -9.67 -25.67
CA ILE A 207 -17.97 -10.56 -24.72
C ILE A 207 -16.47 -10.25 -24.81
N ASP A 208 -15.82 -9.97 -23.67
CA ASP A 208 -14.38 -9.65 -23.59
C ASP A 208 -13.93 -8.50 -24.52
N ARG A 209 -14.80 -7.50 -24.72
CA ARG A 209 -14.58 -6.35 -25.63
C ARG A 209 -14.30 -6.75 -27.09
N ARG A 210 -14.76 -7.93 -27.51
CA ARG A 210 -14.68 -8.40 -28.90
C ARG A 210 -15.73 -7.74 -29.78
N ARG A 211 -15.94 -8.29 -30.99
CA ARG A 211 -16.91 -7.82 -31.97
C ARG A 211 -18.31 -7.74 -31.35
N LYS A 212 -19.03 -6.64 -31.63
CA LYS A 212 -20.42 -6.45 -31.20
C LYS A 212 -21.36 -7.43 -31.87
N LEU A 213 -22.32 -7.95 -31.12
CA LEU A 213 -23.43 -8.81 -31.57
C LEU A 213 -24.75 -8.17 -31.10
N PRO A 214 -25.86 -8.25 -31.86
CA PRO A 214 -27.17 -7.86 -31.34
C PRO A 214 -27.49 -8.61 -30.04
N VAL A 215 -28.08 -7.92 -29.05
CA VAL A 215 -28.40 -8.55 -27.74
C VAL A 215 -29.35 -9.74 -27.88
N SER A 216 -30.23 -9.72 -28.87
CA SER A 216 -31.12 -10.85 -29.18
C SER A 216 -30.38 -12.15 -29.46
N ILE A 217 -29.15 -12.11 -30.02
CA ILE A 217 -28.32 -13.33 -30.18
C ILE A 217 -27.99 -13.96 -28.82
N LEU A 218 -27.67 -13.15 -27.81
CA LEU A 218 -27.42 -13.66 -26.46
C LEU A 218 -28.69 -14.24 -25.84
N LEU A 219 -29.83 -13.55 -25.97
CA LEU A 219 -31.12 -14.01 -25.44
C LEU A 219 -31.59 -15.30 -26.12
N ARG A 220 -31.41 -15.44 -27.43
CA ARG A 220 -31.65 -16.71 -28.16
C ARG A 220 -30.74 -17.82 -27.67
N ALA A 221 -29.47 -17.53 -27.36
CA ALA A 221 -28.54 -18.53 -26.84
C ALA A 221 -28.94 -19.03 -25.43
N LEU A 222 -29.54 -18.18 -24.60
CA LEU A 222 -30.14 -18.54 -23.31
C LEU A 222 -31.40 -19.42 -23.45
N GLY A 223 -32.08 -19.32 -24.59
CA GLY A 223 -33.26 -20.14 -24.92
C GLY A 223 -34.53 -19.33 -25.17
N TYR A 224 -34.51 -18.00 -25.03
CA TYR A 224 -35.71 -17.18 -25.23
C TYR A 224 -36.11 -17.12 -26.72
N SER A 225 -37.41 -17.23 -26.98
CA SER A 225 -38.05 -17.00 -28.27
C SER A 225 -38.36 -15.52 -28.48
N ASN A 226 -38.75 -15.12 -29.70
CA ASN A 226 -39.10 -13.73 -29.98
C ASN A 226 -40.26 -13.24 -29.12
N GLU A 227 -41.31 -14.06 -28.97
CA GLU A 227 -42.52 -13.70 -28.21
C GLU A 227 -42.20 -13.46 -26.74
N GLU A 228 -41.43 -14.38 -26.12
CA GLU A 228 -41.01 -14.23 -24.73
C GLU A 228 -40.11 -13.02 -24.55
N MET A 229 -39.15 -12.79 -25.46
CA MET A 229 -38.32 -11.58 -25.43
C MET A 229 -39.16 -10.32 -25.51
N LEU A 230 -40.15 -10.26 -26.39
CA LEU A 230 -41.00 -9.08 -26.53
C LEU A 230 -41.91 -8.88 -25.31
N ALA A 231 -42.52 -9.95 -24.79
CA ALA A 231 -43.40 -9.90 -23.62
C ALA A 231 -42.65 -9.52 -22.33
N GLU A 232 -41.37 -9.89 -22.20
CA GLU A 232 -40.55 -9.55 -21.02
C GLU A 232 -40.16 -8.07 -20.95
N PHE A 233 -39.99 -7.40 -22.09
CA PHE A 233 -39.50 -6.01 -22.15
C PHE A 233 -40.58 -4.97 -22.45
N PHE A 234 -41.68 -5.38 -23.07
CA PHE A 234 -42.77 -4.49 -23.45
C PHE A 234 -44.08 -4.93 -22.82
N GLU A 235 -44.86 -3.94 -22.40
CA GLU A 235 -46.25 -4.19 -22.09
C GLU A 235 -47.06 -4.32 -23.39
N ILE A 236 -48.08 -5.18 -23.38
CA ILE A 236 -48.86 -5.48 -24.57
C ILE A 236 -50.15 -4.65 -24.57
N ASN A 237 -50.45 -4.02 -25.70
CA ASN A 237 -51.75 -3.43 -26.01
C ASN A 237 -52.58 -4.47 -26.77
N THR A 238 -53.73 -4.86 -26.22
CA THR A 238 -54.65 -5.79 -26.89
C THR A 238 -55.59 -5.02 -27.79
N PHE A 239 -55.61 -5.37 -29.07
CA PHE A 239 -56.56 -4.86 -30.04
C PHE A 239 -57.52 -5.99 -30.42
N HIS A 240 -58.82 -5.77 -30.24
CA HIS A 240 -59.88 -6.67 -30.70
C HIS A 240 -60.28 -6.27 -32.13
N ILE A 241 -60.17 -7.21 -33.06
CA ILE A 241 -60.46 -6.99 -34.48
C ILE A 241 -61.83 -7.59 -34.78
N ASN A 242 -62.86 -6.74 -34.83
CA ASN A 242 -64.17 -7.19 -35.24
C ASN A 242 -64.26 -7.20 -36.78
N PRO A 243 -64.73 -8.29 -37.40
CA PRO A 243 -64.83 -8.38 -38.87
C PRO A 243 -65.65 -7.24 -39.50
N ASP A 244 -66.71 -6.80 -38.80
CA ASP A 244 -67.69 -5.85 -39.32
C ASP A 244 -67.69 -4.47 -38.59
N GLU A 245 -67.10 -4.36 -37.40
CA GLU A 245 -67.24 -3.18 -36.51
C GLU A 245 -65.94 -2.37 -36.30
N GLY A 246 -64.89 -2.67 -37.06
CA GLY A 246 -63.59 -2.00 -36.91
C GLY A 246 -62.75 -2.60 -35.79
N VAL A 247 -61.80 -1.81 -35.28
CA VAL A 247 -60.83 -2.26 -34.28
C VAL A 247 -61.11 -1.56 -32.94
N GLN A 248 -61.04 -2.31 -31.84
CA GLN A 248 -61.16 -1.78 -30.48
C GLN A 248 -59.86 -2.00 -29.71
N LEU A 249 -59.32 -0.94 -29.09
CA LEU A 249 -58.15 -1.01 -28.21
C LEU A 249 -58.60 -1.14 -26.76
N GLU A 250 -58.08 -2.11 -26.02
CA GLU A 250 -58.17 -2.14 -24.56
C GLU A 250 -57.41 -0.93 -23.98
N LEU A 251 -58.14 0.03 -23.43
CA LEU A 251 -57.60 1.32 -23.06
C LEU A 251 -56.94 1.26 -21.68
N VAL A 252 -55.63 1.54 -21.65
CA VAL A 252 -54.92 1.92 -20.43
C VAL A 252 -54.66 3.42 -20.49
N PRO A 253 -55.44 4.26 -19.77
CA PRO A 253 -55.39 5.72 -19.92
C PRO A 253 -54.00 6.34 -19.77
N GLU A 254 -53.16 5.79 -18.91
CA GLU A 254 -51.80 6.29 -18.65
C GLU A 254 -50.86 6.09 -19.85
N ARG A 255 -51.10 5.10 -20.71
CA ARG A 255 -50.28 4.81 -21.91
C ARG A 255 -50.42 5.87 -23.00
N LEU A 256 -51.52 6.61 -23.00
CA LEU A 256 -51.76 7.71 -23.93
C LEU A 256 -51.10 9.03 -23.51
N ARG A 257 -50.42 9.07 -22.35
CA ARG A 257 -49.80 10.30 -21.83
C ARG A 257 -48.81 10.88 -22.83
N GLY A 258 -49.04 12.14 -23.22
CA GLY A 258 -48.15 12.86 -24.10
C GLY A 258 -48.23 12.46 -25.58
N GLU A 259 -49.03 11.47 -25.95
CA GLU A 259 -49.34 11.15 -27.35
C GLU A 259 -50.28 12.21 -27.97
N THR A 260 -50.26 12.27 -29.30
CA THR A 260 -51.17 13.09 -30.12
C THR A 260 -51.92 12.15 -31.05
N LEU A 261 -53.23 12.00 -30.84
CA LEU A 261 -54.07 11.11 -31.65
C LEU A 261 -54.58 11.84 -32.90
N GLY A 262 -54.67 11.12 -34.02
CA GLY A 262 -55.20 11.64 -35.29
C GLY A 262 -56.74 11.73 -35.35
N PHE A 263 -57.43 11.25 -34.31
CA PHE A 263 -58.88 11.18 -34.22
C PHE A 263 -59.36 11.71 -32.86
N ASP A 264 -60.65 12.06 -32.78
CA ASP A 264 -61.27 12.53 -31.54
C ASP A 264 -61.39 11.38 -30.54
N LEU A 265 -60.91 11.60 -29.31
CA LEU A 265 -61.12 10.66 -28.21
C LEU A 265 -62.37 11.09 -27.44
N ALA A 266 -63.44 10.31 -27.56
CA ALA A 266 -64.74 10.59 -26.98
C ALA A 266 -65.22 9.47 -26.04
N ASP A 267 -65.94 9.88 -24.99
CA ASP A 267 -66.76 9.02 -24.13
C ASP A 267 -68.22 9.15 -24.57
N GLY A 268 -68.70 8.21 -25.39
CA GLY A 268 -69.98 8.37 -26.10
C GLY A 268 -69.97 9.64 -26.96
N ASP A 269 -70.90 10.55 -26.72
CA ASP A 269 -70.98 11.83 -27.45
C ASP A 269 -70.03 12.91 -26.89
N LYS A 270 -69.33 12.65 -25.78
CA LYS A 270 -68.50 13.64 -25.11
C LYS A 270 -67.03 13.50 -25.51
N VAL A 271 -66.57 14.38 -26.39
CA VAL A 271 -65.15 14.49 -26.75
C VAL A 271 -64.33 14.92 -25.52
N ILE A 272 -63.42 14.06 -25.07
CA ILE A 272 -62.46 14.33 -23.99
C ILE A 272 -61.23 15.03 -24.57
N VAL A 273 -60.74 14.55 -25.72
CA VAL A 273 -59.59 15.13 -26.43
C VAL A 273 -59.92 15.23 -27.91
N GLU A 274 -59.84 16.42 -28.48
CA GLU A 274 -59.99 16.62 -29.92
C GLU A 274 -58.77 16.09 -30.69
N ALA A 275 -58.98 15.65 -31.91
CA ALA A 275 -57.97 15.20 -32.85
C ALA A 275 -56.84 16.24 -32.99
N GLY A 276 -55.60 15.77 -32.98
CA GLY A 276 -54.40 16.60 -33.08
C GLY A 276 -54.00 17.33 -31.79
N LYS A 277 -54.79 17.27 -30.71
CA LYS A 277 -54.37 17.78 -29.40
C LYS A 277 -53.56 16.75 -28.63
N ARG A 278 -52.49 17.21 -27.98
CA ARG A 278 -51.66 16.38 -27.10
C ARG A 278 -52.44 16.00 -25.84
N ILE A 279 -52.38 14.72 -25.47
CA ILE A 279 -53.04 14.21 -24.27
C ILE A 279 -52.27 14.63 -23.02
N THR A 280 -52.93 15.40 -22.15
CA THR A 280 -52.33 15.95 -20.92
C THR A 280 -52.73 15.13 -19.70
N ALA A 281 -52.04 15.34 -18.56
CA ALA A 281 -52.43 14.73 -17.28
C ALA A 281 -53.89 15.00 -16.87
N ARG A 282 -54.47 16.12 -17.31
CA ARG A 282 -55.90 16.42 -17.10
C ARG A 282 -56.81 15.49 -17.92
N HIS A 283 -56.46 15.24 -19.18
CA HIS A 283 -57.23 14.35 -20.05
C HIS A 283 -57.18 12.90 -19.54
N ILE A 284 -56.02 12.46 -19.03
CA ILE A 284 -55.87 11.13 -18.41
C ILE A 284 -56.79 10.99 -17.20
N LYS A 285 -56.82 11.98 -16.30
CA LYS A 285 -57.76 11.97 -15.17
C LYS A 285 -59.23 11.93 -15.62
N GLN A 286 -59.55 12.57 -16.75
CA GLN A 286 -60.90 12.51 -17.32
C GLN A 286 -61.22 11.14 -17.92
N LEU A 287 -60.25 10.49 -18.54
CA LEU A 287 -60.33 9.12 -19.06
C LEU A 287 -60.46 8.07 -17.96
N GLU A 288 -59.69 8.18 -16.89
CA GLU A 288 -59.83 7.33 -15.71
C GLU A 288 -61.21 7.51 -15.06
N ALA A 289 -61.71 8.75 -15.02
CA ALA A 289 -63.02 9.06 -14.48
C ALA A 289 -64.19 8.62 -15.37
N SER A 290 -64.00 8.46 -16.69
CA SER A 290 -65.04 7.93 -17.58
C SER A 290 -65.18 6.41 -17.51
N GLY A 291 -64.15 5.70 -17.05
CA GLY A 291 -64.19 4.23 -16.90
C GLY A 291 -64.26 3.48 -18.24
N ILE A 292 -63.80 4.10 -19.33
CA ILE A 292 -63.75 3.47 -20.66
C ILE A 292 -62.76 2.31 -20.63
N ALA A 293 -63.25 1.09 -20.80
CA ALA A 293 -62.42 -0.12 -20.86
C ALA A 293 -61.85 -0.38 -22.26
N ALA A 294 -62.61 -0.07 -23.31
CA ALA A 294 -62.20 -0.26 -24.70
C ALA A 294 -62.53 1.00 -25.52
N LEU A 295 -61.57 1.43 -26.33
CA LEU A 295 -61.69 2.58 -27.22
C LEU A 295 -61.83 2.07 -28.65
N ALA A 296 -62.91 2.44 -29.35
CA ALA A 296 -63.01 2.22 -30.78
C ALA A 296 -61.98 3.10 -31.49
N VAL A 297 -61.05 2.46 -32.21
CA VAL A 297 -59.96 3.13 -32.91
C VAL A 297 -60.09 2.89 -34.41
N PRO A 298 -59.79 3.88 -35.25
CA PRO A 298 -59.82 3.69 -36.69
C PRO A 298 -58.72 2.70 -37.15
N ASP A 299 -58.97 2.00 -38.26
CA ASP A 299 -58.05 0.97 -38.80
C ASP A 299 -56.64 1.54 -39.10
N ASP A 300 -56.54 2.83 -39.40
CA ASP A 300 -55.26 3.51 -39.63
C ASP A 300 -54.41 3.67 -38.35
N TYR A 301 -55.00 3.57 -37.15
CA TYR A 301 -54.26 3.66 -35.89
C TYR A 301 -53.51 2.38 -35.53
N ILE A 302 -54.03 1.21 -35.94
CA ILE A 302 -53.33 -0.07 -35.73
C ILE A 302 -52.25 -0.30 -36.79
N VAL A 303 -52.38 0.28 -37.99
CA VAL A 303 -51.37 0.20 -39.04
C VAL A 303 -50.07 0.87 -38.57
N GLY A 304 -48.95 0.16 -38.71
CA GLY A 304 -47.62 0.59 -38.24
C GLY A 304 -47.33 0.25 -36.77
N ARG A 305 -48.31 -0.27 -36.01
CA ARG A 305 -48.04 -0.87 -34.69
C ARG A 305 -47.33 -2.22 -34.86
N ILE A 306 -46.51 -2.59 -33.87
CA ILE A 306 -45.62 -3.76 -33.95
C ILE A 306 -46.25 -4.92 -33.20
N LEU A 307 -46.33 -6.09 -33.83
CA LEU A 307 -46.89 -7.31 -33.24
C LEU A 307 -46.03 -7.83 -32.08
N SER A 308 -46.68 -8.28 -31.00
CA SER A 308 -46.00 -8.87 -29.83
C SER A 308 -45.75 -10.37 -29.95
N HIS A 309 -46.54 -11.08 -30.76
CA HIS A 309 -46.50 -12.53 -30.93
C HIS A 309 -46.81 -12.92 -32.38
N ASP A 310 -46.53 -14.17 -32.71
CA ASP A 310 -46.87 -14.78 -33.99
C ASP A 310 -48.40 -14.88 -34.13
N VAL A 311 -48.94 -14.38 -35.25
CA VAL A 311 -50.37 -14.49 -35.55
C VAL A 311 -50.57 -15.62 -36.54
N VAL A 312 -51.26 -16.68 -36.11
CA VAL A 312 -51.53 -17.87 -36.91
C VAL A 312 -53.01 -17.94 -37.29
N ASP A 313 -53.30 -18.42 -38.49
CA ASP A 313 -54.66 -18.79 -38.87
C ASP A 313 -55.02 -20.12 -38.20
N ALA A 314 -55.96 -20.10 -37.26
CA ALA A 314 -56.37 -21.29 -36.51
C ALA A 314 -56.93 -22.41 -37.40
N SER A 315 -57.40 -22.09 -38.62
CA SER A 315 -58.00 -23.06 -39.53
C SER A 315 -56.98 -23.78 -40.40
N THR A 316 -55.92 -23.09 -40.85
CA THR A 316 -54.89 -23.63 -41.74
C THR A 316 -53.59 -23.98 -41.00
N GLY A 317 -53.37 -23.39 -39.83
CA GLY A 317 -52.09 -23.41 -39.13
C GLY A 317 -51.01 -22.56 -39.81
N GLU A 318 -51.38 -21.76 -40.83
CA GLU A 318 -50.44 -20.88 -41.54
C GLU A 318 -50.11 -19.66 -40.67
N LEU A 319 -48.82 -19.29 -40.64
CA LEU A 319 -48.33 -18.11 -39.93
C LEU A 319 -48.59 -16.86 -40.77
N LEU A 320 -49.61 -16.08 -40.37
CA LEU A 320 -50.04 -14.87 -41.08
C LEU A 320 -49.05 -13.72 -40.90
N ALA A 321 -48.48 -13.58 -39.71
CA ALA A 321 -47.46 -12.58 -39.40
C ALA A 321 -46.58 -13.05 -38.24
N GLN A 322 -45.31 -12.64 -38.23
CA GLN A 322 -44.35 -13.02 -37.18
C GLN A 322 -44.35 -11.97 -36.06
N ALA A 323 -43.97 -12.40 -34.86
CA ALA A 323 -43.66 -11.51 -33.75
C ALA A 323 -42.59 -10.49 -34.19
N ASN A 324 -42.79 -9.21 -33.84
CA ASN A 324 -41.99 -8.06 -34.25
C ASN A 324 -42.24 -7.49 -35.67
N ASP A 325 -43.16 -8.07 -36.45
CA ASP A 325 -43.59 -7.46 -37.72
C ASP A 325 -44.46 -6.22 -37.47
N GLU A 326 -44.40 -5.24 -38.37
CA GLU A 326 -45.31 -4.08 -38.37
C GLU A 326 -46.60 -4.46 -39.07
N ILE A 327 -47.74 -4.19 -38.42
CA ILE A 327 -49.06 -4.45 -39.00
C ILE A 327 -49.24 -3.57 -40.23
N THR A 328 -49.30 -4.19 -41.40
CA THR A 328 -49.69 -3.54 -42.65
C THR A 328 -51.20 -3.67 -42.88
N ASP A 329 -51.76 -2.86 -43.78
CA ASP A 329 -53.17 -2.98 -44.18
C ASP A 329 -53.47 -4.39 -44.73
N GLU A 330 -52.54 -4.97 -45.50
CA GLU A 330 -52.67 -6.33 -46.02
C GLU A 330 -52.74 -7.39 -44.91
N GLN A 331 -51.91 -7.26 -43.87
CA GLN A 331 -51.95 -8.15 -42.71
C GLN A 331 -53.23 -7.97 -41.89
N LEU A 332 -53.69 -6.73 -41.70
CA LEU A 332 -54.95 -6.46 -41.00
C LEU A 332 -56.14 -7.12 -41.70
N GLN A 333 -56.19 -7.07 -43.04
CA GLN A 333 -57.20 -7.78 -43.82
C GLN A 333 -57.05 -9.30 -43.74
N ALA A 334 -55.81 -9.81 -43.70
CA ALA A 334 -55.56 -11.24 -43.50
C ALA A 334 -56.05 -11.72 -42.13
N PHE A 335 -55.84 -10.93 -41.06
CA PHE A 335 -56.31 -11.23 -39.71
C PHE A 335 -57.84 -11.27 -39.65
N ARG A 336 -58.52 -10.28 -40.26
CA ARG A 336 -59.99 -10.30 -40.40
C ARG A 336 -60.48 -11.54 -41.14
N LYS A 337 -59.83 -11.90 -42.24
CA LYS A 337 -60.21 -13.06 -43.06
C LYS A 337 -60.00 -14.40 -42.33
N ALA A 338 -58.96 -14.50 -41.51
CA ALA A 338 -58.66 -15.68 -40.71
C ALA A 338 -59.49 -15.77 -39.42
N GLY A 339 -60.25 -14.73 -39.06
CA GLY A 339 -61.05 -14.70 -37.84
C GLY A 339 -60.20 -14.58 -36.57
N VAL A 340 -59.12 -13.79 -36.62
CA VAL A 340 -58.29 -13.51 -35.44
C VAL A 340 -58.99 -12.44 -34.59
N ASP A 341 -59.56 -12.86 -33.46
CA ASP A 341 -60.38 -11.99 -32.60
C ASP A 341 -59.56 -10.89 -31.90
N ALA A 342 -58.33 -11.21 -31.47
CA ALA A 342 -57.48 -10.31 -30.73
C ALA A 342 -56.03 -10.40 -31.18
N VAL A 343 -55.37 -9.25 -31.27
CA VAL A 343 -53.96 -9.13 -31.64
C VAL A 343 -53.25 -8.25 -30.63
N GLY A 344 -52.08 -8.71 -30.17
CA GLY A 344 -51.24 -7.99 -29.23
C GLY A 344 -50.21 -7.14 -29.96
N THR A 345 -50.09 -5.87 -29.58
CA THR A 345 -49.02 -4.99 -30.08
C THR A 345 -48.17 -4.45 -28.94
N LEU A 346 -46.92 -4.10 -29.23
CA LEU A 346 -46.00 -3.54 -28.25
C LEU A 346 -46.42 -2.12 -27.88
N TRP A 347 -46.48 -1.81 -26.58
CA TRP A 347 -46.59 -0.42 -26.13
C TRP A 347 -45.24 0.28 -26.29
N VAL A 348 -45.15 1.10 -27.34
CA VAL A 348 -43.97 1.89 -27.68
C VAL A 348 -44.39 3.36 -27.76
N ASN A 349 -43.61 4.24 -27.14
CA ASN A 349 -43.73 5.68 -27.29
C ASN A 349 -42.32 6.33 -27.39
N ASP A 350 -42.26 7.56 -27.90
CA ASP A 350 -40.97 8.22 -28.17
C ASP A 350 -40.24 8.71 -26.91
N LEU A 351 -40.89 8.70 -25.74
CA LEU A 351 -40.39 9.34 -24.52
C LEU A 351 -40.12 8.34 -23.38
N ASP A 352 -41.11 7.53 -23.02
CA ASP A 352 -41.11 6.65 -21.84
C ASP A 352 -40.75 5.19 -22.15
N ARG A 353 -40.97 4.73 -23.40
CA ARG A 353 -40.90 3.32 -23.82
C ARG A 353 -40.41 3.20 -25.28
N GLY A 354 -39.10 3.28 -25.50
CA GLY A 354 -38.55 3.17 -26.85
C GLY A 354 -38.53 1.74 -27.43
N PRO A 355 -38.57 1.56 -28.76
CA PRO A 355 -38.62 0.26 -29.45
C PRO A 355 -37.24 -0.43 -29.56
N TYR A 356 -36.43 -0.40 -28.51
CA TYR A 356 -35.01 -0.77 -28.57
C TYR A 356 -34.78 -2.24 -28.93
N LEU A 357 -35.46 -3.15 -28.22
CA LEU A 357 -35.33 -4.59 -28.47
C LEU A 357 -35.99 -4.98 -29.82
N SER A 358 -37.07 -4.32 -30.21
CA SER A 358 -37.69 -4.48 -31.53
C SER A 358 -36.71 -4.14 -32.65
N ASN A 359 -36.05 -2.97 -32.58
CA ASN A 359 -35.01 -2.56 -33.53
C ASN A 359 -33.83 -3.54 -33.55
N THR A 360 -33.49 -4.11 -32.38
CA THR A 360 -32.42 -5.10 -32.23
C THR A 360 -32.77 -6.43 -32.89
N LEU A 361 -34.01 -6.90 -32.74
CA LEU A 361 -34.49 -8.13 -33.39
C LEU A 361 -34.48 -8.01 -34.92
N ARG A 362 -34.74 -6.82 -35.47
CA ARG A 362 -34.72 -6.58 -36.93
C ARG A 362 -33.32 -6.66 -37.55
N ILE A 363 -32.26 -6.43 -36.76
CA ILE A 363 -30.86 -6.51 -37.24
C ILE A 363 -30.22 -7.88 -36.99
N ASP A 364 -30.87 -8.76 -36.23
CA ASP A 364 -30.37 -10.08 -35.85
C ASP A 364 -30.52 -11.08 -37.01
N PRO A 365 -29.43 -11.64 -37.55
CA PRO A 365 -29.52 -12.63 -38.62
C PRO A 365 -29.92 -14.03 -38.12
N THR A 366 -29.94 -14.28 -36.81
CA THR A 366 -30.19 -15.60 -36.22
C THR A 366 -31.66 -15.78 -35.89
N LYS A 367 -32.18 -17.01 -36.05
CA LYS A 367 -33.57 -17.35 -35.69
C LYS A 367 -33.64 -18.42 -34.60
N THR A 368 -32.69 -19.34 -34.59
CA THR A 368 -32.66 -20.47 -33.66
C THR A 368 -31.57 -20.32 -32.58
N GLN A 369 -31.75 -20.99 -31.44
CA GLN A 369 -30.72 -21.05 -30.37
C GLN A 369 -29.38 -21.59 -30.89
N LEU A 370 -29.40 -22.59 -31.77
CA LEU A 370 -28.17 -23.18 -32.32
C LEU A 370 -27.41 -22.19 -33.21
N GLU A 371 -28.09 -21.46 -34.08
CA GLU A 371 -27.46 -20.41 -34.91
C GLU A 371 -26.85 -19.30 -34.04
N ALA A 372 -27.54 -18.90 -32.98
CA ALA A 372 -27.05 -17.93 -32.03
C ALA A 372 -25.77 -18.41 -31.31
N LEU A 373 -25.78 -19.66 -30.81
CA LEU A 373 -24.61 -20.29 -30.21
C LEU A 373 -23.43 -20.41 -31.19
N VAL A 374 -23.72 -20.75 -32.45
CA VAL A 374 -22.72 -20.83 -33.53
C VAL A 374 -22.10 -19.44 -33.80
N GLU A 375 -22.90 -18.39 -33.79
CA GLU A 375 -22.40 -17.03 -34.03
C GLU A 375 -21.54 -16.52 -32.85
N ILE A 376 -21.94 -16.84 -31.61
CA ILE A 376 -21.11 -16.61 -30.42
C ILE A 376 -19.79 -17.40 -30.53
N TYR A 377 -19.84 -18.67 -30.94
CA TYR A 377 -18.65 -19.49 -31.13
C TYR A 377 -17.70 -18.89 -32.16
N ARG A 378 -18.21 -18.48 -33.33
CA ARG A 378 -17.41 -17.84 -34.39
C ARG A 378 -16.77 -16.54 -33.95
N MET A 379 -17.46 -15.77 -33.11
CA MET A 379 -16.93 -14.52 -32.55
C MET A 379 -15.80 -14.78 -31.53
N MET A 380 -15.96 -15.80 -30.68
CA MET A 380 -14.94 -16.16 -29.68
C MET A 380 -13.75 -16.90 -30.29
N ARG A 381 -13.98 -17.73 -31.31
CA ARG A 381 -12.97 -18.52 -32.00
C ARG A 381 -13.06 -18.32 -33.52
N PRO A 382 -12.59 -17.18 -34.03
CA PRO A 382 -12.67 -16.89 -35.46
C PRO A 382 -11.83 -17.87 -36.27
N GLY A 383 -12.43 -18.50 -37.27
CA GLY A 383 -11.78 -19.45 -38.17
C GLY A 383 -11.90 -20.93 -37.78
N GLU A 384 -12.32 -21.26 -36.55
CA GLU A 384 -12.60 -22.65 -36.16
C GLU A 384 -14.01 -23.08 -36.60
N PRO A 385 -14.17 -24.26 -37.22
CA PRO A 385 -15.48 -24.76 -37.61
C PRO A 385 -16.33 -25.04 -36.35
N PRO A 386 -17.54 -24.45 -36.24
CA PRO A 386 -18.40 -24.64 -35.09
C PRO A 386 -19.09 -26.00 -35.13
N THR A 387 -19.06 -26.74 -34.03
CA THR A 387 -19.93 -27.90 -33.80
C THR A 387 -20.95 -27.57 -32.72
N LYS A 388 -22.11 -28.22 -32.74
CA LYS A 388 -23.16 -28.00 -31.73
C LYS A 388 -22.63 -28.16 -30.30
N ASP A 389 -21.93 -29.26 -30.05
CA ASP A 389 -21.40 -29.57 -28.72
C ASP A 389 -20.29 -28.60 -28.30
N ALA A 390 -19.42 -28.17 -29.22
CA ALA A 390 -18.38 -27.19 -28.91
C ALA A 390 -18.96 -25.81 -28.62
N ALA A 391 -19.99 -25.38 -29.37
CA ALA A 391 -20.67 -24.11 -29.17
C ALA A 391 -21.45 -24.08 -27.83
N GLN A 392 -22.18 -25.15 -27.52
CA GLN A 392 -22.90 -25.30 -26.24
C GLN A 392 -21.93 -25.33 -25.05
N ASN A 393 -20.86 -26.15 -25.13
CA ASN A 393 -19.87 -26.23 -24.06
C ASN A 393 -19.09 -24.92 -23.89
N LEU A 394 -18.77 -24.21 -24.98
CA LEU A 394 -18.13 -22.91 -24.90
C LEU A 394 -19.03 -21.92 -24.15
N PHE A 395 -20.29 -21.79 -24.57
CA PHE A 395 -21.24 -20.85 -23.97
C PHE A 395 -21.48 -21.14 -22.48
N HIS A 396 -21.66 -22.41 -22.11
CA HIS A 396 -21.80 -22.83 -20.70
C HIS A 396 -20.59 -22.39 -19.86
N ASN A 397 -19.38 -22.66 -20.37
CA ASN A 397 -18.12 -22.33 -19.72
C ASN A 397 -17.81 -20.83 -19.62
N LEU A 398 -18.50 -19.96 -20.37
CA LEU A 398 -18.23 -18.52 -20.34
C LEU A 398 -18.81 -17.85 -19.10
N PHE A 399 -20.05 -18.20 -18.71
CA PHE A 399 -20.82 -17.46 -17.71
C PHE A 399 -21.40 -18.33 -16.59
N PHE A 400 -21.56 -19.64 -16.83
CA PHE A 400 -22.39 -20.53 -16.01
C PHE A 400 -21.59 -21.63 -15.29
N THR A 401 -20.26 -21.53 -15.25
CA THR A 401 -19.39 -22.52 -14.59
C THR A 401 -18.44 -21.83 -13.60
N PHE A 402 -18.50 -22.22 -12.33
CA PHE A 402 -17.75 -21.60 -11.23
C PHE A 402 -16.22 -21.59 -11.43
N GLU A 403 -15.67 -22.63 -12.06
CA GLU A 403 -14.24 -22.74 -12.38
C GLU A 403 -13.74 -21.59 -13.27
N ARG A 404 -14.62 -21.06 -14.13
CA ARG A 404 -14.29 -20.06 -15.14
C ARG A 404 -14.92 -18.70 -14.88
N TYR A 405 -16.07 -18.66 -14.21
CA TYR A 405 -16.81 -17.45 -13.91
C TYR A 405 -17.15 -17.37 -12.42
N ASP A 406 -16.76 -16.27 -11.78
CA ASP A 406 -17.00 -16.01 -10.37
C ASP A 406 -17.22 -14.50 -10.18
N LEU A 407 -18.39 -14.10 -9.70
CA LEU A 407 -18.67 -12.72 -9.29
C LEU A 407 -18.04 -12.38 -7.93
N SER A 408 -17.69 -13.37 -7.12
CA SER A 408 -17.42 -13.28 -5.69
C SER A 408 -18.60 -12.75 -4.87
N ALA A 409 -18.53 -12.88 -3.54
CA ALA A 409 -19.53 -12.30 -2.63
C ALA A 409 -19.72 -10.78 -2.86
N VAL A 410 -18.62 -10.07 -3.14
CA VAL A 410 -18.65 -8.61 -3.39
C VAL A 410 -19.39 -8.28 -4.68
N GLY A 411 -19.11 -9.02 -5.75
CA GLY A 411 -19.77 -8.79 -7.03
C GLY A 411 -21.24 -9.11 -6.98
N ARG A 412 -21.62 -10.20 -6.31
CA ARG A 412 -23.03 -10.56 -6.12
C ARG A 412 -23.77 -9.52 -5.26
N MET A 413 -23.18 -9.08 -4.16
CA MET A 413 -23.75 -8.04 -3.30
C MET A 413 -24.01 -6.76 -4.10
N LYS A 414 -23.00 -6.29 -4.84
CA LYS A 414 -23.11 -5.09 -5.66
C LYS A 414 -24.12 -5.25 -6.80
N PHE A 415 -24.08 -6.38 -7.48
CA PHE A 415 -25.00 -6.72 -8.56
C PHE A 415 -26.45 -6.64 -8.08
N ASN A 416 -26.76 -7.34 -6.98
CA ASN A 416 -28.09 -7.37 -6.40
C ASN A 416 -28.55 -5.96 -5.99
N ARG A 417 -27.71 -5.22 -5.26
CA ARG A 417 -28.04 -3.85 -4.83
C ARG A 417 -28.31 -2.92 -6.00
N ARG A 418 -27.51 -3.01 -7.06
CA ARG A 418 -27.67 -2.12 -8.22
C ARG A 418 -28.88 -2.47 -9.08
N VAL A 419 -29.23 -3.74 -9.18
CA VAL A 419 -30.45 -4.20 -9.87
C VAL A 419 -31.72 -3.89 -9.05
N GLY A 420 -31.60 -3.69 -7.74
CA GLY A 420 -32.72 -3.38 -6.84
C GLY A 420 -33.21 -4.59 -6.02
N ARG A 421 -32.42 -5.67 -5.95
CA ARG A 421 -32.68 -6.82 -5.09
C ARG A 421 -32.25 -6.51 -3.64
N LYS A 422 -33.06 -6.93 -2.67
CA LYS A 422 -32.80 -6.70 -1.23
C LYS A 422 -31.67 -7.59 -0.67
N GLU A 423 -31.49 -8.76 -1.26
CA GLU A 423 -30.51 -9.76 -0.83
C GLU A 423 -29.08 -9.32 -1.13
N THR A 424 -28.19 -9.41 -0.15
CA THR A 424 -26.76 -9.09 -0.30
C THR A 424 -25.92 -10.30 -0.69
N THR A 425 -26.46 -11.50 -0.56
CA THR A 425 -25.78 -12.77 -0.90
C THR A 425 -26.48 -13.44 -2.08
N GLY A 426 -25.85 -14.45 -2.65
CA GLY A 426 -26.36 -15.21 -3.79
C GLY A 426 -25.25 -16.04 -4.43
N GLU A 427 -25.57 -16.71 -5.52
CA GLU A 427 -24.63 -17.60 -6.21
C GLU A 427 -23.52 -16.81 -6.94
N ALA A 428 -22.34 -17.42 -7.02
CA ALA A 428 -21.16 -16.79 -7.60
C ALA A 428 -21.21 -16.72 -9.14
N VAL A 429 -21.86 -17.69 -9.79
CA VAL A 429 -22.11 -17.70 -11.24
C VAL A 429 -23.35 -16.88 -11.59
N LEU A 430 -23.50 -16.49 -12.86
CA LEU A 430 -24.74 -15.85 -13.31
C LEU A 430 -25.87 -16.89 -13.37
N TYR A 431 -27.08 -16.46 -13.02
CA TYR A 431 -28.30 -17.29 -13.09
C TYR A 431 -29.27 -16.72 -14.14
N ASP A 432 -29.83 -17.62 -14.96
CA ASP A 432 -30.94 -17.36 -15.88
C ASP A 432 -31.94 -18.52 -15.79
N SER A 433 -33.20 -18.18 -15.51
CA SER A 433 -34.25 -19.16 -15.22
C SER A 433 -34.47 -20.12 -16.37
N LYS A 434 -34.50 -19.63 -17.61
CA LYS A 434 -34.73 -20.45 -18.80
C LYS A 434 -33.56 -21.37 -19.10
N TYR A 435 -32.34 -20.85 -19.07
CA TYR A 435 -31.14 -21.63 -19.35
C TYR A 435 -30.93 -22.80 -18.37
N PHE A 436 -31.12 -22.56 -17.07
CA PHE A 436 -30.99 -23.63 -16.06
C PHE A 436 -32.24 -24.51 -15.95
N GLY A 437 -33.43 -23.99 -16.27
CA GLY A 437 -34.68 -24.75 -16.27
C GLY A 437 -34.71 -25.90 -17.30
N GLU A 438 -34.00 -25.76 -18.41
CA GLU A 438 -33.87 -26.83 -19.42
C GLU A 438 -32.84 -27.91 -19.05
N ARG A 439 -32.00 -27.68 -18.03
CA ARG A 439 -30.90 -28.57 -17.66
C ARG A 439 -31.28 -29.54 -16.55
N ASN A 440 -30.80 -30.78 -16.67
CA ASN A 440 -31.14 -31.87 -15.77
C ASN A 440 -30.03 -32.26 -14.76
N ASP A 441 -28.92 -31.52 -14.72
CA ASP A 441 -27.84 -31.76 -13.76
C ASP A 441 -28.21 -31.30 -12.33
N GLU A 442 -27.59 -31.93 -11.32
CA GLU A 442 -27.91 -31.68 -9.92
C GLU A 442 -27.68 -30.23 -9.50
N GLU A 443 -26.64 -29.60 -10.05
CA GLU A 443 -26.32 -28.19 -9.79
C GLU A 443 -27.40 -27.27 -10.35
N SER A 444 -27.84 -27.49 -11.59
CA SER A 444 -28.93 -26.74 -12.23
C SER A 444 -30.23 -26.85 -11.44
N LYS A 445 -30.60 -28.06 -11.00
CA LYS A 445 -31.80 -28.27 -10.16
C LYS A 445 -31.73 -27.53 -8.83
N ARG A 446 -30.54 -27.50 -8.20
CA ARG A 446 -30.30 -26.73 -6.97
C ARG A 446 -30.46 -25.23 -7.22
N LEU A 447 -29.89 -24.72 -8.31
CA LEU A 447 -29.97 -23.30 -8.67
C LEU A 447 -31.40 -22.85 -8.97
N VAL A 448 -32.15 -23.64 -9.75
CA VAL A 448 -33.56 -23.36 -10.06
C VAL A 448 -34.42 -23.36 -8.79
N ALA A 449 -34.19 -24.31 -7.88
CA ALA A 449 -34.90 -24.34 -6.61
C ALA A 449 -34.60 -23.14 -5.69
N ALA A 450 -33.38 -22.58 -5.77
CA ALA A 450 -32.96 -21.46 -4.94
C ALA A 450 -33.38 -20.09 -5.49
N HIS A 451 -33.37 -19.92 -6.81
CA HIS A 451 -33.53 -18.62 -7.45
C HIS A 451 -34.82 -18.43 -8.26
N GLY A 452 -35.60 -19.50 -8.43
CA GLY A 452 -36.90 -19.46 -9.11
C GLY A 452 -36.80 -18.83 -10.50
N ASP A 453 -37.69 -17.88 -10.79
CA ASP A 453 -37.81 -17.27 -12.12
C ASP A 453 -36.91 -16.04 -12.32
N SER A 454 -35.97 -15.77 -11.40
CA SER A 454 -35.06 -14.62 -11.56
C SER A 454 -34.05 -14.81 -12.70
N SER A 455 -33.66 -13.72 -13.36
CA SER A 455 -32.68 -13.77 -14.46
C SER A 455 -31.75 -12.58 -14.41
N ASP A 456 -30.47 -12.82 -14.07
CA ASP A 456 -29.45 -11.78 -13.91
C ASP A 456 -29.26 -10.95 -15.20
N ILE A 457 -29.15 -11.62 -16.35
CA ILE A 457 -28.89 -10.95 -17.63
C ILE A 457 -30.09 -10.10 -18.07
N LEU A 458 -31.32 -10.64 -17.93
CA LEU A 458 -32.53 -9.88 -18.27
C LEU A 458 -32.70 -8.65 -17.39
N ASP A 459 -32.50 -8.78 -16.08
CA ASP A 459 -32.61 -7.67 -15.15
C ASP A 459 -31.62 -6.53 -15.47
N VAL A 460 -30.39 -6.85 -15.87
CA VAL A 460 -29.40 -5.84 -16.30
C VAL A 460 -29.87 -5.11 -17.55
N ILE A 461 -30.41 -5.82 -18.54
CA ILE A 461 -30.92 -5.22 -19.77
C ILE A 461 -32.16 -4.37 -19.48
N LYS A 462 -33.05 -4.80 -18.56
CA LYS A 462 -34.22 -4.04 -18.10
C LYS A 462 -33.79 -2.72 -17.44
N VAL A 463 -32.84 -2.76 -16.50
CA VAL A 463 -32.31 -1.54 -15.86
C VAL A 463 -31.64 -0.61 -16.87
N LEU A 464 -30.85 -1.15 -17.81
CA LEU A 464 -30.22 -0.35 -18.86
C LEU A 464 -31.27 0.34 -19.75
N THR A 465 -32.37 -0.36 -20.05
CA THR A 465 -33.51 0.17 -20.82
C THR A 465 -34.24 1.26 -20.04
N GLU A 466 -34.45 1.10 -18.74
CA GLU A 466 -35.06 2.12 -17.88
C GLU A 466 -34.20 3.39 -17.79
N ILE A 467 -32.88 3.26 -17.67
CA ILE A 467 -31.95 4.40 -17.74
C ILE A 467 -32.08 5.12 -19.09
N ARG A 468 -32.17 4.37 -20.19
CA ARG A 468 -32.33 4.95 -21.53
C ARG A 468 -33.67 5.69 -21.70
N ASN A 469 -34.74 5.18 -21.06
CA ASN A 469 -36.06 5.82 -20.98
C ASN A 469 -36.09 7.03 -20.02
N GLY A 470 -34.98 7.39 -19.37
CA GLY A 470 -34.89 8.51 -18.43
C GLY A 470 -35.33 8.18 -17.00
N ARG A 471 -35.61 6.91 -16.69
CA ARG A 471 -35.99 6.42 -15.35
C ARG A 471 -34.81 5.68 -14.71
N GLY A 472 -33.90 6.44 -14.12
CA GLY A 472 -32.75 5.91 -13.42
C GLY A 472 -31.58 6.87 -13.45
N VAL A 473 -30.51 6.50 -12.77
CA VAL A 473 -29.24 7.25 -12.76
C VAL A 473 -28.12 6.37 -13.28
N VAL A 474 -27.11 7.01 -13.85
CA VAL A 474 -25.88 6.37 -14.30
C VAL A 474 -24.91 6.29 -13.12
N ASP A 475 -24.07 5.26 -13.09
CA ASP A 475 -23.10 5.08 -12.00
C ASP A 475 -21.85 5.94 -12.23
N ASP A 476 -21.38 6.61 -11.18
CA ASP A 476 -20.06 7.24 -11.21
C ASP A 476 -18.98 6.20 -10.91
N ILE A 477 -18.11 5.96 -11.89
CA ILE A 477 -16.98 5.01 -11.82
C ILE A 477 -15.97 5.38 -10.71
N ASP A 478 -15.89 6.66 -10.37
CA ASP A 478 -14.92 7.20 -9.42
C ASP A 478 -15.42 7.20 -7.97
N HIS A 479 -16.74 7.00 -7.78
CA HIS A 479 -17.34 6.78 -6.47
C HIS A 479 -16.67 5.62 -5.72
N LEU A 480 -16.30 5.79 -4.44
CA LEU A 480 -15.62 4.74 -3.68
C LEU A 480 -16.50 3.50 -3.42
N GLY A 481 -17.82 3.59 -3.54
CA GLY A 481 -18.71 2.42 -3.58
C GLY A 481 -18.54 1.55 -4.83
N ASN A 482 -17.90 2.08 -5.87
CA ASN A 482 -17.62 1.42 -7.15
C ASN A 482 -16.17 0.95 -7.27
N ARG A 483 -15.35 1.23 -6.26
CA ARG A 483 -13.94 0.86 -6.19
C ARG A 483 -13.64 0.19 -4.87
N ARG A 484 -13.01 -0.98 -4.91
CA ARG A 484 -12.59 -1.69 -3.70
C ARG A 484 -11.08 -1.73 -3.59
N VAL A 485 -10.60 -1.84 -2.37
CA VAL A 485 -9.20 -2.03 -2.04
C VAL A 485 -8.94 -3.53 -1.93
N ARG A 486 -8.00 -4.03 -2.73
CA ARG A 486 -7.39 -5.34 -2.57
C ARG A 486 -6.16 -5.20 -1.70
N SER A 487 -6.21 -5.80 -0.53
CA SER A 487 -5.07 -5.91 0.37
C SER A 487 -4.18 -7.09 -0.02
N VAL A 488 -3.01 -7.20 0.62
CA VAL A 488 -1.99 -8.21 0.27
C VAL A 488 -2.51 -9.65 0.34
N GLY A 489 -3.37 -9.98 1.31
CA GLY A 489 -3.91 -11.33 1.47
C GLY A 489 -4.75 -11.78 0.27
N GLU A 490 -5.62 -10.90 -0.25
CA GLU A 490 -6.46 -11.20 -1.42
C GLU A 490 -5.63 -11.34 -2.70
N MET A 491 -4.61 -10.48 -2.88
CA MET A 491 -3.72 -10.58 -4.03
C MET A 491 -2.87 -11.86 -4.00
N ALA A 492 -2.35 -12.21 -2.82
CA ALA A 492 -1.62 -13.45 -2.60
C ALA A 492 -2.52 -14.67 -2.85
N GLU A 493 -3.77 -14.66 -2.39
CA GLU A 493 -4.76 -15.71 -2.65
C GLU A 493 -4.97 -15.92 -4.16
N ASN A 494 -5.17 -14.84 -4.91
CA ASN A 494 -5.39 -14.93 -6.37
C ASN A 494 -4.18 -15.51 -7.09
N VAL A 495 -2.98 -15.04 -6.78
CA VAL A 495 -1.74 -15.55 -7.39
C VAL A 495 -1.51 -17.02 -7.01
N PHE A 496 -1.78 -17.37 -5.74
CA PHE A 496 -1.71 -18.74 -5.27
C PHE A 496 -2.70 -19.65 -6.03
N ARG A 497 -3.94 -19.20 -6.22
CA ARG A 497 -4.98 -19.90 -6.99
C ARG A 497 -4.56 -20.09 -8.45
N VAL A 498 -3.98 -19.09 -9.10
CA VAL A 498 -3.41 -19.23 -10.46
C VAL A 498 -2.32 -20.30 -10.49
N GLY A 499 -1.46 -20.35 -9.46
CA GLY A 499 -0.49 -21.43 -9.26
C GLY A 499 -1.15 -22.80 -9.14
N LEU A 500 -2.20 -22.93 -8.33
CA LEU A 500 -2.95 -24.17 -8.13
C LEU A 500 -3.64 -24.64 -9.42
N VAL A 501 -4.26 -23.75 -10.20
CA VAL A 501 -4.90 -24.12 -11.49
C VAL A 501 -3.87 -24.68 -12.48
N ARG A 502 -2.62 -24.20 -12.46
CA ARG A 502 -1.53 -24.80 -13.26
C ARG A 502 -1.17 -26.20 -12.76
N VAL A 503 -1.17 -26.43 -11.45
CA VAL A 503 -0.95 -27.75 -10.84
C VAL A 503 -2.10 -28.69 -11.15
N GLU A 504 -3.34 -28.23 -11.06
CA GLU A 504 -4.55 -29.00 -11.32
C GLU A 504 -4.51 -29.64 -12.72
N ARG A 505 -4.19 -28.85 -13.75
CA ARG A 505 -4.07 -29.36 -15.13
C ARG A 505 -3.04 -30.48 -15.24
N ALA A 506 -1.87 -30.32 -14.62
CA ALA A 506 -0.82 -31.34 -14.61
C ALA A 506 -1.21 -32.58 -13.80
N VAL A 507 -1.89 -32.40 -12.67
CA VAL A 507 -2.38 -33.50 -11.82
C VAL A 507 -3.49 -34.27 -12.53
N LYS A 508 -4.44 -33.60 -13.19
CA LYS A 508 -5.56 -34.24 -13.90
C LYS A 508 -5.09 -35.14 -15.05
N GLU A 509 -4.06 -34.71 -15.78
CA GLU A 509 -3.40 -35.52 -16.80
C GLU A 509 -2.74 -36.77 -16.18
N ARG A 510 -1.99 -36.60 -15.07
CA ARG A 510 -1.31 -37.70 -14.37
C ARG A 510 -2.24 -38.65 -13.62
N LEU A 511 -3.37 -38.18 -13.12
CA LEU A 511 -4.36 -39.02 -12.42
C LEU A 511 -4.89 -40.13 -13.34
N SER A 512 -4.97 -39.86 -14.65
CA SER A 512 -5.34 -40.87 -15.65
C SER A 512 -4.30 -42.02 -15.73
N MET A 513 -3.02 -41.72 -15.45
CA MET A 513 -1.94 -42.72 -15.36
C MET A 513 -1.86 -43.39 -13.98
N ALA A 514 -2.25 -42.68 -12.91
CA ALA A 514 -2.24 -43.18 -11.54
C ALA A 514 -3.10 -44.45 -11.36
N GLU A 515 -4.17 -44.59 -12.17
CA GLU A 515 -5.00 -45.80 -12.23
C GLU A 515 -4.19 -47.06 -12.59
N SER A 516 -3.08 -46.90 -13.32
CA SER A 516 -2.29 -48.01 -13.86
C SER A 516 -1.02 -48.28 -13.04
N GLU A 517 -0.33 -47.23 -12.59
CA GLU A 517 1.02 -47.34 -12.00
C GLU A 517 1.07 -47.28 -10.46
N GLY A 518 -0.05 -47.02 -9.79
CA GLY A 518 -0.09 -47.00 -8.32
C GLY A 518 0.65 -45.83 -7.66
N LEU A 519 0.78 -44.71 -8.39
CA LEU A 519 1.47 -43.48 -7.98
C LEU A 519 1.04 -42.96 -6.58
N THR A 520 1.97 -42.29 -5.91
CA THR A 520 1.74 -41.59 -4.64
C THR A 520 1.33 -40.13 -4.86
N PRO A 521 0.61 -39.48 -3.91
CA PRO A 521 0.23 -38.07 -4.05
C PRO A 521 1.42 -37.13 -4.30
N GLN A 522 2.59 -37.41 -3.71
CA GLN A 522 3.81 -36.62 -3.88
C GLN A 522 4.37 -36.67 -5.31
N GLU A 523 4.18 -37.77 -6.05
CA GLU A 523 4.62 -37.90 -7.45
C GLU A 523 3.67 -37.17 -8.43
N LEU A 524 2.42 -36.95 -8.03
CA LEU A 524 1.42 -36.26 -8.84
C LEU A 524 1.60 -34.73 -8.78
N ILE A 525 1.94 -34.18 -7.61
CA ILE A 525 2.01 -32.73 -7.38
C ILE A 525 3.44 -32.21 -7.57
N ASN A 526 3.62 -31.22 -8.46
CA ASN A 526 4.86 -30.47 -8.58
C ASN A 526 4.71 -29.08 -7.92
N ALA A 527 5.58 -28.74 -6.97
CA ALA A 527 5.56 -27.45 -6.28
C ALA A 527 6.04 -26.26 -7.13
N LYS A 528 6.84 -26.50 -8.18
CA LYS A 528 7.49 -25.44 -8.97
C LYS A 528 6.50 -24.40 -9.56
N PRO A 529 5.36 -24.77 -10.15
CA PRO A 529 4.42 -23.79 -10.71
C PRO A 529 3.83 -22.83 -9.67
N VAL A 530 3.55 -23.33 -8.46
CA VAL A 530 3.02 -22.53 -7.34
C VAL A 530 4.11 -21.62 -6.80
N ALA A 531 5.28 -22.17 -6.49
CA ALA A 531 6.41 -21.40 -5.98
C ALA A 531 6.86 -20.31 -6.97
N ALA A 532 6.85 -20.58 -8.28
CA ALA A 532 7.18 -19.59 -9.30
C ALA A 532 6.18 -18.43 -9.34
N ALA A 533 4.87 -18.72 -9.28
CA ALA A 533 3.83 -17.69 -9.27
C ALA A 533 3.94 -16.75 -8.05
N ILE A 534 4.18 -17.32 -6.85
CA ILE A 534 4.37 -16.55 -5.62
C ILE A 534 5.66 -15.70 -5.71
N LYS A 535 6.78 -16.30 -6.14
CA LYS A 535 8.06 -15.58 -6.28
C LYS A 535 7.98 -14.44 -7.29
N GLU A 536 7.28 -14.62 -8.40
CA GLU A 536 7.05 -13.57 -9.41
C GLU A 536 6.26 -12.39 -8.83
N PHE A 537 5.23 -12.67 -8.02
CA PHE A 537 4.44 -11.62 -7.38
C PHE A 537 5.24 -10.82 -6.35
N PHE A 538 5.88 -11.46 -5.37
CA PHE A 538 6.67 -10.76 -4.34
C PHE A 538 8.01 -10.21 -4.86
N GLY A 539 8.51 -10.71 -6.00
CA GLY A 539 9.78 -10.30 -6.60
C GLY A 539 9.67 -9.22 -7.67
N SER A 540 8.67 -9.28 -8.54
CA SER A 540 8.61 -8.44 -9.76
C SER A 540 7.28 -7.70 -9.98
N SER A 541 6.28 -7.87 -9.13
CA SER A 541 5.02 -7.13 -9.24
C SER A 541 5.24 -5.62 -9.09
N GLN A 542 4.50 -4.81 -9.86
CA GLN A 542 4.46 -3.35 -9.71
C GLN A 542 3.97 -2.90 -8.33
N LEU A 543 3.19 -3.75 -7.66
CA LEU A 543 2.67 -3.52 -6.31
C LEU A 543 3.66 -3.92 -5.22
N SER A 544 4.64 -4.78 -5.54
CA SER A 544 5.72 -5.17 -4.63
C SER A 544 6.90 -4.21 -4.78
N GLN A 545 6.93 -3.18 -3.94
CA GLN A 545 7.92 -2.11 -4.03
C GLN A 545 8.97 -2.26 -2.93
N PHE A 546 10.20 -1.80 -3.20
CA PHE A 546 11.18 -1.61 -2.13
C PHE A 546 10.60 -0.61 -1.13
N MET A 547 10.72 -0.93 0.16
CA MET A 547 10.19 -0.07 1.20
C MET A 547 10.95 1.26 1.23
N ASP A 548 10.21 2.36 1.39
CA ASP A 548 10.78 3.69 1.59
C ASP A 548 11.14 3.84 3.07
N GLN A 549 12.41 3.60 3.41
CA GLN A 549 12.97 3.61 4.77
C GLN A 549 13.88 4.82 5.00
N ASN A 550 13.53 5.97 4.41
CA ASN A 550 14.23 7.22 4.73
C ASN A 550 14.06 7.55 6.21
N ASN A 551 12.83 7.49 6.70
CA ASN A 551 12.42 7.78 8.08
C ASN A 551 11.13 7.02 8.44
N PRO A 552 10.74 6.94 9.72
CA PRO A 552 9.59 6.14 10.15
C PRO A 552 8.25 6.57 9.54
N LEU A 553 8.06 7.86 9.24
CA LEU A 553 6.84 8.35 8.58
C LEU A 553 6.75 7.82 7.13
N SER A 554 7.87 7.82 6.41
CA SER A 554 7.98 7.27 5.06
C SER A 554 7.55 5.79 5.03
N GLU A 555 7.96 5.03 6.05
CA GLU A 555 7.61 3.62 6.21
C GLU A 555 6.11 3.40 6.40
N VAL A 556 5.51 4.10 7.37
CA VAL A 556 4.08 3.95 7.70
C VAL A 556 3.20 4.40 6.52
N THR A 557 3.54 5.53 5.90
CA THR A 557 2.78 6.06 4.75
C THR A 557 2.88 5.15 3.52
N HIS A 558 4.02 4.51 3.28
CA HIS A 558 4.16 3.55 2.19
C HIS A 558 3.30 2.29 2.42
N LYS A 559 3.24 1.77 3.64
CA LYS A 559 2.39 0.62 4.00
C LYS A 559 0.89 0.91 3.87
N ARG A 560 0.47 2.15 4.13
CA ARG A 560 -0.92 2.65 4.01
C ARG A 560 -1.26 3.27 2.65
N ARG A 561 -0.38 3.12 1.66
CA ARG A 561 -0.58 3.63 0.31
C ARG A 561 -1.60 2.77 -0.43
N VAL A 562 -2.44 3.44 -1.21
CA VAL A 562 -3.41 2.83 -2.10
C VAL A 562 -3.10 3.26 -3.54
N SER A 563 -2.98 2.30 -4.45
CA SER A 563 -2.66 2.57 -5.86
C SER A 563 -3.74 2.06 -6.80
N ALA A 564 -4.14 2.91 -7.76
CA ALA A 564 -5.00 2.50 -8.88
C ALA A 564 -4.23 1.75 -9.99
N LEU A 565 -2.90 1.69 -9.90
CA LEU A 565 -2.03 1.00 -10.85
C LEU A 565 -1.92 -0.50 -10.53
N GLY A 566 -1.37 -1.29 -11.46
CA GLY A 566 -1.12 -2.72 -11.27
C GLY A 566 -2.12 -3.63 -12.00
N PRO A 567 -2.01 -4.95 -11.85
CA PRO A 567 -2.80 -5.93 -12.59
C PRO A 567 -4.30 -5.80 -12.27
N GLY A 568 -5.15 -5.67 -13.29
CA GLY A 568 -6.60 -5.44 -13.11
C GLY A 568 -6.98 -4.00 -12.76
N GLY A 569 -6.00 -3.11 -12.53
CA GLY A 569 -6.20 -1.68 -12.33
C GLY A 569 -6.08 -0.88 -13.64
N LEU A 570 -5.74 0.39 -13.51
CA LEU A 570 -5.51 1.31 -14.61
C LEU A 570 -4.02 1.38 -14.97
N THR A 571 -3.71 1.79 -16.19
CA THR A 571 -2.35 2.20 -16.59
C THR A 571 -2.28 3.72 -16.64
N ARG A 572 -1.08 4.28 -16.46
CA ARG A 572 -0.87 5.75 -16.45
C ARG A 572 -1.40 6.42 -17.72
N GLU A 573 -1.22 5.77 -18.86
CA GLU A 573 -1.62 6.24 -20.20
C GLU A 573 -3.13 6.16 -20.43
N ARG A 574 -3.82 5.19 -19.82
CA ARG A 574 -5.28 5.02 -19.95
C ARG A 574 -6.06 5.79 -18.89
N ALA A 575 -5.39 6.28 -17.84
CA ALA A 575 -6.03 7.02 -16.76
C ALA A 575 -6.36 8.45 -17.22
N GLY A 576 -7.65 8.70 -17.44
CA GLY A 576 -8.17 10.03 -17.74
C GLY A 576 -8.13 10.99 -16.55
N PHE A 577 -8.60 12.22 -16.78
CA PHE A 577 -8.69 13.27 -15.76
C PHE A 577 -9.62 12.88 -14.60
N GLU A 578 -10.77 12.28 -14.91
CA GLU A 578 -11.84 11.94 -13.96
C GLU A 578 -11.33 11.09 -12.78
N VAL A 579 -10.53 10.06 -13.07
CA VAL A 579 -9.96 9.16 -12.06
C VAL A 579 -8.90 9.84 -11.17
N ARG A 580 -8.27 10.91 -11.66
CA ARG A 580 -7.20 11.62 -10.95
C ARG A 580 -7.76 12.71 -10.03
N ASP A 581 -9.00 13.13 -10.28
CA ASP A 581 -9.64 14.19 -9.53
C ASP A 581 -10.10 13.72 -8.15
N VAL A 582 -10.36 14.67 -7.26
CA VAL A 582 -10.85 14.40 -5.91
C VAL A 582 -12.37 14.21 -5.96
N HIS A 583 -12.85 13.02 -5.59
CA HIS A 583 -14.28 12.74 -5.49
C HIS A 583 -14.81 12.99 -4.07
N PRO A 584 -16.04 13.50 -3.86
CA PRO A 584 -16.60 13.75 -2.52
C PRO A 584 -16.56 12.56 -1.57
N THR A 585 -16.73 11.33 -2.07
CA THR A 585 -16.65 10.10 -1.27
C THR A 585 -15.27 9.84 -0.65
N HIS A 586 -14.21 10.53 -1.11
CA HIS A 586 -12.89 10.42 -0.50
C HIS A 586 -12.87 10.94 0.95
N TYR A 587 -13.83 11.79 1.33
CA TYR A 587 -13.96 12.32 2.68
C TYR A 587 -13.91 11.19 3.72
N GLY A 588 -13.00 11.32 4.69
CA GLY A 588 -12.79 10.33 5.74
C GLY A 588 -12.13 9.01 5.34
N ARG A 589 -11.86 8.78 4.05
CA ARG A 589 -11.44 7.47 3.51
C ARG A 589 -10.08 7.52 2.84
N VAL A 590 -9.89 8.47 1.91
CA VAL A 590 -8.66 8.67 1.15
C VAL A 590 -8.25 10.12 1.32
N CYS A 591 -6.99 10.35 1.68
CA CYS A 591 -6.49 11.71 1.83
C CYS A 591 -6.41 12.42 0.48
N THR A 592 -6.90 13.65 0.45
CA THR A 592 -6.93 14.51 -0.74
C THR A 592 -5.66 15.36 -0.90
N ILE A 593 -4.80 15.37 0.12
CA ILE A 593 -3.55 16.15 0.16
C ILE A 593 -2.34 15.27 -0.19
N GLU A 594 -2.24 14.06 0.36
CA GLU A 594 -1.07 13.20 0.18
C GLU A 594 -1.17 12.35 -1.11
N THR A 595 -0.68 12.93 -2.21
CA THR A 595 -0.43 12.25 -3.50
C THR A 595 0.92 12.70 -4.06
N PRO A 596 1.67 11.85 -4.78
CA PRO A 596 2.85 12.30 -5.51
C PRO A 596 2.45 13.30 -6.61
N GLU A 597 3.25 14.34 -6.77
CA GLU A 597 3.17 15.26 -7.91
C GLU A 597 3.61 14.55 -9.21
N GLY A 598 3.23 15.12 -10.36
CA GLY A 598 3.65 14.64 -11.68
C GLY A 598 2.74 13.55 -12.25
N PRO A 599 3.28 12.56 -13.00
CA PRO A 599 2.46 11.67 -13.84
C PRO A 599 1.55 10.71 -13.05
N ASN A 600 1.77 10.55 -11.75
CA ASN A 600 1.01 9.67 -10.87
C ASN A 600 0.01 10.39 -9.97
N ILE A 601 -0.18 11.71 -10.14
CA ILE A 601 -1.13 12.48 -9.35
C ILE A 601 -2.53 11.86 -9.40
N GLY A 602 -3.15 11.66 -8.23
CA GLY A 602 -4.47 11.05 -8.04
C GLY A 602 -4.53 9.52 -8.26
N LEU A 603 -3.50 8.91 -8.87
CA LEU A 603 -3.43 7.46 -9.08
C LEU A 603 -2.81 6.72 -7.89
N ILE A 604 -2.08 7.44 -7.06
CA ILE A 604 -1.48 6.94 -5.82
C ILE A 604 -1.94 7.88 -4.72
N ASN A 605 -2.73 7.37 -3.79
CA ASN A 605 -3.22 8.14 -2.66
C ASN A 605 -2.84 7.44 -1.34
N SER A 606 -3.03 8.14 -0.24
CA SER A 606 -2.81 7.62 1.11
C SER A 606 -4.15 7.45 1.82
N LEU A 607 -4.29 6.41 2.63
CA LEU A 607 -5.48 6.23 3.47
C LEU A 607 -5.56 7.34 4.52
N ALA A 608 -6.78 7.79 4.79
CA ALA A 608 -7.02 8.72 5.89
C ALA A 608 -6.72 8.06 7.26
N VAL A 609 -6.59 8.84 8.33
CA VAL A 609 -6.17 8.34 9.67
C VAL A 609 -7.07 7.20 10.17
N TYR A 610 -8.39 7.42 10.17
CA TYR A 610 -9.38 6.46 10.72
C TYR A 610 -9.99 5.52 9.67
N ALA A 611 -9.59 5.65 8.41
CA ALA A 611 -10.11 4.81 7.34
C ALA A 611 -9.70 3.35 7.54
N ARG A 612 -10.63 2.43 7.29
CA ARG A 612 -10.36 0.99 7.25
C ARG A 612 -11.11 0.33 6.09
N THR A 613 -10.74 -0.91 5.80
CA THR A 613 -11.43 -1.74 4.80
C THR A 613 -12.48 -2.59 5.49
N ASN A 614 -13.71 -2.62 4.96
CA ASN A 614 -14.74 -3.55 5.42
C ASN A 614 -14.50 -4.98 4.89
N GLN A 615 -15.36 -5.93 5.30
CA GLN A 615 -15.28 -7.34 4.88
C GLN A 615 -15.34 -7.57 3.35
N TYR A 616 -15.87 -6.61 2.59
CA TYR A 616 -15.98 -6.66 1.13
C TYR A 616 -14.84 -5.89 0.42
N GLY A 617 -13.93 -5.27 1.18
CA GLY A 617 -12.83 -4.47 0.69
C GLY A 617 -13.20 -3.03 0.29
N PHE A 618 -14.40 -2.54 0.60
CA PHE A 618 -14.73 -1.12 0.45
C PHE A 618 -14.15 -0.31 1.61
N LEU A 619 -13.80 0.95 1.35
CA LEU A 619 -13.35 1.86 2.38
C LEU A 619 -14.54 2.40 3.19
N GLU A 620 -14.43 2.29 4.50
CA GLU A 620 -15.38 2.81 5.46
C GLU A 620 -14.68 3.76 6.44
N THR A 621 -15.46 4.64 7.03
CA THR A 621 -14.98 5.67 7.95
C THR A 621 -15.94 5.78 9.13
N PRO A 622 -15.45 6.05 10.36
CA PRO A 622 -16.29 6.02 11.54
C PRO A 622 -17.10 7.32 11.72
N TYR A 623 -18.34 7.20 12.18
CA TYR A 623 -19.23 8.32 12.51
C TYR A 623 -19.89 8.14 13.87
N ARG A 624 -20.18 9.23 14.55
CA ARG A 624 -20.97 9.26 15.78
C ARG A 624 -22.45 9.29 15.45
N LYS A 625 -23.23 8.46 16.14
CA LYS A 625 -24.68 8.42 15.96
C LYS A 625 -25.35 9.67 16.55
N VAL A 626 -26.27 10.28 15.81
CA VAL A 626 -27.09 11.41 16.26
C VAL A 626 -28.55 11.00 16.23
N VAL A 627 -29.25 11.19 17.36
CA VAL A 627 -30.68 10.89 17.49
C VAL A 627 -31.39 12.12 18.02
N ASP A 628 -32.37 12.64 17.27
CA ASP A 628 -33.18 13.81 17.63
C ASP A 628 -32.35 15.05 18.07
N GLY A 629 -31.23 15.31 17.39
CA GLY A 629 -30.32 16.42 17.67
C GLY A 629 -29.33 16.20 18.82
N LYS A 630 -29.36 15.02 19.47
CA LYS A 630 -28.39 14.62 20.50
C LYS A 630 -27.34 13.67 19.93
N VAL A 631 -26.07 14.00 20.15
CA VAL A 631 -24.89 13.24 19.69
C VAL A 631 -24.50 12.21 20.75
N TYR A 632 -24.33 10.95 20.33
CA TYR A 632 -23.90 9.83 21.17
C TYR A 632 -22.42 9.49 20.94
N ASP A 633 -21.79 8.81 21.91
CA ASP A 633 -20.40 8.34 21.80
C ASP A 633 -20.29 6.97 21.08
N GLU A 634 -21.42 6.37 20.69
CA GLU A 634 -21.45 5.17 19.86
C GLU A 634 -20.95 5.49 18.44
N VAL A 635 -20.00 4.68 17.96
CA VAL A 635 -19.35 4.84 16.66
C VAL A 635 -19.81 3.75 15.70
N GLU A 636 -20.27 4.14 14.52
CA GLU A 636 -20.66 3.26 13.42
C GLU A 636 -19.79 3.55 12.19
N PHE A 637 -19.27 2.50 11.53
CA PHE A 637 -18.47 2.65 10.32
C PHE A 637 -19.38 2.59 9.11
N LEU A 638 -19.37 3.64 8.28
CA LEU A 638 -20.18 3.70 7.07
C LEU A 638 -19.32 3.61 5.82
N SER A 639 -19.70 2.72 4.90
CA SER A 639 -19.13 2.67 3.55
C SER A 639 -19.62 3.87 2.73
N ALA A 640 -18.95 4.14 1.60
CA ALA A 640 -19.38 5.21 0.70
C ALA A 640 -20.77 4.96 0.08
N ILE A 641 -21.27 3.71 0.10
CA ILE A 641 -22.60 3.38 -0.43
C ILE A 641 -23.68 3.78 0.59
N GLU A 642 -23.45 3.50 1.87
CA GLU A 642 -24.38 3.78 2.96
C GLU A 642 -24.44 5.27 3.31
N GLU A 643 -23.32 5.99 3.21
CA GLU A 643 -23.26 7.43 3.51
C GLU A 643 -24.29 8.27 2.72
N ASN A 644 -24.65 7.86 1.49
CA ASN A 644 -25.57 8.60 0.64
C ASN A 644 -27.02 8.64 1.17
N GLU A 645 -27.40 7.73 2.09
CA GLU A 645 -28.74 7.71 2.69
C GLU A 645 -28.85 8.65 3.89
N TYR A 646 -27.73 9.07 4.48
CA TYR A 646 -27.70 9.78 5.76
C TYR A 646 -27.22 11.22 5.62
N VAL A 647 -27.73 12.08 6.51
CA VAL A 647 -27.25 13.47 6.67
C VAL A 647 -26.19 13.50 7.76
N ILE A 648 -24.96 13.89 7.39
CA ILE A 648 -23.79 13.85 8.28
C ILE A 648 -23.31 15.27 8.61
N ALA A 649 -23.28 15.61 9.90
CA ALA A 649 -22.73 16.87 10.41
C ALA A 649 -21.20 16.85 10.51
N GLN A 650 -20.59 18.02 10.38
CA GLN A 650 -19.14 18.19 10.53
C GLN A 650 -18.69 18.06 11.99
N ALA A 651 -17.43 17.68 12.21
CA ALA A 651 -16.86 17.55 13.56
C ALA A 651 -16.93 18.85 14.39
N ASN A 652 -16.86 20.02 13.75
CA ASN A 652 -16.83 21.35 14.38
C ASN A 652 -18.21 21.90 14.80
N ALA A 653 -19.30 21.14 14.62
CA ALA A 653 -20.62 21.57 15.07
C ALA A 653 -20.66 21.74 16.60
N LEU A 654 -21.22 22.86 17.06
CA LEU A 654 -21.23 23.22 18.49
C LEU A 654 -22.23 22.34 19.27
N THR A 655 -21.75 21.75 20.37
CA THR A 655 -22.56 20.93 21.28
C THR A 655 -22.58 21.49 22.70
N ASP A 656 -23.70 21.32 23.41
CA ASP A 656 -23.77 21.59 24.85
C ASP A 656 -23.12 20.46 25.70
N ALA A 657 -23.07 20.63 27.02
CA ALA A 657 -22.52 19.63 27.94
C ALA A 657 -23.29 18.30 27.97
N LYS A 658 -24.51 18.24 27.40
CA LYS A 658 -25.33 17.02 27.27
C LYS A 658 -25.18 16.36 25.89
N GLY A 659 -24.36 16.93 25.00
CA GLY A 659 -24.16 16.46 23.63
C GLY A 659 -25.25 16.91 22.65
N THR A 660 -26.05 17.92 22.97
CA THR A 660 -27.09 18.45 22.07
C THR A 660 -26.50 19.51 21.14
N LEU A 661 -26.82 19.45 19.85
CA LEU A 661 -26.44 20.48 18.88
C LEU A 661 -27.15 21.80 19.21
N THR A 662 -26.38 22.89 19.34
CA THR A 662 -26.90 24.17 19.83
C THR A 662 -27.40 25.11 18.73
N GLU A 663 -26.94 24.91 17.49
CA GLU A 663 -27.29 25.74 16.35
C GLU A 663 -28.67 25.39 15.77
N GLN A 664 -29.41 26.37 15.27
CA GLN A 664 -30.70 26.13 14.61
C GLN A 664 -30.57 25.41 13.26
N PHE A 665 -29.45 25.66 12.57
CA PHE A 665 -29.11 25.06 11.29
C PHE A 665 -27.65 24.64 11.36
N VAL A 666 -27.41 23.33 11.28
CA VAL A 666 -26.09 22.73 11.39
C VAL A 666 -25.54 22.48 9.99
N PRO A 667 -24.29 22.87 9.69
CA PRO A 667 -23.64 22.52 8.44
C PRO A 667 -23.41 21.01 8.35
N CYS A 668 -23.94 20.42 7.29
CA CYS A 668 -23.88 18.99 7.06
C CYS A 668 -23.71 18.70 5.55
N ARG A 669 -23.45 17.43 5.25
CA ARG A 669 -23.38 16.93 3.88
C ARG A 669 -24.44 15.88 3.64
N PHE A 670 -25.00 15.88 2.43
CA PHE A 670 -25.94 14.88 1.94
C PHE A 670 -25.67 14.65 0.46
N GLN A 671 -25.46 13.39 0.05
CA GLN A 671 -25.19 13.01 -1.35
C GLN A 671 -24.03 13.81 -2.00
N GLY A 672 -23.00 14.14 -1.22
CA GLY A 672 -21.82 14.89 -1.67
C GLY A 672 -21.98 16.41 -1.69
N GLU A 673 -23.19 16.94 -1.46
CA GLU A 673 -23.44 18.39 -1.40
C GLU A 673 -23.41 18.90 0.04
N SER A 674 -22.78 20.06 0.26
CA SER A 674 -22.78 20.76 1.55
C SER A 674 -24.03 21.62 1.68
N LEU A 675 -24.82 21.41 2.72
CA LEU A 675 -26.07 22.12 2.96
C LEU A 675 -26.29 22.37 4.46
N LEU A 676 -27.31 23.15 4.79
CA LEU A 676 -27.68 23.46 6.18
C LEU A 676 -28.98 22.72 6.53
N LYS A 677 -29.00 21.98 7.65
CA LYS A 677 -30.19 21.26 8.12
C LYS A 677 -30.51 21.54 9.58
N PRO A 678 -31.78 21.47 9.98
CA PRO A 678 -32.16 21.44 11.39
C PRO A 678 -31.49 20.25 12.11
N PRO A 679 -31.09 20.40 13.40
CA PRO A 679 -30.50 19.33 14.19
C PRO A 679 -31.29 18.01 14.21
N ALA A 680 -32.62 18.08 14.10
CA ALA A 680 -33.49 16.90 14.10
C ALA A 680 -33.38 16.04 12.83
N GLU A 681 -32.86 16.59 11.74
CA GLU A 681 -32.63 15.85 10.47
C GLU A 681 -31.21 15.27 10.37
N VAL A 682 -30.33 15.57 11.34
CA VAL A 682 -28.95 15.05 11.38
C VAL A 682 -28.96 13.64 11.94
N HIS A 683 -28.36 12.70 11.21
CA HIS A 683 -28.32 11.28 11.59
C HIS A 683 -26.95 10.86 12.16
N PHE A 684 -25.88 11.49 11.67
CA PHE A 684 -24.50 11.19 12.07
C PHE A 684 -23.65 12.45 12.17
N MET A 685 -22.49 12.35 12.83
CA MET A 685 -21.48 13.40 12.94
C MET A 685 -20.08 12.81 12.80
N ASP A 686 -19.14 13.53 12.20
CA ASP A 686 -17.73 13.13 12.12
C ASP A 686 -17.13 12.86 13.53
N VAL A 687 -16.20 11.91 13.64
CA VAL A 687 -15.59 11.51 14.94
C VAL A 687 -14.46 12.44 15.34
N SER A 688 -13.71 12.95 14.36
CA SER A 688 -12.55 13.82 14.59
C SER A 688 -12.32 14.73 13.37
N PRO A 689 -11.87 15.98 13.57
CA PRO A 689 -11.46 16.85 12.46
C PRO A 689 -10.31 16.27 11.62
N MET A 690 -9.48 15.41 12.22
CA MET A 690 -8.35 14.73 11.56
C MET A 690 -8.79 13.58 10.64
N GLN A 691 -10.09 13.24 10.62
CA GLN A 691 -10.62 12.11 9.86
C GLN A 691 -10.42 12.24 8.35
N THR A 692 -10.33 13.47 7.82
CA THR A 692 -10.19 13.74 6.38
C THR A 692 -8.77 13.55 5.84
N VAL A 693 -7.75 13.68 6.69
CA VAL A 693 -6.35 13.72 6.27
C VAL A 693 -5.64 12.38 6.48
N SER A 694 -4.51 12.17 5.81
CA SER A 694 -3.59 11.05 6.09
C SER A 694 -2.66 11.41 7.24
N ILE A 695 -1.87 10.44 7.69
CA ILE A 695 -0.88 10.63 8.75
C ILE A 695 0.16 11.71 8.40
N ALA A 696 0.66 11.75 7.15
CA ALA A 696 1.70 12.71 6.77
C ALA A 696 1.18 14.14 6.76
N ALA A 697 -0.04 14.35 6.26
CA ALA A 697 -0.71 15.65 6.30
C ALA A 697 -1.09 16.01 7.75
N ALA A 698 -1.48 15.02 8.56
CA ALA A 698 -1.87 15.21 9.95
C ALA A 698 -0.72 15.63 10.89
N LEU A 699 0.55 15.52 10.46
CA LEU A 699 1.73 15.99 11.19
C LEU A 699 2.13 17.44 10.89
N VAL A 700 1.45 18.08 9.93
CA VAL A 700 1.67 19.50 9.60
C VAL A 700 0.84 20.35 10.56
N PRO A 701 1.46 21.13 11.46
CA PRO A 701 0.73 22.03 12.32
C PRO A 701 0.10 23.15 11.50
N PHE A 702 -1.03 23.72 11.92
CA PHE A 702 -1.67 24.85 11.22
C PHE A 702 -1.98 24.58 9.74
N LEU A 703 -2.29 23.33 9.40
CA LEU A 703 -2.59 22.91 8.02
C LEU A 703 -3.75 23.71 7.42
N GLU A 704 -4.70 24.12 8.26
CA GLU A 704 -5.85 24.98 7.90
C GLU A 704 -5.45 26.37 7.38
N HIS A 705 -4.20 26.79 7.58
CA HIS A 705 -3.65 28.07 7.15
C HIS A 705 -2.70 27.96 5.95
N ASP A 706 -2.55 26.77 5.38
CA ASP A 706 -1.75 26.53 4.19
C ASP A 706 -2.63 26.21 2.97
N ASP A 707 -2.24 26.73 1.81
CA ASP A 707 -2.81 26.29 0.54
C ASP A 707 -2.62 24.77 0.33
N ALA A 708 -3.62 24.11 -0.25
CA ALA A 708 -3.64 22.66 -0.42
C ALA A 708 -2.44 22.14 -1.24
N ASN A 709 -1.93 22.91 -2.22
CA ASN A 709 -0.73 22.50 -2.96
C ASN A 709 0.52 22.53 -2.08
N ARG A 710 0.61 23.49 -1.15
CA ARG A 710 1.73 23.56 -0.19
C ARG A 710 1.64 22.48 0.85
N ALA A 711 0.45 22.19 1.33
CA ALA A 711 0.18 21.04 2.19
C ALA A 711 0.63 19.72 1.53
N LEU A 712 0.29 19.52 0.25
CA LEU A 712 0.72 18.36 -0.55
C LEU A 712 2.24 18.27 -0.65
N MET A 713 2.89 19.39 -0.99
CA MET A 713 4.34 19.48 -1.05
C MET A 713 4.98 19.18 0.31
N GLY A 714 4.43 19.73 1.40
CA GLY A 714 4.88 19.53 2.77
C GLY A 714 4.80 18.08 3.22
N ALA A 715 3.64 17.42 3.02
CA ALA A 715 3.46 16.00 3.30
C ALA A 715 4.45 15.13 2.51
N ASN A 716 4.71 15.45 1.24
CA ASN A 716 5.68 14.74 0.40
C ASN A 716 7.13 14.94 0.85
N MET A 717 7.51 16.16 1.26
CA MET A 717 8.86 16.47 1.72
C MET A 717 9.19 15.81 3.06
N GLN A 718 8.22 15.71 3.97
CA GLN A 718 8.40 15.02 5.26
C GLN A 718 8.83 13.56 5.06
N ARG A 719 8.31 12.85 4.04
CA ARG A 719 8.70 11.47 3.71
C ARG A 719 10.12 11.31 3.19
N GLN A 720 10.77 12.41 2.80
CA GLN A 720 12.13 12.46 2.26
C GLN A 720 13.15 12.96 3.29
N ALA A 721 12.71 13.33 4.50
CA ALA A 721 13.61 13.75 5.56
C ALA A 721 14.57 12.62 5.96
N VAL A 722 15.85 12.94 6.12
CA VAL A 722 16.89 11.98 6.53
C VAL A 722 17.15 12.12 8.04
N PRO A 723 17.28 11.01 8.79
CA PRO A 723 17.59 11.03 10.21
C PRO A 723 18.91 11.74 10.49
N THR A 724 18.84 12.80 11.29
CA THR A 724 20.02 13.51 11.78
C THR A 724 20.72 12.69 12.88
N LEU A 725 21.98 13.02 13.16
CA LEU A 725 22.78 12.39 14.20
C LEU A 725 22.11 12.50 15.60
N ARG A 726 21.44 13.62 15.84
CA ARG A 726 20.69 13.93 17.07
C ARG A 726 19.24 14.23 16.70
N ALA A 727 18.32 13.33 17.01
CA ALA A 727 16.90 13.60 16.87
C ALA A 727 16.47 14.67 17.88
N GLN A 728 15.59 15.58 17.49
CA GLN A 728 15.01 16.59 18.38
C GLN A 728 13.50 16.65 18.17
N LYS A 729 12.73 16.51 19.25
CA LYS A 729 11.26 16.66 19.23
C LYS A 729 10.83 17.94 18.47
N PRO A 730 9.74 17.92 17.69
CA PRO A 730 9.16 19.16 17.19
C PRO A 730 8.59 19.97 18.35
N LEU A 731 8.98 21.24 18.48
CA LEU A 731 8.40 22.14 19.49
C LEU A 731 6.92 22.39 19.19
N VAL A 732 6.55 22.52 17.92
CA VAL A 732 5.16 22.63 17.49
C VAL A 732 4.80 21.35 16.74
N GLY A 733 4.03 20.47 17.35
CA GLY A 733 3.55 19.21 16.77
C GLY A 733 2.03 19.20 16.66
N THR A 734 1.45 18.02 16.53
CA THR A 734 0.01 17.80 16.35
C THR A 734 -0.58 16.81 17.35
N GLY A 735 0.27 16.02 18.02
CA GLY A 735 -0.11 14.94 18.93
C GLY A 735 0.00 13.55 18.28
N ILE A 736 -0.06 13.47 16.95
CA ILE A 736 0.03 12.20 16.20
C ILE A 736 1.46 11.62 16.18
N GLU A 737 2.48 12.43 16.48
CA GLU A 737 3.89 12.03 16.46
C GLU A 737 4.16 10.75 17.25
N ARG A 738 3.47 10.56 18.39
CA ARG A 738 3.60 9.36 19.24
C ARG A 738 3.03 8.11 18.57
N ALA A 739 1.85 8.21 17.97
CA ALA A 739 1.20 7.09 17.29
C ALA A 739 2.06 6.61 16.10
N VAL A 740 2.63 7.55 15.33
CA VAL A 740 3.49 7.22 14.18
C VAL A 740 4.78 6.54 14.62
N ALA A 741 5.45 7.07 15.66
CA ALA A 741 6.67 6.46 16.18
C ALA A 741 6.41 5.04 16.68
N ARG A 742 5.38 4.84 17.51
CA ARG A 742 5.02 3.55 18.10
C ARG A 742 4.63 2.51 17.05
N ASP A 743 3.72 2.87 16.14
CA ASP A 743 3.12 1.90 15.20
C ASP A 743 4.01 1.64 13.97
N SER A 744 5.04 2.45 13.73
CA SER A 744 6.01 2.21 12.64
C SER A 744 6.81 0.92 12.82
N GLY A 745 7.00 0.48 14.08
CA GLY A 745 7.88 -0.63 14.45
C GLY A 745 9.36 -0.24 14.57
N VAL A 746 9.68 1.06 14.48
CA VAL A 746 11.05 1.56 14.63
C VAL A 746 11.49 1.63 16.09
N THR A 747 10.55 1.89 16.99
CA THR A 747 10.77 1.89 18.44
C THR A 747 10.62 0.49 19.00
N VAL A 748 11.34 0.19 20.07
CA VAL A 748 11.17 -1.07 20.80
C VAL A 748 10.15 -0.86 21.89
N ASN A 749 9.01 -1.53 21.79
CA ASN A 749 7.92 -1.43 22.78
C ASN A 749 7.92 -2.66 23.69
N ALA A 750 7.58 -2.47 24.97
CA ALA A 750 7.48 -3.54 25.95
C ALA A 750 6.34 -4.49 25.60
N ARG A 751 6.66 -5.76 25.32
CA ARG A 751 5.65 -6.81 25.09
C ARG A 751 4.81 -7.08 26.33
N ARG A 752 5.45 -6.97 27.50
CA ARG A 752 4.90 -7.24 28.82
C ARG A 752 5.43 -6.22 29.84
N GLY A 753 4.63 -5.94 30.87
CA GLY A 753 5.02 -5.10 31.99
C GLY A 753 6.05 -5.79 32.89
N GLY A 754 6.87 -5.00 33.57
CA GLY A 754 7.96 -5.54 34.38
C GLY A 754 8.94 -4.50 34.91
N GLU A 755 10.05 -5.00 35.46
CA GLU A 755 11.17 -4.19 35.97
C GLU A 755 12.39 -4.35 35.06
N ILE A 756 13.08 -3.25 34.76
CA ILE A 756 14.34 -3.29 34.00
C ILE A 756 15.48 -3.81 34.88
N VAL A 757 16.00 -4.99 34.58
CA VAL A 757 17.10 -5.61 35.36
C VAL A 757 18.46 -5.21 34.82
N GLN A 758 18.62 -5.20 33.51
CA GLN A 758 19.89 -4.87 32.85
C GLN A 758 19.64 -4.04 31.60
N ILE A 759 20.53 -3.07 31.39
CA ILE A 759 20.53 -2.22 30.21
C ILE A 759 21.95 -2.10 29.65
N ASP A 760 22.04 -2.13 28.32
CA ASP A 760 23.25 -1.88 27.55
C ASP A 760 22.85 -1.11 26.27
N ALA A 761 23.81 -0.52 25.57
CA ALA A 761 23.56 0.22 24.34
C ALA A 761 22.96 -0.66 23.22
N ALA A 762 23.10 -1.99 23.31
CA ALA A 762 22.64 -2.97 22.33
C ALA A 762 21.58 -3.95 22.86
N ARG A 763 21.26 -3.95 24.16
CA ARG A 763 20.29 -4.88 24.75
C ARG A 763 19.57 -4.33 25.96
N ILE A 764 18.31 -4.71 26.14
CA ILE A 764 17.48 -4.39 27.32
C ILE A 764 16.89 -5.69 27.85
N VAL A 765 17.01 -5.92 29.15
CA VAL A 765 16.46 -7.13 29.80
C VAL A 765 15.40 -6.74 30.81
N VAL A 766 14.18 -7.23 30.59
CA VAL A 766 13.00 -6.96 31.40
C VAL A 766 12.64 -8.23 32.17
N LYS A 767 12.53 -8.10 33.49
CA LYS A 767 11.91 -9.13 34.33
C LYS A 767 10.42 -8.89 34.34
N VAL A 768 9.67 -9.85 33.82
CA VAL A 768 8.22 -9.75 33.59
C VAL A 768 7.49 -9.84 34.93
N ASN A 769 6.42 -9.06 35.09
CA ASN A 769 5.51 -9.15 36.23
C ASN A 769 4.95 -10.57 36.37
N GLU A 770 4.83 -11.10 37.59
CA GLU A 770 4.39 -12.48 37.79
C GLU A 770 3.00 -12.76 37.21
N GLU A 771 2.14 -11.74 37.14
CA GLU A 771 0.79 -11.78 36.57
C GLU A 771 0.78 -12.02 35.05
N GLU A 772 1.85 -11.69 34.33
CA GLU A 772 1.96 -11.77 32.87
C GLU A 772 2.76 -13.00 32.36
N ILE A 773 3.17 -13.89 33.27
CA ILE A 773 3.92 -15.11 32.92
C ILE A 773 2.92 -16.22 32.53
N VAL A 774 2.98 -16.69 31.29
CA VAL A 774 1.99 -17.63 30.73
C VAL A 774 2.64 -18.99 30.41
N GLY A 775 2.36 -19.99 31.24
CA GLY A 775 2.76 -21.38 31.01
C GLY A 775 4.04 -21.82 31.74
N ALA A 776 4.29 -23.13 31.77
CA ALA A 776 5.41 -23.71 32.50
C ALA A 776 6.77 -23.54 31.79
N THR A 777 6.76 -23.21 30.49
CA THR A 777 7.96 -22.99 29.65
C THR A 777 8.21 -21.51 29.39
N ASP A 778 7.49 -20.60 30.04
CA ASP A 778 7.76 -19.17 29.94
C ASP A 778 8.83 -18.78 30.95
N ALA A 779 9.90 -18.18 30.44
CA ALA A 779 11.04 -17.82 31.25
C ALA A 779 10.76 -16.64 32.21
N GLY A 780 9.67 -15.89 32.01
CA GLY A 780 9.37 -14.69 32.79
C GLY A 780 10.39 -13.56 32.59
N VAL A 781 11.14 -13.60 31.49
CA VAL A 781 12.16 -12.62 31.12
C VAL A 781 12.03 -12.33 29.64
N ASP A 782 11.95 -11.06 29.28
CA ASP A 782 12.00 -10.62 27.89
C ASP A 782 13.35 -9.94 27.62
N ILE A 783 14.06 -10.40 26.59
CA ILE A 783 15.30 -9.77 26.12
C ILE A 783 15.05 -9.10 24.79
N TYR A 784 15.30 -7.79 24.75
CA TYR A 784 15.19 -6.97 23.56
C TYR A 784 16.58 -6.64 23.04
N ASN A 785 16.95 -7.21 21.88
CA ASN A 785 18.19 -6.89 21.19
C ASN A 785 17.97 -5.70 20.26
N LEU A 786 18.68 -4.60 20.53
CA LEU A 786 18.53 -3.34 19.80
C LEU A 786 19.29 -3.38 18.48
N VAL A 787 18.71 -2.79 17.42
CA VAL A 787 19.36 -2.63 16.12
C VAL A 787 20.38 -1.50 16.18
N LYS A 788 21.64 -1.77 15.82
CA LYS A 788 22.76 -0.81 15.89
C LYS A 788 23.34 -0.56 14.51
N TYR A 789 23.37 0.72 14.10
CA TYR A 789 24.06 1.23 12.91
C TYR A 789 23.95 0.32 11.67
N THR A 790 22.72 -0.03 11.29
CA THR A 790 22.45 -0.86 10.10
C THR A 790 22.01 -0.01 8.92
N ARG A 791 22.31 -0.49 7.71
CA ARG A 791 21.88 0.11 6.45
C ARG A 791 20.36 -0.03 6.26
N SER A 792 19.70 1.06 5.85
CA SER A 792 18.34 1.04 5.28
C SER A 792 18.35 0.84 3.76
N ASN A 793 17.18 0.60 3.16
CA ASN A 793 17.04 0.54 1.70
C ASN A 793 17.56 1.81 0.96
N GLN A 794 17.50 2.99 1.58
CA GLN A 794 17.93 4.27 1.00
C GLN A 794 19.31 4.74 1.51
N ASN A 795 20.13 3.80 2.00
CA ASN A 795 21.48 4.06 2.53
C ASN A 795 21.49 5.01 3.75
N THR A 796 20.37 5.18 4.45
CA THR A 796 20.32 5.90 5.73
C THR A 796 20.69 4.96 6.89
N CYS A 797 21.03 5.53 8.05
CA CYS A 797 21.39 4.77 9.24
C CYS A 797 20.17 4.47 10.12
N ILE A 798 19.94 3.19 10.41
CA ILE A 798 18.98 2.73 11.41
C ILE A 798 19.76 2.39 12.69
N ASN A 799 19.44 3.08 13.78
CA ASN A 799 20.08 2.88 15.09
C ASN A 799 19.07 3.12 16.20
N GLN A 800 18.97 2.18 17.14
CA GLN A 800 18.13 2.29 18.30
C GLN A 800 18.93 2.67 19.55
N ARG A 801 18.37 3.54 20.40
CA ARG A 801 18.98 4.04 21.64
C ARG A 801 18.06 3.77 22.83
N PRO A 802 18.53 3.11 23.89
CA PRO A 802 17.72 2.86 25.07
C PRO A 802 17.33 4.17 25.78
N LEU A 803 16.09 4.24 26.29
CA LEU A 803 15.57 5.40 27.04
C LEU A 803 15.29 5.13 28.53
N VAL A 804 15.16 3.87 28.91
CA VAL A 804 14.91 3.41 30.29
C VAL A 804 16.21 3.36 31.10
N GLN A 805 16.10 3.24 32.42
CA GLN A 805 17.19 3.05 33.37
C GLN A 805 16.98 1.76 34.15
N VAL A 806 18.03 1.25 34.78
CA VAL A 806 17.93 0.04 35.63
C VAL A 806 17.03 0.36 36.83
N GLY A 807 16.08 -0.54 37.11
CA GLY A 807 15.08 -0.39 38.18
C GLY A 807 13.83 0.39 37.79
N ASP A 808 13.73 0.91 36.56
CA ASP A 808 12.48 1.49 36.08
C ASP A 808 11.39 0.40 36.00
N VAL A 809 10.18 0.73 36.47
CA VAL A 809 8.99 -0.11 36.33
C VAL A 809 8.21 0.34 35.11
N ILE A 810 7.97 -0.57 34.18
CA ILE A 810 7.33 -0.32 32.89
C ILE A 810 6.01 -1.07 32.78
N ALA A 811 5.07 -0.49 32.05
CA ALA A 811 3.84 -1.13 31.65
C ALA A 811 3.97 -1.76 30.26
N ARG A 812 3.05 -2.67 29.94
CA ARG A 812 2.92 -3.22 28.59
C ARG A 812 2.66 -2.08 27.58
N GLY A 813 3.41 -2.06 26.49
CA GLY A 813 3.30 -1.06 25.43
C GLY A 813 4.19 0.17 25.61
N ASP A 814 4.86 0.33 26.75
CA ASP A 814 5.81 1.43 26.96
C ASP A 814 7.01 1.32 25.99
N VAL A 815 7.47 2.47 25.51
CA VAL A 815 8.65 2.55 24.64
C VAL A 815 9.91 2.33 25.50
N LEU A 816 10.78 1.41 25.09
CA LEU A 816 12.04 1.06 25.77
C LEU A 816 13.27 1.65 25.07
N ALA A 817 13.20 1.81 23.75
CA ALA A 817 14.27 2.39 22.94
C ALA A 817 13.68 3.20 21.77
N ASP A 818 14.26 4.38 21.54
CA ASP A 818 13.98 5.22 20.38
C ASP A 818 14.74 4.67 19.16
N GLY A 819 14.13 4.76 17.97
CA GLY A 819 14.75 4.50 16.68
C GLY A 819 15.34 5.74 15.99
N PRO A 820 15.71 5.66 14.70
CA PRO A 820 16.02 6.83 13.89
C PRO A 820 14.85 7.80 13.83
N SER A 821 15.13 9.11 13.93
CA SER A 821 14.11 10.18 13.88
C SER A 821 12.97 10.01 14.89
N THR A 822 13.27 9.51 16.08
CA THR A 822 12.35 9.51 17.24
C THR A 822 13.06 10.02 18.48
N ASP A 823 12.32 10.66 19.38
CA ASP A 823 12.83 11.23 20.63
C ASP A 823 11.78 11.05 21.74
N ILE A 824 12.09 10.23 22.76
CA ILE A 824 11.21 9.86 23.89
C ILE A 824 9.83 9.41 23.39
N GLY A 825 9.81 8.48 22.42
CA GLY A 825 8.57 7.90 21.89
C GLY A 825 7.76 8.81 20.95
N GLU A 826 8.25 10.00 20.59
CA GLU A 826 7.63 10.87 19.58
C GLU A 826 8.47 10.93 18.30
N LEU A 827 7.80 11.06 17.15
CA LEU A 827 8.46 11.30 15.86
C LEU A 827 9.20 12.65 15.85
N ALA A 828 10.47 12.63 15.43
CA ALA A 828 11.40 13.74 15.38
C ALA A 828 12.19 13.72 14.06
N LEU A 829 11.55 14.16 12.97
CA LEU A 829 12.11 14.06 11.62
C LEU A 829 13.30 14.99 11.37
N GLY A 830 13.38 16.12 12.07
CA GLY A 830 14.48 17.08 11.94
C GLY A 830 14.77 17.79 13.25
N GLN A 831 14.95 19.11 13.20
CA GLN A 831 15.34 19.91 14.37
C GLN A 831 14.72 21.31 14.37
N ASN A 832 14.56 21.89 15.56
CA ASN A 832 13.98 23.23 15.70
C ASN A 832 15.08 24.28 15.61
N MET A 833 14.99 25.17 14.62
CA MET A 833 16.01 26.19 14.33
C MET A 833 15.46 27.59 14.57
N LEU A 834 16.30 28.51 15.04
CA LEU A 834 15.92 29.90 15.15
C LEU A 834 15.91 30.55 13.75
N ILE A 835 14.72 30.91 13.29
CA ILE A 835 14.45 31.49 11.98
C ILE A 835 14.23 33.00 12.10
N ALA A 836 14.74 33.77 11.13
CA ALA A 836 14.29 35.13 10.86
C ALA A 836 13.79 35.27 9.41
N PHE A 837 12.66 35.94 9.21
CA PHE A 837 12.12 36.25 7.89
C PHE A 837 12.55 37.64 7.44
N MET A 838 13.69 37.72 6.74
CA MET A 838 14.20 38.98 6.19
C MET A 838 15.08 38.73 4.97
N PRO A 839 15.13 39.63 3.98
CA PRO A 839 16.14 39.53 2.93
C PRO A 839 17.54 39.70 3.51
N TRP A 840 18.50 38.89 3.05
CA TRP A 840 19.89 38.97 3.50
C TRP A 840 20.85 39.01 2.31
N ASN A 841 21.22 40.21 1.85
CA ASN A 841 22.25 40.44 0.83
C ASN A 841 22.12 39.55 -0.45
N GLY A 842 20.91 39.09 -0.78
CA GLY A 842 20.66 38.18 -1.91
C GLY A 842 20.98 36.70 -1.66
N TYR A 843 21.51 36.32 -0.49
CA TYR A 843 21.83 34.91 -0.19
C TYR A 843 20.58 34.03 -0.07
N ASN A 844 19.46 34.59 0.34
CA ASN A 844 18.17 33.91 0.37
C ASN A 844 17.28 34.29 -0.84
N PHE A 845 17.89 34.54 -2.00
CA PHE A 845 17.15 34.84 -3.23
C PHE A 845 16.26 33.65 -3.66
N GLU A 846 15.08 33.97 -4.19
CA GLU A 846 13.99 33.02 -4.45
C GLU A 846 13.66 32.18 -3.19
N ASP A 847 13.89 30.87 -3.27
CA ASP A 847 13.63 29.88 -2.23
C ASP A 847 14.95 29.45 -1.52
N SER A 848 16.06 30.17 -1.73
CA SER A 848 17.36 29.83 -1.13
C SER A 848 17.40 30.04 0.38
N ILE A 849 18.20 29.25 1.08
CA ILE A 849 18.31 29.24 2.53
C ILE A 849 19.73 29.65 2.93
N LEU A 850 19.84 30.61 3.85
CA LEU A 850 21.10 30.99 4.47
C LEU A 850 21.25 30.30 5.83
N LEU A 851 22.38 29.67 6.08
CA LEU A 851 22.69 29.01 7.36
C LEU A 851 23.79 29.73 8.13
N SER A 852 23.69 29.70 9.46
CA SER A 852 24.79 30.02 10.38
C SER A 852 25.79 28.87 10.47
N GLU A 853 27.07 29.21 10.62
CA GLU A 853 28.16 28.27 10.91
C GLU A 853 27.90 27.46 12.20
N ARG A 854 27.18 28.05 13.18
CA ARG A 854 26.78 27.37 14.42
C ARG A 854 26.05 26.05 14.15
N VAL A 855 25.20 26.01 13.11
CA VAL A 855 24.43 24.82 12.74
C VAL A 855 25.35 23.67 12.30
N VAL A 856 26.47 24.00 11.65
CA VAL A 856 27.49 23.04 11.21
C VAL A 856 28.39 22.62 12.38
N GLU A 857 28.83 23.57 13.19
CA GLU A 857 29.68 23.34 14.37
C GLU A 857 29.01 22.38 15.36
N GLU A 858 27.72 22.58 15.63
CA GLU A 858 26.93 21.77 16.57
C GLU A 858 26.51 20.40 15.98
N ASP A 859 26.94 20.06 14.76
CA ASP A 859 26.65 18.78 14.08
C ASP A 859 25.13 18.51 13.92
N ARG A 860 24.32 19.57 13.82
CA ARG A 860 22.84 19.49 13.91
C ARG A 860 22.18 18.74 12.75
N TYR A 861 22.57 19.08 11.52
CA TYR A 861 22.10 18.44 10.29
C TYR A 861 23.12 17.47 9.68
N THR A 862 24.03 16.97 10.51
CA THR A 862 24.93 15.90 10.10
C THR A 862 24.17 14.56 10.10
N THR A 863 24.26 13.82 9.01
CA THR A 863 23.57 12.54 8.79
C THR A 863 24.59 11.42 8.63
N ILE A 864 24.23 10.20 9.06
CA ILE A 864 25.06 9.01 8.83
C ILE A 864 24.43 8.23 7.67
N HIS A 865 25.21 8.02 6.62
CA HIS A 865 24.84 7.18 5.49
C HIS A 865 25.65 5.89 5.53
N ILE A 866 25.02 4.76 5.25
CA ILE A 866 25.67 3.45 5.23
C ILE A 866 25.57 2.88 3.82
N GLU A 867 26.72 2.79 3.16
CA GLU A 867 26.86 2.24 1.81
C GLU A 867 27.30 0.77 1.90
N GLU A 868 26.62 -0.10 1.16
CA GLU A 868 26.99 -1.51 1.01
C GLU A 868 27.76 -1.69 -0.30
N LEU A 869 29.04 -2.03 -0.19
CA LEU A 869 29.90 -2.27 -1.33
C LEU A 869 30.22 -3.77 -1.41
N THR A 870 29.93 -4.39 -2.55
CA THR A 870 30.04 -5.84 -2.74
C THR A 870 31.17 -6.20 -3.70
N CYS A 871 32.04 -7.11 -3.27
CA CYS A 871 33.06 -7.75 -4.09
C CYS A 871 32.68 -9.22 -4.33
N VAL A 872 32.67 -9.66 -5.58
CA VAL A 872 32.39 -11.06 -5.94
C VAL A 872 33.60 -11.70 -6.61
N ALA A 873 33.98 -12.89 -6.15
CA ALA A 873 34.99 -13.73 -6.78
C ALA A 873 34.30 -14.86 -7.54
N ARG A 874 34.50 -14.90 -8.86
CA ARG A 874 33.85 -15.84 -9.76
C ARG A 874 34.82 -16.88 -10.31
N ASP A 875 34.27 -18.03 -10.68
CA ASP A 875 34.97 -18.98 -11.53
C ASP A 875 34.89 -18.52 -12.99
N THR A 876 36.04 -18.20 -13.59
CA THR A 876 36.12 -17.74 -14.98
C THR A 876 36.62 -18.86 -15.88
N LYS A 877 36.45 -18.71 -17.21
CA LYS A 877 36.98 -19.67 -18.17
C LYS A 877 38.51 -19.85 -18.11
N LEU A 878 39.25 -18.86 -17.58
CA LEU A 878 40.72 -18.91 -17.45
C LEU A 878 41.17 -19.47 -16.10
N GLY A 879 40.27 -19.56 -15.13
CA GLY A 879 40.57 -19.95 -13.75
C GLY A 879 39.72 -19.16 -12.74
N PRO A 880 39.77 -19.56 -11.46
CA PRO A 880 39.06 -18.86 -10.40
C PRO A 880 39.67 -17.47 -10.16
N GLU A 881 38.82 -16.48 -9.92
CA GLU A 881 39.24 -15.22 -9.31
C GLU A 881 39.54 -15.45 -7.83
N GLU A 882 40.59 -14.80 -7.32
CA GLU A 882 41.02 -14.97 -5.93
C GLU A 882 40.89 -13.64 -5.16
N ILE A 883 40.47 -13.75 -3.90
CA ILE A 883 40.52 -12.65 -2.93
C ILE A 883 41.84 -12.82 -2.17
N SER A 884 42.76 -11.89 -2.36
CA SER A 884 44.12 -11.97 -1.84
C SER A 884 44.71 -10.58 -1.64
N ALA A 885 45.65 -10.46 -0.71
CA ALA A 885 46.45 -9.25 -0.49
C ALA A 885 47.60 -9.09 -1.53
N ASP A 886 47.91 -10.12 -2.30
CA ASP A 886 48.95 -10.10 -3.35
C ASP A 886 48.39 -9.49 -4.65
N ILE A 887 48.43 -8.15 -4.74
CA ILE A 887 47.85 -7.38 -5.85
C ILE A 887 48.98 -6.76 -6.69
N PRO A 888 49.02 -6.98 -8.02
CA PRO A 888 50.08 -6.45 -8.86
C PRO A 888 50.00 -4.92 -8.97
N ASN A 889 51.16 -4.26 -9.01
CA ASN A 889 51.31 -2.81 -9.26
C ASN A 889 50.64 -1.89 -8.21
N VAL A 890 50.48 -2.37 -6.97
CA VAL A 890 49.92 -1.58 -5.86
C VAL A 890 51.03 -1.28 -4.84
N SER A 891 51.08 -0.04 -4.35
CA SER A 891 52.06 0.36 -3.34
C SER A 891 51.73 -0.24 -1.96
N GLU A 892 52.73 -0.46 -1.12
CA GLU A 892 52.53 -0.96 0.26
C GLU A 892 51.59 -0.05 1.09
N GLN A 893 51.58 1.26 0.82
CA GLN A 893 50.66 2.21 1.47
C GLN A 893 49.19 1.93 1.19
N ALA A 894 48.84 1.32 0.05
CA ALA A 894 47.47 0.94 -0.25
C ALA A 894 47.11 -0.43 0.34
N LEU A 895 48.10 -1.29 0.59
CA LEU A 895 47.91 -2.63 1.16
C LEU A 895 47.84 -2.63 2.70
N ASN A 896 48.41 -1.62 3.37
CA ASN A 896 48.48 -1.55 4.83
C ASN A 896 47.13 -1.60 5.57
N ARG A 897 46.01 -1.32 4.89
CA ARG A 897 44.64 -1.38 5.43
C ARG A 897 43.98 -2.75 5.26
N LEU A 898 44.57 -3.64 4.45
CA LEU A 898 44.08 -4.98 4.20
C LEU A 898 44.68 -5.96 5.22
N ASP A 899 43.89 -6.97 5.58
CA ASP A 899 44.36 -8.12 6.33
C ASP A 899 45.10 -9.12 5.43
N GLU A 900 45.61 -10.20 6.02
CA GLU A 900 46.29 -11.28 5.28
C GLU A 900 45.40 -11.97 4.24
N SER A 901 44.07 -11.86 4.36
CA SER A 901 43.10 -12.41 3.40
C SER A 901 42.77 -11.42 2.26
N GLY A 902 43.33 -10.21 2.29
CA GLY A 902 43.04 -9.15 1.32
C GLY A 902 41.77 -8.37 1.61
N VAL A 903 41.26 -8.38 2.85
CA VAL A 903 40.02 -7.69 3.25
C VAL A 903 40.33 -6.58 4.26
N VAL A 904 39.70 -5.43 4.10
CA VAL A 904 39.89 -4.27 4.98
C VAL A 904 39.49 -4.55 6.44
N TYR A 905 40.24 -4.00 7.39
CA TYR A 905 39.91 -4.09 8.81
C TYR A 905 38.62 -3.32 9.16
N ILE A 906 37.81 -3.89 10.08
CA ILE A 906 36.70 -3.15 10.70
C ILE A 906 37.28 -2.02 11.56
N GLY A 907 36.75 -0.82 11.40
CA GLY A 907 37.22 0.42 12.03
C GLY A 907 38.24 1.21 11.21
N ALA A 908 38.67 0.71 10.05
CA ALA A 908 39.57 1.45 9.18
C ALA A 908 38.86 2.66 8.56
N GLU A 909 39.50 3.82 8.63
CA GLU A 909 39.12 5.00 7.85
C GLU A 909 39.68 4.87 6.43
N VAL A 910 38.78 4.93 5.46
CA VAL A 910 39.10 4.77 4.04
C VAL A 910 38.69 6.03 3.28
N ARG A 911 39.49 6.36 2.27
CA ARG A 911 39.26 7.51 1.38
C ARG A 911 38.95 7.00 -0.02
N ALA A 912 38.35 7.87 -0.84
CA ALA A 912 38.14 7.64 -2.25
C ALA A 912 39.39 7.04 -2.93
N GLY A 913 39.21 5.90 -3.61
CA GLY A 913 40.28 5.19 -4.32
C GLY A 913 41.07 4.16 -3.49
N ASP A 914 40.96 4.15 -2.16
CA ASP A 914 41.55 3.11 -1.31
C ASP A 914 40.96 1.73 -1.64
N ILE A 915 41.76 0.67 -1.51
CA ILE A 915 41.34 -0.71 -1.74
C ILE A 915 40.68 -1.26 -0.47
N MET A 916 39.48 -1.81 -0.59
CA MET A 916 38.76 -2.47 0.52
C MET A 916 38.81 -3.99 0.43
N VAL A 917 38.79 -4.54 -0.78
CA VAL A 917 38.90 -5.99 -1.01
C VAL A 917 39.82 -6.21 -2.19
N GLY A 918 40.99 -6.79 -1.93
CA GLY A 918 41.95 -7.21 -2.95
C GLY A 918 41.39 -8.36 -3.78
N LYS A 919 41.26 -8.17 -5.09
CA LYS A 919 40.77 -9.21 -6.01
C LYS A 919 41.63 -9.27 -7.26
N VAL A 920 42.15 -10.46 -7.56
CA VAL A 920 42.93 -10.73 -8.76
C VAL A 920 42.14 -11.61 -9.72
N THR A 921 42.16 -11.25 -11.00
CA THR A 921 41.50 -12.01 -12.07
C THR A 921 42.56 -12.61 -13.00
N PRO A 922 42.55 -13.93 -13.27
CA PRO A 922 43.43 -14.54 -14.26
C PRO A 922 43.27 -13.87 -15.63
N LYS A 923 44.38 -13.48 -16.24
CA LYS A 923 44.42 -12.82 -17.55
C LYS A 923 45.15 -13.72 -18.55
N GLY A 924 44.59 -13.87 -19.75
CA GLY A 924 45.29 -14.54 -20.84
C GLY A 924 46.51 -13.73 -21.31
N GLU A 925 47.44 -14.41 -21.98
CA GLU A 925 48.64 -13.78 -22.53
C GLU A 925 48.24 -12.74 -23.60
N SER A 926 48.40 -11.45 -23.29
CA SER A 926 48.14 -10.37 -24.25
C SER A 926 49.35 -10.17 -25.16
N GLN A 927 49.13 -10.06 -26.46
CA GLN A 927 50.18 -9.64 -27.40
C GLN A 927 50.57 -8.19 -27.11
N LEU A 928 51.71 -8.02 -26.46
CA LEU A 928 52.31 -6.71 -26.16
C LEU A 928 52.92 -6.10 -27.41
N THR A 929 52.90 -4.77 -27.51
CA THR A 929 53.60 -4.06 -28.59
C THR A 929 55.12 -4.22 -28.43
N PRO A 930 55.93 -4.03 -29.50
CA PRO A 930 57.39 -4.09 -29.39
C PRO A 930 57.97 -3.15 -28.31
N GLU A 931 57.38 -1.97 -28.14
CA GLU A 931 57.74 -0.98 -27.14
C GLU A 931 57.47 -1.49 -25.73
N GLU A 932 56.28 -2.05 -25.47
CA GLU A 932 55.94 -2.65 -24.17
C GLU A 932 56.82 -3.87 -23.86
N LYS A 933 57.13 -4.69 -24.87
CA LYS A 933 58.06 -5.82 -24.72
C LYS A 933 59.45 -5.33 -24.34
N LEU A 934 59.95 -4.30 -25.02
CA LEU A 934 61.25 -3.69 -24.72
C LEU A 934 61.26 -3.11 -23.30
N LEU A 935 60.22 -2.37 -22.91
CA LEU A 935 60.12 -1.72 -21.61
C LEU A 935 60.15 -2.76 -20.48
N ARG A 936 59.40 -3.86 -20.62
CA ARG A 936 59.45 -4.98 -19.66
C ARG A 936 60.81 -5.68 -19.64
N ALA A 937 61.45 -5.87 -20.81
CA ALA A 937 62.79 -6.44 -20.88
C ALA A 937 63.83 -5.55 -20.18
N ILE A 938 63.67 -4.23 -20.22
CA ILE A 938 64.55 -3.26 -19.54
C ILE A 938 64.36 -3.32 -18.02
N PHE A 939 63.12 -3.26 -17.52
CA PHE A 939 62.85 -3.19 -16.08
C PHE A 939 62.78 -4.56 -15.39
N GLY A 940 62.79 -5.66 -16.15
CA GLY A 940 62.67 -7.01 -15.60
C GLY A 940 61.30 -7.29 -14.98
N GLU A 941 60.29 -6.47 -15.27
CA GLU A 941 58.92 -6.69 -14.82
C GLU A 941 58.34 -7.90 -15.56
N LYS A 942 58.11 -8.98 -14.82
CA LYS A 942 57.37 -10.12 -15.35
C LYS A 942 55.97 -9.66 -15.74
N ALA A 943 55.50 -10.10 -16.90
CA ALA A 943 54.10 -10.01 -17.23
C ALA A 943 53.31 -10.67 -16.09
N SER A 944 52.54 -9.88 -15.34
CA SER A 944 51.65 -10.47 -14.36
C SER A 944 50.55 -11.21 -15.12
N ASP A 945 50.41 -12.50 -14.84
CA ASP A 945 49.36 -13.37 -15.38
C ASP A 945 47.99 -13.04 -14.76
N VAL A 946 47.92 -12.03 -13.89
CA VAL A 946 46.72 -11.56 -13.22
C VAL A 946 46.48 -10.06 -13.41
N LYS A 947 45.20 -9.68 -13.43
CA LYS A 947 44.72 -8.30 -13.50
C LYS A 947 44.17 -7.88 -12.13
N ASP A 948 44.49 -6.66 -11.70
CA ASP A 948 43.82 -6.02 -10.56
C ASP A 948 42.33 -5.77 -10.90
N SER A 949 41.47 -6.38 -10.10
CA SER A 949 40.01 -6.26 -10.18
C SER A 949 39.40 -5.93 -8.82
N SER A 950 40.22 -5.36 -7.93
CA SER A 950 39.89 -5.10 -6.53
C SER A 950 38.74 -4.11 -6.37
N LEU A 951 38.00 -4.26 -5.26
CA LEU A 951 36.97 -3.31 -4.86
C LEU A 951 37.62 -2.09 -4.22
N ARG A 952 37.38 -0.90 -4.79
CA ARG A 952 37.88 0.38 -4.31
C ARG A 952 36.74 1.26 -3.81
N VAL A 953 37.04 2.17 -2.89
CA VAL A 953 36.07 3.17 -2.42
C VAL A 953 35.67 4.10 -3.57
N PRO A 954 34.37 4.31 -3.82
CA PRO A 954 33.90 5.23 -4.86
C PRO A 954 34.47 6.65 -4.68
N PRO A 955 34.64 7.42 -5.77
CA PRO A 955 35.08 8.81 -5.68
C PRO A 955 34.09 9.65 -4.88
N GLY A 956 34.61 10.60 -4.08
CA GLY A 956 33.80 11.51 -3.28
C GLY A 956 33.16 10.88 -2.03
N MET A 957 33.54 9.65 -1.68
CA MET A 957 33.13 9.01 -0.42
C MET A 957 34.35 8.81 0.48
N ASP A 958 34.21 9.26 1.72
CA ASP A 958 35.14 9.04 2.82
C ASP A 958 34.35 8.56 4.04
N GLY A 959 34.91 7.60 4.77
CA GLY A 959 34.17 7.01 5.88
C GLY A 959 34.91 5.91 6.59
N THR A 960 34.21 5.31 7.56
CA THR A 960 34.75 4.25 8.39
C THR A 960 34.09 2.94 8.00
N VAL A 961 34.89 1.89 7.80
CA VAL A 961 34.36 0.54 7.60
C VAL A 961 33.78 0.03 8.92
N ILE A 962 32.46 -0.15 9.00
CA ILE A 962 31.76 -0.52 10.24
C ILE A 962 31.50 -2.02 10.36
N ASP A 963 31.36 -2.73 9.24
CA ASP A 963 31.09 -4.16 9.22
C ASP A 963 31.63 -4.79 7.92
N VAL A 964 31.99 -6.07 8.02
CA VAL A 964 32.49 -6.88 6.90
C VAL A 964 31.85 -8.26 7.00
N GLN A 965 31.15 -8.66 5.94
CA GLN A 965 30.52 -9.97 5.84
C GLN A 965 31.17 -10.77 4.72
N VAL A 966 31.55 -12.01 5.01
CA VAL A 966 32.19 -12.92 4.05
C VAL A 966 31.30 -14.12 3.87
N PHE A 967 30.77 -14.30 2.66
CA PHE A 967 29.96 -15.45 2.28
C PHE A 967 30.82 -16.42 1.46
N THR A 968 30.85 -17.67 1.89
CA THR A 968 31.68 -18.71 1.25
C THR A 968 30.78 -19.84 0.75
N ARG A 969 30.90 -20.17 -0.53
CA ARG A 969 30.17 -21.29 -1.13
C ARG A 969 30.53 -22.59 -0.41
N ASP A 970 29.53 -23.46 -0.24
CA ASP A 970 29.77 -24.81 0.26
C ASP A 970 30.78 -25.59 -0.59
N GLY A 971 31.73 -26.25 0.07
CA GLY A 971 32.85 -26.95 -0.57
C GLY A 971 34.11 -26.11 -0.85
N ILE A 972 34.09 -24.78 -0.66
CA ILE A 972 35.28 -23.93 -0.72
C ILE A 972 35.87 -23.74 0.68
N GLU A 973 37.20 -23.83 0.80
CA GLU A 973 37.86 -23.60 2.08
C GLU A 973 37.70 -22.14 2.53
N LYS A 974 37.20 -21.97 3.76
CA LYS A 974 37.03 -20.67 4.40
C LYS A 974 38.39 -20.07 4.74
N ASP A 975 38.59 -18.80 4.40
CA ASP A 975 39.80 -18.06 4.73
C ASP A 975 39.89 -17.72 6.22
N LYS A 976 41.03 -17.14 6.63
CA LYS A 976 41.29 -16.77 8.02
C LYS A 976 40.26 -15.76 8.52
N ARG A 977 39.83 -14.80 7.67
CA ARG A 977 38.86 -13.76 8.01
C ARG A 977 37.45 -14.34 8.25
N ALA A 978 36.98 -15.22 7.38
CA ALA A 978 35.70 -15.91 7.51
C ALA A 978 35.64 -16.75 8.80
N ARG A 979 36.70 -17.51 9.11
CA ARG A 979 36.78 -18.29 10.36
C ARG A 979 36.71 -17.41 11.61
N GLN A 980 37.41 -16.27 11.61
CA GLN A 980 37.36 -15.31 12.72
C GLN A 980 35.95 -14.74 12.93
N ILE A 981 35.25 -14.38 11.84
CA ILE A 981 33.88 -13.87 11.89
C ILE A 981 32.94 -14.96 12.47
N GLU A 982 33.03 -16.19 11.99
CA GLU A 982 32.22 -17.31 12.50
C GLU A 982 32.44 -17.59 13.98
N GLU A 983 33.69 -17.63 14.44
CA GLU A 983 34.00 -17.83 15.86
C GLU A 983 33.44 -16.69 16.74
N SER A 984 33.51 -15.45 16.26
CA SER A 984 32.96 -14.29 16.97
C SER A 984 31.44 -14.36 17.09
N GLU A 985 30.77 -14.81 16.03
CA GLU A 985 29.31 -14.95 15.97
C GLU A 985 28.82 -16.06 16.91
N ILE A 986 29.49 -17.23 16.90
CA ILE A 986 29.17 -18.34 17.79
C ILE A 986 29.34 -17.94 19.27
N LYS A 987 30.40 -17.19 19.60
CA LYS A 987 30.62 -16.67 20.97
C LYS A 987 29.52 -15.71 21.40
N ARG A 988 29.05 -14.83 20.49
CA ARG A 988 27.95 -13.89 20.77
C ARG A 988 26.65 -14.63 21.07
N VAL A 989 26.26 -15.53 20.18
CA VAL A 989 25.02 -16.34 20.34
C VAL A 989 25.06 -17.15 21.62
N LYS A 990 26.21 -17.76 21.96
CA LYS A 990 26.36 -18.52 23.21
C LYS A 990 26.12 -17.63 24.44
N LYS A 991 26.70 -16.43 24.44
CA LYS A 991 26.53 -15.46 25.54
C LYS A 991 25.06 -15.09 25.75
N ASP A 992 24.30 -14.91 24.66
CA ASP A 992 22.86 -14.57 24.75
C ASP A 992 22.05 -15.70 25.40
N PHE A 993 22.31 -16.95 25.04
CA PHE A 993 21.65 -18.11 25.65
C PHE A 993 22.05 -18.30 27.12
N ASP A 994 23.35 -18.14 27.44
CA ASP A 994 23.84 -18.25 28.82
C ASP A 994 23.21 -17.17 29.72
N ASP A 995 23.03 -15.95 29.21
CA ASP A 995 22.37 -14.87 29.94
C ASP A 995 20.87 -15.11 30.12
N GLN A 996 20.15 -15.59 29.09
CA GLN A 996 18.73 -15.99 29.21
C GLN A 996 18.55 -17.06 30.29
N PHE A 997 19.38 -18.10 30.25
CA PHE A 997 19.34 -19.18 31.22
C PHE A 997 19.64 -18.70 32.63
N ARG A 998 20.66 -17.83 32.81
CA ARG A 998 21.03 -17.28 34.12
C ARG A 998 19.91 -16.48 34.78
N ILE A 999 19.19 -15.66 34.02
CA ILE A 999 18.12 -14.80 34.57
C ILE A 999 16.87 -15.64 34.85
N LEU A 1000 16.53 -16.56 33.96
CA LEU A 1000 15.49 -17.55 34.18
C LEU A 1000 15.75 -18.39 35.44
N GLU A 1001 16.96 -18.93 35.55
CA GLU A 1001 17.39 -19.73 36.70
C GLU A 1001 17.25 -18.91 37.99
N ALA A 1002 17.70 -17.64 37.99
CA ALA A 1002 17.53 -16.73 39.12
C ALA A 1002 16.04 -16.50 39.47
N ALA A 1003 15.16 -16.32 38.48
CA ALA A 1003 13.73 -16.15 38.69
C ALA A 1003 13.08 -17.41 39.28
N ILE A 1004 13.42 -18.59 38.78
CA ILE A 1004 12.93 -19.88 39.31
C ILE A 1004 13.39 -20.07 40.75
N TYR A 1005 14.66 -19.79 41.08
CA TYR A 1005 15.13 -19.86 42.46
C TYR A 1005 14.46 -18.82 43.37
N MET A 1006 14.19 -17.59 42.90
CA MET A 1006 13.48 -16.61 43.72
C MET A 1006 12.03 -17.03 44.00
N ARG A 1007 11.32 -17.59 43.01
CA ARG A 1007 9.97 -18.15 43.20
C ARG A 1007 9.99 -19.37 44.12
N LEU A 1008 10.99 -20.23 43.96
CA LEU A 1008 11.18 -21.37 44.85
C LEU A 1008 11.44 -20.90 46.29
N ARG A 1009 12.27 -19.86 46.47
CA ARG A 1009 12.57 -19.23 47.76
C ARG A 1009 11.29 -18.77 48.46
N SER A 1010 10.43 -18.02 47.77
CA SER A 1010 9.17 -17.52 48.36
C SER A 1010 8.20 -18.63 48.75
N GLN A 1011 8.30 -19.82 48.12
CA GLN A 1011 7.46 -20.98 48.43
C GLN A 1011 8.01 -21.86 49.56
N ILE A 1012 9.34 -21.91 49.77
CA ILE A 1012 9.97 -22.79 50.78
C ILE A 1012 10.36 -22.06 52.08
N VAL A 1013 10.57 -20.75 52.05
CA VAL A 1013 10.91 -19.97 53.26
C VAL A 1013 9.74 -20.01 54.26
N GLY A 1014 10.04 -20.25 55.53
CA GLY A 1014 9.04 -20.39 56.59
C GLY A 1014 8.40 -21.78 56.70
N LYS A 1015 8.68 -22.70 55.76
CA LYS A 1015 8.19 -24.09 55.80
C LYS A 1015 9.17 -24.99 56.56
N VAL A 1016 8.65 -26.11 57.09
CA VAL A 1016 9.41 -27.08 57.91
C VAL A 1016 9.96 -28.20 57.03
N VAL A 1017 11.20 -28.63 57.27
CA VAL A 1017 11.83 -29.74 56.55
C VAL A 1017 11.73 -31.08 57.29
N ASN A 1018 11.70 -32.17 56.53
CA ASN A 1018 11.96 -33.54 56.97
C ASN A 1018 13.47 -33.88 56.99
N GLY A 1019 14.32 -32.97 56.54
CA GLY A 1019 15.77 -33.06 56.50
C GLY A 1019 16.33 -32.89 55.08
N GLY A 1020 17.64 -32.69 54.97
CA GLY A 1020 18.31 -32.47 53.68
C GLY A 1020 19.23 -31.24 53.73
N ALA A 1021 20.29 -31.28 52.93
CA ALA A 1021 21.27 -30.20 52.79
C ALA A 1021 21.83 -29.60 54.11
N GLY A 1022 21.89 -30.39 55.19
CA GLY A 1022 22.40 -29.96 56.50
C GLY A 1022 21.33 -29.61 57.55
N LEU A 1023 20.05 -29.53 57.18
CA LEU A 1023 18.94 -29.33 58.13
C LEU A 1023 18.46 -30.66 58.73
N LYS A 1024 18.08 -30.62 60.01
CA LYS A 1024 17.47 -31.74 60.71
C LYS A 1024 15.95 -31.71 60.52
N LYS A 1025 15.33 -32.88 60.70
CA LYS A 1025 13.87 -33.01 60.71
C LYS A 1025 13.26 -32.08 61.76
N GLY A 1026 12.43 -31.13 61.34
CA GLY A 1026 11.78 -30.15 62.20
C GLY A 1026 12.32 -28.71 62.07
N ASP A 1027 13.44 -28.49 61.40
CA ASP A 1027 13.98 -27.15 61.19
C ASP A 1027 13.12 -26.34 60.20
N VAL A 1028 13.01 -25.03 60.44
CA VAL A 1028 12.31 -24.09 59.55
C VAL A 1028 13.35 -23.45 58.62
N ILE A 1029 13.04 -23.40 57.32
CA ILE A 1029 13.92 -22.74 56.35
C ILE A 1029 13.88 -21.24 56.58
N THR A 1030 15.05 -20.65 56.80
CA THR A 1030 15.25 -19.20 56.90
C THR A 1030 15.99 -18.67 55.68
N ASP A 1031 15.79 -17.40 55.36
CA ASP A 1031 16.50 -16.70 54.29
C ASP A 1031 18.03 -16.85 54.42
N ALA A 1032 18.56 -16.64 55.63
CA ALA A 1032 19.99 -16.75 55.90
C ALA A 1032 20.57 -18.16 55.65
N PHE A 1033 19.77 -19.21 55.85
CA PHE A 1033 20.21 -20.57 55.56
C PHE A 1033 20.30 -20.83 54.05
N LEU A 1034 19.29 -20.39 53.30
CA LEU A 1034 19.28 -20.54 51.84
C LEU A 1034 20.40 -19.76 51.17
N ASP A 1035 20.74 -18.57 51.67
CA ASP A 1035 21.83 -17.75 51.18
C ASP A 1035 23.21 -18.41 51.39
N GLY A 1036 23.35 -19.28 52.41
CA GLY A 1036 24.56 -20.05 52.68
C GLY A 1036 24.65 -21.38 51.91
N LEU A 1037 23.56 -21.83 51.29
CA LEU A 1037 23.48 -23.09 50.55
C LEU A 1037 23.77 -22.86 49.05
N LYS A 1038 24.48 -23.78 48.39
CA LYS A 1038 24.58 -23.71 46.93
C LYS A 1038 23.21 -23.95 46.33
N LYS A 1039 22.86 -23.18 45.30
CA LYS A 1039 21.57 -23.26 44.58
C LYS A 1039 21.18 -24.69 44.20
N ALA A 1040 22.12 -25.48 43.67
CA ALA A 1040 21.89 -26.88 43.31
C ALA A 1040 21.46 -27.77 44.49
N ASP A 1041 21.88 -27.44 45.71
CA ASP A 1041 21.55 -28.20 46.93
C ASP A 1041 20.14 -27.89 47.44
N TRP A 1042 19.44 -26.88 46.90
CA TRP A 1042 18.05 -26.58 47.24
C TRP A 1042 17.12 -27.75 46.86
N PHE A 1043 17.43 -28.45 45.76
CA PHE A 1043 16.69 -29.64 45.33
C PHE A 1043 16.90 -30.85 46.24
N ALA A 1044 17.89 -30.81 47.14
CA ALA A 1044 18.13 -31.87 48.14
C ALA A 1044 17.34 -31.66 49.45
N LEU A 1045 16.61 -30.54 49.59
CA LEU A 1045 15.75 -30.26 50.73
C LEU A 1045 14.48 -31.12 50.65
N ARG A 1046 14.23 -31.93 51.68
CA ARG A 1046 12.99 -32.71 51.79
C ARG A 1046 12.03 -31.95 52.67
N MET A 1047 10.96 -31.42 52.09
CA MET A 1047 9.96 -30.64 52.81
C MET A 1047 9.01 -31.56 53.59
N LYS A 1048 8.42 -31.03 54.67
CA LYS A 1048 7.29 -31.68 55.36
C LYS A 1048 5.96 -31.36 54.67
N ASP A 1049 5.89 -30.18 54.09
CA ASP A 1049 4.75 -29.65 53.34
C ASP A 1049 4.75 -30.22 51.92
N GLU A 1050 3.62 -30.78 51.48
CA GLU A 1050 3.48 -31.44 50.18
C GLU A 1050 3.60 -30.42 49.05
N ASP A 1051 2.92 -29.27 49.16
CA ASP A 1051 3.00 -28.15 48.21
C ASP A 1051 4.44 -27.66 48.01
N ALA A 1052 5.20 -27.51 49.09
CA ALA A 1052 6.60 -27.09 49.02
C ALA A 1052 7.50 -28.18 48.37
N SER A 1053 7.19 -29.46 48.59
CA SER A 1053 7.92 -30.56 47.92
C SER A 1053 7.63 -30.60 46.42
N GLU A 1054 6.36 -30.41 46.02
CA GLU A 1054 5.97 -30.30 44.62
C GLU A 1054 6.60 -29.08 43.95
N ALA A 1055 6.68 -27.95 44.65
CA ALA A 1055 7.34 -26.74 44.18
C ALA A 1055 8.82 -26.97 43.84
N ILE A 1056 9.56 -27.66 44.73
CA ILE A 1056 10.97 -28.03 44.49
C ILE A 1056 11.09 -28.92 43.24
N GLU A 1057 10.27 -29.96 43.12
CA GLU A 1057 10.32 -30.87 41.98
C GLU A 1057 9.94 -30.17 40.67
N ARG A 1058 8.93 -29.30 40.69
CA ARG A 1058 8.49 -28.51 39.54
C ARG A 1058 9.58 -27.54 39.09
N ALA A 1059 10.21 -26.82 40.02
CA ALA A 1059 11.32 -25.92 39.73
C ALA A 1059 12.51 -26.67 39.10
N GLN A 1060 12.86 -27.85 39.62
CA GLN A 1060 13.93 -28.68 39.06
C GLN A 1060 13.61 -29.15 37.64
N LYS A 1061 12.39 -29.68 37.41
CA LYS A 1061 11.93 -30.12 36.07
C LYS A 1061 11.90 -28.95 35.08
N GLN A 1062 11.47 -27.77 35.53
CA GLN A 1062 11.43 -26.57 34.70
C GLN A 1062 12.84 -26.15 34.27
N ILE A 1063 13.81 -26.07 35.20
CA ILE A 1063 15.21 -25.73 34.88
C ILE A 1063 15.80 -26.73 33.87
N GLN A 1064 15.62 -28.04 34.09
CA GLN A 1064 16.12 -29.08 33.18
C GLN A 1064 15.48 -29.03 31.79
N ALA A 1065 14.18 -28.70 31.70
CA ALA A 1065 13.48 -28.57 30.42
C ALA A 1065 14.04 -27.38 29.61
N HIS A 1066 14.24 -26.24 30.28
CA HIS A 1066 14.81 -25.06 29.65
C HIS A 1066 16.27 -25.25 29.24
N GLU A 1067 17.10 -25.90 30.07
CA GLU A 1067 18.50 -26.21 29.74
C GLU A 1067 18.58 -27.02 28.42
N LYS A 1068 17.78 -28.10 28.31
CA LYS A 1068 17.72 -28.91 27.07
C LYS A 1068 17.21 -28.12 25.87
N GLU A 1069 16.25 -27.23 26.08
CA GLU A 1069 15.73 -26.38 25.01
C GLU A 1069 16.81 -25.39 24.51
N PHE A 1070 17.55 -24.77 25.43
CA PHE A 1070 18.64 -23.86 25.09
C PHE A 1070 19.77 -24.58 24.35
N GLU A 1071 20.18 -25.77 24.80
CA GLU A 1071 21.18 -26.57 24.08
C GLU A 1071 20.73 -26.90 22.65
N ARG A 1072 19.45 -27.27 22.47
CA ARG A 1072 18.88 -27.53 21.13
C ARG A 1072 18.90 -26.28 20.25
N ARG A 1073 18.46 -25.14 20.78
CA ARG A 1073 18.43 -23.86 20.04
C ARG A 1073 19.85 -23.38 19.69
N PHE A 1074 20.80 -23.54 20.61
CA PHE A 1074 22.21 -23.21 20.37
C PHE A 1074 22.83 -24.11 19.31
N ALA A 1075 22.56 -25.42 19.34
CA ALA A 1075 23.03 -26.36 18.33
C ALA A 1075 22.49 -26.02 16.93
N ASP A 1076 21.21 -25.67 16.82
CA ASP A 1076 20.60 -25.23 15.56
C ASP A 1076 21.26 -23.94 15.03
N LYS A 1077 21.40 -22.91 15.88
CA LYS A 1077 22.02 -21.63 15.49
C LYS A 1077 23.48 -21.81 15.07
N ARG A 1078 24.24 -22.64 15.78
CA ARG A 1078 25.62 -23.01 15.42
C ARG A 1078 25.68 -23.75 14.08
N GLY A 1079 24.75 -24.68 13.84
CA GLY A 1079 24.62 -25.39 12.57
C GLY A 1079 24.40 -24.41 11.40
N LYS A 1080 23.51 -23.43 11.59
CA LYS A 1080 23.25 -22.37 10.59
C LYS A 1080 24.48 -21.53 10.30
N ILE A 1081 25.19 -21.05 11.33
CA ILE A 1081 26.39 -20.20 11.15
C ILE A 1081 27.52 -20.94 10.42
N THR A 1082 27.69 -22.23 10.69
CA THR A 1082 28.80 -23.02 10.12
C THR A 1082 28.52 -23.55 8.71
N ALA A 1083 27.25 -23.68 8.33
CA ALA A 1083 26.83 -24.09 6.99
C ALA A 1083 27.38 -23.17 5.90
N GLY A 1084 27.74 -23.72 4.74
CA GLY A 1084 28.11 -22.94 3.57
C GLY A 1084 26.94 -22.10 3.04
N ASP A 1085 27.26 -20.98 2.40
CA ASP A 1085 26.26 -20.05 1.88
C ASP A 1085 25.80 -20.45 0.46
N ASP A 1086 24.51 -20.25 0.18
CA ASP A 1086 23.94 -20.45 -1.14
C ASP A 1086 24.22 -19.23 -2.02
N LEU A 1087 25.28 -19.31 -2.84
CA LEU A 1087 25.71 -18.25 -3.74
C LEU A 1087 25.28 -18.51 -5.18
N ALA A 1088 25.06 -17.43 -5.95
CA ALA A 1088 24.68 -17.50 -7.36
C ALA A 1088 25.66 -18.40 -8.17
N PRO A 1089 25.18 -19.12 -9.21
CA PRO A 1089 26.02 -20.03 -10.00
C PRO A 1089 27.31 -19.38 -10.50
N GLY A 1090 28.45 -20.05 -10.27
CA GLY A 1090 29.79 -19.55 -10.61
C GLY A 1090 30.43 -18.60 -9.61
N VAL A 1091 29.72 -18.12 -8.58
CA VAL A 1091 30.29 -17.28 -7.52
C VAL A 1091 30.87 -18.15 -6.41
N LEU A 1092 32.18 -18.08 -6.21
CA LEU A 1092 32.91 -18.88 -5.21
C LEU A 1092 32.83 -18.24 -3.82
N LYS A 1093 33.03 -16.92 -3.76
CA LYS A 1093 33.04 -16.13 -2.54
C LYS A 1093 32.48 -14.74 -2.81
N MET A 1094 31.83 -14.16 -1.81
CA MET A 1094 31.33 -12.79 -1.84
C MET A 1094 31.71 -12.08 -0.55
N VAL A 1095 32.28 -10.88 -0.67
CA VAL A 1095 32.62 -10.03 0.47
C VAL A 1095 31.79 -8.76 0.38
N LYS A 1096 31.05 -8.45 1.44
CA LYS A 1096 30.32 -7.20 1.58
C LYS A 1096 31.02 -6.33 2.62
N VAL A 1097 31.28 -5.07 2.25
CA VAL A 1097 31.88 -4.07 3.12
C VAL A 1097 30.86 -2.97 3.34
N PHE A 1098 30.58 -2.65 4.61
CA PHE A 1098 29.67 -1.57 4.99
C PHE A 1098 30.48 -0.35 5.39
N LEU A 1099 30.31 0.73 4.63
CA LEU A 1099 31.01 2.00 4.82
C LEU A 1099 30.06 3.02 5.44
N ALA A 1100 30.39 3.52 6.64
CA ALA A 1100 29.65 4.61 7.27
C ALA A 1100 30.26 5.96 6.89
N VAL A 1101 29.49 6.77 6.17
CA VAL A 1101 29.84 8.11 5.70
C VAL A 1101 29.11 9.14 6.55
N LYS A 1102 29.86 10.03 7.21
CA LYS A 1102 29.29 11.14 7.99
C LYS A 1102 29.13 12.37 7.09
N ARG A 1103 27.91 12.60 6.60
CA ARG A 1103 27.61 13.72 5.70
C ARG A 1103 27.14 14.95 6.47
N ARG A 1104 27.99 15.97 6.50
CA ARG A 1104 27.64 17.29 7.06
C ARG A 1104 26.65 18.02 6.15
N ILE A 1105 26.07 19.11 6.64
CA ILE A 1105 25.29 20.03 5.79
C ILE A 1105 26.26 20.94 5.03
N GLN A 1106 25.97 21.21 3.76
CA GLN A 1106 26.81 22.05 2.92
C GLN A 1106 25.99 22.81 1.86
N PRO A 1107 26.54 23.87 1.24
CA PRO A 1107 25.88 24.55 0.13
C PRO A 1107 25.50 23.58 -1.00
N GLY A 1108 24.29 23.73 -1.53
CA GLY A 1108 23.71 22.83 -2.52
C GLY A 1108 22.83 21.72 -1.94
N ASP A 1109 22.91 21.43 -0.64
CA ASP A 1109 21.98 20.51 0.02
C ASP A 1109 20.57 21.11 0.08
N LYS A 1110 19.57 20.24 -0.05
CA LYS A 1110 18.16 20.64 0.00
C LYS A 1110 17.58 20.49 1.40
N MET A 1111 16.93 21.55 1.87
CA MET A 1111 16.22 21.59 3.15
C MET A 1111 14.77 22.01 2.93
N ALA A 1112 13.90 21.69 3.88
CA ALA A 1112 12.50 22.12 3.84
C ALA A 1112 11.89 22.20 5.25
N GLY A 1113 10.88 23.06 5.41
CA GLY A 1113 9.93 22.97 6.51
C GLY A 1113 8.76 22.04 6.18
N ARG A 1114 7.80 21.93 7.10
CA ARG A 1114 6.59 21.09 6.93
C ARG A 1114 5.49 21.75 6.08
N HIS A 1115 5.62 23.03 5.78
CA HIS A 1115 4.62 23.87 5.10
C HIS A 1115 4.87 24.01 3.57
N GLY A 1116 5.59 23.06 2.96
CA GLY A 1116 5.91 23.08 1.53
C GLY A 1116 6.90 24.18 1.11
N ASN A 1117 7.63 24.76 2.07
CA ASN A 1117 8.72 25.70 1.90
C ASN A 1117 10.06 24.94 1.73
N LYS A 1118 10.31 24.47 0.51
CA LYS A 1118 11.61 23.89 0.12
C LYS A 1118 12.63 24.99 -0.18
N GLY A 1119 13.90 24.71 0.07
CA GLY A 1119 14.99 25.57 -0.33
C GLY A 1119 16.32 24.84 -0.47
N VAL A 1120 17.27 25.49 -1.13
CA VAL A 1120 18.65 25.01 -1.26
C VAL A 1120 19.54 25.89 -0.40
N VAL A 1121 20.44 25.28 0.36
CA VAL A 1121 21.44 26.03 1.13
C VAL A 1121 22.36 26.78 0.15
N SER A 1122 22.36 28.11 0.21
CA SER A 1122 23.18 28.94 -0.67
C SER A 1122 24.57 29.18 -0.09
N ASN A 1123 24.65 29.46 1.20
CA ASN A 1123 25.90 29.73 1.90
C ASN A 1123 25.80 29.39 3.40
N VAL A 1124 26.96 29.14 4.00
CA VAL A 1124 27.12 29.01 5.45
C VAL A 1124 27.95 30.20 5.91
N VAL A 1125 27.35 31.06 6.73
CA VAL A 1125 27.91 32.35 7.13
C VAL A 1125 28.42 32.27 8.57
N PRO A 1126 29.58 32.89 8.90
CA PRO A 1126 30.09 32.94 10.27
C PRO A 1126 29.07 33.49 11.25
N VAL A 1127 29.15 33.06 12.52
CA VAL A 1127 28.15 33.40 13.54
C VAL A 1127 28.11 34.91 13.82
N GLU A 1128 29.25 35.59 13.74
CA GLU A 1128 29.40 37.03 13.91
C GLU A 1128 28.72 37.85 12.81
N ASP A 1129 28.56 37.28 11.62
CA ASP A 1129 27.92 37.93 10.47
C ASP A 1129 26.39 37.75 10.48
N MET A 1130 25.85 36.90 11.36
CA MET A 1130 24.41 36.61 11.41
C MET A 1130 23.64 37.72 12.13
N PRO A 1131 22.36 37.99 11.76
CA PRO A 1131 21.49 38.83 12.56
C PRO A 1131 21.39 38.32 14.00
N TYR A 1132 21.34 39.25 14.95
CA TYR A 1132 21.21 38.92 16.38
C TYR A 1132 20.16 39.79 17.07
N MET A 1133 19.57 39.25 18.15
CA MET A 1133 18.60 39.96 19.00
C MET A 1133 19.29 40.81 20.06
N ALA A 1134 18.56 41.68 20.75
CA ALA A 1134 19.09 42.49 21.87
C ALA A 1134 19.72 41.66 23.01
N SER A 1135 19.35 40.37 23.14
CA SER A 1135 19.96 39.43 24.09
C SER A 1135 21.35 38.94 23.68
N GLY A 1136 21.79 39.21 22.44
CA GLY A 1136 23.00 38.65 21.83
C GLY A 1136 22.81 37.29 21.17
N GLU A 1137 21.61 36.70 21.24
CA GLU A 1137 21.32 35.44 20.55
C GLU A 1137 21.25 35.65 19.03
N THR A 1138 22.10 34.92 18.31
CA THR A 1138 22.19 34.93 16.85
C THR A 1138 21.17 33.98 16.22
N VAL A 1139 20.68 34.36 15.04
CA VAL A 1139 19.75 33.56 14.22
C VAL A 1139 20.48 32.36 13.60
N ASP A 1140 19.83 31.20 13.50
CA ASP A 1140 20.39 30.00 12.85
C ASP A 1140 20.21 30.02 11.34
N ILE A 1141 19.01 30.41 10.89
CA ILE A 1141 18.60 30.36 9.48
C ILE A 1141 17.86 31.65 9.12
N VAL A 1142 18.22 32.24 7.98
CA VAL A 1142 17.49 33.39 7.43
C VAL A 1142 16.69 32.95 6.21
N LEU A 1143 15.37 33.13 6.26
CA LEU A 1143 14.44 32.79 5.18
C LEU A 1143 13.92 34.04 4.48
N ASN A 1144 13.54 33.88 3.21
CA ASN A 1144 13.01 34.97 2.41
C ASN A 1144 11.53 35.24 2.75
N PRO A 1145 11.15 36.45 3.21
CA PRO A 1145 9.75 36.77 3.47
C PRO A 1145 8.88 36.78 2.20
N LEU A 1146 9.47 36.99 1.02
CA LEU A 1146 8.73 37.04 -0.25
C LEU A 1146 8.13 35.68 -0.66
N GLY A 1147 8.67 34.58 -0.14
CA GLY A 1147 8.14 33.24 -0.41
C GLY A 1147 6.75 33.03 0.21
N VAL A 1148 6.44 33.64 1.35
CA VAL A 1148 5.21 33.35 2.09
C VAL A 1148 3.95 33.83 1.35
N PRO A 1149 3.85 35.09 0.87
CA PRO A 1149 2.65 35.57 0.17
C PRO A 1149 2.42 34.85 -1.16
N SER A 1150 3.48 34.59 -1.93
CA SER A 1150 3.37 33.94 -3.24
C SER A 1150 2.95 32.46 -3.13
N ARG A 1151 3.34 31.79 -2.05
CA ARG A 1151 3.01 30.37 -1.82
C ARG A 1151 1.75 30.16 -1.00
N MET A 1152 1.23 31.18 -0.31
CA MET A 1152 0.03 31.12 0.54
C MET A 1152 0.12 30.05 1.64
N ASN A 1153 1.27 29.93 2.29
CA ASN A 1153 1.52 29.00 3.41
C ASN A 1153 1.79 29.77 4.71
N ILE A 1154 0.74 30.37 5.26
CA ILE A 1154 0.80 31.24 6.44
C ILE A 1154 1.07 30.42 7.71
N GLY A 1155 0.73 29.12 7.70
CA GLY A 1155 0.95 28.21 8.83
C GLY A 1155 2.40 28.22 9.35
N GLN A 1156 3.38 28.43 8.46
CA GLN A 1156 4.79 28.51 8.85
C GLN A 1156 5.10 29.71 9.75
N ILE A 1157 4.40 30.85 9.59
CA ILE A 1157 4.58 32.03 10.44
C ILE A 1157 4.00 31.74 11.83
N LEU A 1158 2.84 31.09 11.89
CA LEU A 1158 2.20 30.68 13.14
C LEU A 1158 3.07 29.64 13.89
N GLU A 1159 3.67 28.70 13.16
CA GLU A 1159 4.66 27.76 13.71
C GLU A 1159 5.83 28.51 14.36
N VAL A 1160 6.36 29.52 13.69
CA VAL A 1160 7.49 30.33 14.18
C VAL A 1160 7.12 31.08 15.47
N HIS A 1161 5.94 31.72 15.49
CA HIS A 1161 5.46 32.43 16.68
C HIS A 1161 5.24 31.48 17.88
N LEU A 1162 4.54 30.36 17.65
CA LEU A 1162 4.28 29.38 18.70
C LEU A 1162 5.56 28.66 19.15
N GLY A 1163 6.49 28.39 18.23
CA GLY A 1163 7.81 27.84 18.54
C GLY A 1163 8.67 28.79 19.36
N TRP A 1164 8.57 30.10 19.12
CA TRP A 1164 9.22 31.13 19.94
C TRP A 1164 8.66 31.14 21.36
N ALA A 1165 7.34 31.10 21.52
CA ALA A 1165 6.68 30.97 22.81
C ALA A 1165 7.10 29.69 23.55
N ALA A 1166 7.07 28.54 22.87
CA ALA A 1166 7.47 27.24 23.41
C ALA A 1166 8.91 27.24 23.93
N LYS A 1167 9.85 27.83 23.19
CA LYS A 1167 11.24 27.97 23.62
C LYS A 1167 11.36 28.94 24.81
N GLY A 1168 10.67 30.07 24.77
CA GLY A 1168 10.67 31.05 25.85
C GLY A 1168 10.17 30.47 27.17
N LEU A 1169 9.10 29.67 27.14
CA LEU A 1169 8.62 28.92 28.31
C LEU A 1169 9.67 27.93 28.83
N GLY A 1170 10.35 27.20 27.93
CA GLY A 1170 11.45 26.29 28.31
C GLY A 1170 12.61 27.00 29.02
N ARG A 1171 13.01 28.18 28.53
CA ARG A 1171 14.04 29.03 29.17
C ARG A 1171 13.61 29.47 30.57
N LYS A 1172 12.34 29.80 30.75
CA LYS A 1172 11.78 30.18 32.06
C LYS A 1172 11.78 29.01 33.03
N ILE A 1173 11.42 27.80 32.57
CA ILE A 1173 11.56 26.56 33.34
C ILE A 1173 13.03 26.32 33.72
N GLN A 1174 13.95 26.45 32.76
CA GLN A 1174 15.38 26.33 33.02
C GLN A 1174 15.86 27.31 34.10
N ALA A 1175 15.49 28.59 33.99
CA ALA A 1175 15.84 29.61 34.97
C ALA A 1175 15.29 29.30 36.37
N MET A 1176 14.04 28.81 36.47
CA MET A 1176 13.45 28.36 37.74
C MET A 1176 14.18 27.14 38.34
N MET A 1177 14.62 26.21 37.50
CA MET A 1177 15.40 25.04 37.92
C MET A 1177 16.81 25.43 38.38
N GLU A 1178 17.49 26.32 37.66
CA GLU A 1178 18.82 26.84 38.02
C GLU A 1178 18.75 27.66 39.32
N ALA A 1179 17.66 28.40 39.54
CA ALA A 1179 17.39 29.11 40.79
C ALA A 1179 16.97 28.21 41.95
N GLN A 1180 16.80 26.89 41.73
CA GLN A 1180 16.30 25.92 42.71
C GLN A 1180 14.98 26.37 43.36
N ALA A 1181 14.06 26.91 42.55
CA ALA A 1181 12.73 27.32 43.02
C ALA A 1181 11.99 26.14 43.67
N ALA A 1182 11.05 26.46 44.58
CA ALA A 1182 10.26 25.43 45.23
C ALA A 1182 9.45 24.63 44.19
N VAL A 1183 9.34 23.31 44.39
CA VAL A 1183 8.57 22.43 43.49
C VAL A 1183 7.12 22.91 43.34
N ALA A 1184 6.56 23.53 44.38
CA ALA A 1184 5.23 24.15 44.36
C ALA A 1184 5.11 25.29 43.33
N ASP A 1185 6.12 26.15 43.22
CA ASP A 1185 6.13 27.27 42.26
C ASP A 1185 6.27 26.76 40.84
N LEU A 1186 7.14 25.77 40.63
CA LEU A 1186 7.32 25.11 39.35
C LEU A 1186 6.05 24.38 38.90
N ARG A 1187 5.39 23.66 39.82
CA ARG A 1187 4.12 22.98 39.59
C ARG A 1187 3.03 23.98 39.21
N LYS A 1188 2.93 25.10 39.91
CA LYS A 1188 2.00 26.19 39.58
C LYS A 1188 2.27 26.77 38.20
N PHE A 1189 3.53 27.03 37.87
CA PHE A 1189 3.89 27.57 36.55
C PHE A 1189 3.58 26.57 35.41
N LEU A 1190 3.81 25.27 35.63
CA LEU A 1190 3.42 24.23 34.68
C LEU A 1190 1.89 24.14 34.54
N ASP A 1191 1.15 24.29 35.63
CA ASP A 1191 -0.32 24.33 35.60
C ASP A 1191 -0.84 25.53 34.80
N ASP A 1192 -0.26 26.73 35.00
CA ASP A 1192 -0.56 27.93 34.22
C ASP A 1192 -0.26 27.75 32.72
N ILE A 1193 0.72 26.90 32.37
CA ILE A 1193 1.01 26.54 30.98
C ILE A 1193 -0.04 25.57 30.45
N TYR A 1194 -0.28 24.43 31.11
CA TYR A 1194 -1.11 23.35 30.55
C TYR A 1194 -2.62 23.67 30.61
N ASN A 1195 -3.11 24.27 31.69
CA ASN A 1195 -4.53 24.42 32.02
C ASN A 1195 -5.01 25.89 31.93
N HIS A 1196 -4.56 26.60 30.90
CA HIS A 1196 -4.80 28.04 30.71
C HIS A 1196 -6.18 28.46 30.16
N ASP A 1197 -6.97 27.53 29.63
CA ASP A 1197 -8.23 27.83 28.94
C ASP A 1197 -9.46 27.35 29.73
N ASP A 1198 -10.47 28.21 29.83
CA ASP A 1198 -11.76 27.95 30.54
C ASP A 1198 -12.67 26.94 29.79
N THR A 1199 -12.10 26.11 28.91
CA THR A 1199 -12.89 25.13 28.14
C THR A 1199 -13.40 24.01 29.06
N ASN A 1200 -14.63 23.53 28.83
CA ASN A 1200 -15.37 22.52 29.63
C ASN A 1200 -14.64 21.16 29.83
N VAL A 1201 -13.41 21.01 29.37
CA VAL A 1201 -12.57 19.84 29.58
C VAL A 1201 -11.81 20.04 30.90
N ALA A 1202 -12.46 19.70 32.02
CA ALA A 1202 -11.87 19.80 33.35
C ALA A 1202 -10.43 19.23 33.38
N ASN A 1203 -9.45 20.08 33.73
CA ASN A 1203 -8.02 19.82 33.88
C ASN A 1203 -7.42 18.85 32.84
N ARG A 1204 -7.02 19.37 31.66
CA ARG A 1204 -6.34 18.61 30.58
C ARG A 1204 -5.18 17.76 31.10
N VAL A 1205 -4.43 18.32 32.04
CA VAL A 1205 -3.31 17.65 32.69
C VAL A 1205 -3.48 17.78 34.20
N ASP A 1206 -3.67 16.65 34.88
CA ASP A 1206 -3.59 16.57 36.33
C ASP A 1206 -2.14 16.35 36.78
N LEU A 1207 -1.47 17.45 37.13
CA LEU A 1207 -0.11 17.39 37.68
C LEU A 1207 -0.09 16.80 39.10
N SER A 1208 -1.21 16.74 39.83
CA SER A 1208 -1.24 16.24 41.21
C SER A 1208 -0.94 14.74 41.33
N GLN A 1209 -1.11 13.98 40.24
CA GLN A 1209 -0.74 12.56 40.14
C GLN A 1209 0.78 12.33 40.14
N PHE A 1210 1.57 13.36 39.83
CA PHE A 1210 3.03 13.26 39.73
C PHE A 1210 3.70 13.40 41.09
N SER A 1211 4.56 12.44 41.41
CA SER A 1211 5.54 12.62 42.49
C SER A 1211 6.48 13.79 42.19
N ASP A 1212 7.08 14.36 43.23
CA ASP A 1212 7.98 15.50 43.07
C ASP A 1212 9.21 15.15 42.20
N GLU A 1213 9.67 13.89 42.25
CA GLU A 1213 10.76 13.42 41.40
C GLU A 1213 10.33 13.33 39.92
N GLU A 1214 9.13 12.79 39.64
CA GLU A 1214 8.58 12.75 38.28
C GLU A 1214 8.36 14.16 37.73
N LEU A 1215 7.89 15.11 38.55
CA LEU A 1215 7.69 16.50 38.13
C LEU A 1215 9.01 17.21 37.82
N LEU A 1216 10.04 17.02 38.64
CA LEU A 1216 11.38 17.55 38.36
C LEU A 1216 11.99 16.94 37.10
N ARG A 1217 11.73 15.65 36.84
CA ARG A 1217 12.16 14.95 35.63
C ARG A 1217 11.45 15.50 34.39
N LEU A 1218 10.14 15.72 34.48
CA LEU A 1218 9.34 16.37 33.46
C LEU A 1218 9.90 17.77 33.16
N ALA A 1219 10.07 18.61 34.18
CA ALA A 1219 10.60 19.97 34.03
C ALA A 1219 11.98 19.99 33.37
N ARG A 1220 12.88 19.05 33.74
CA ARG A 1220 14.20 18.91 33.10
C ARG A 1220 14.08 18.68 31.59
N ASN A 1221 13.15 17.82 31.17
CA ASN A 1221 12.90 17.51 29.77
C ASN A 1221 12.17 18.61 28.98
N LEU A 1222 11.69 19.66 29.67
CA LEU A 1222 11.04 20.84 29.10
C LEU A 1222 11.96 22.06 28.97
N THR A 1223 13.19 21.99 29.50
CA THR A 1223 14.18 23.10 29.50
C THR A 1223 14.58 23.56 28.09
N ASP A 1224 14.63 22.63 27.13
CA ASP A 1224 14.89 22.92 25.72
C ASP A 1224 13.68 23.45 24.95
N GLY A 1225 12.52 23.57 25.61
CA GLY A 1225 11.26 24.10 25.09
C GLY A 1225 10.07 23.20 25.42
N VAL A 1226 8.94 23.81 25.77
CA VAL A 1226 7.69 23.08 26.06
C VAL A 1226 7.06 22.64 24.74
N PRO A 1227 6.91 21.33 24.47
CA PRO A 1227 6.29 20.87 23.24
C PRO A 1227 4.79 21.19 23.24
N MET A 1228 4.33 21.75 22.13
CA MET A 1228 2.96 22.15 21.85
C MET A 1228 2.33 21.23 20.80
N ALA A 1229 1.04 20.93 20.88
CA ALA A 1229 0.26 20.20 19.89
C ALA A 1229 -0.85 21.13 19.38
N THR A 1230 -0.88 21.33 18.06
CA THR A 1230 -1.95 22.02 17.35
C THR A 1230 -2.58 21.00 16.39
N PRO A 1231 -3.62 20.27 16.81
CA PRO A 1231 -4.30 19.30 15.97
C PRO A 1231 -4.87 19.91 14.70
N VAL A 1232 -4.94 19.13 13.61
CA VAL A 1232 -5.43 19.62 12.32
C VAL A 1232 -6.89 20.05 12.42
N PHE A 1233 -7.21 21.28 12.00
CA PHE A 1233 -8.55 21.90 12.07
C PHE A 1233 -9.12 22.09 13.50
N ASP A 1234 -8.38 21.77 14.55
CA ASP A 1234 -8.71 22.02 15.96
C ASP A 1234 -7.49 22.57 16.71
N GLY A 1235 -6.76 23.47 16.03
CA GLY A 1235 -5.47 23.98 16.46
C GLY A 1235 -5.54 25.17 17.41
N ALA A 1236 -4.35 25.69 17.77
CA ALA A 1236 -4.21 26.89 18.59
C ALA A 1236 -4.70 28.13 17.85
N THR A 1237 -5.57 28.91 18.50
CA THR A 1237 -6.02 30.21 17.98
C THR A 1237 -4.97 31.29 18.19
N GLU A 1238 -5.06 32.38 17.43
CA GLU A 1238 -4.13 33.52 17.56
C GLU A 1238 -4.08 34.09 18.99
N ALA A 1239 -5.22 34.14 19.68
CA ALA A 1239 -5.29 34.62 21.07
C ALA A 1239 -4.52 33.72 22.04
N GLU A 1240 -4.63 32.41 21.89
CA GLU A 1240 -3.89 31.43 22.69
C GLU A 1240 -2.38 31.52 22.42
N ILE A 1241 -1.96 31.70 21.16
CA ILE A 1241 -0.55 31.93 20.81
C ILE A 1241 -0.01 33.20 21.47
N LYS A 1242 -0.76 34.31 21.39
CA LYS A 1242 -0.40 35.57 22.06
C LYS A 1242 -0.28 35.40 23.58
N ARG A 1243 -1.20 34.66 24.19
CA ARG A 1243 -1.14 34.35 25.62
C ARG A 1243 0.10 33.56 25.99
N MET A 1244 0.52 32.60 25.16
CA MET A 1244 1.77 31.86 25.37
C MET A 1244 3.01 32.74 25.20
N LEU A 1245 3.01 33.67 24.25
CA LEU A 1245 4.08 34.66 24.09
C LEU A 1245 4.19 35.55 25.33
N GLU A 1246 3.07 36.05 25.85
CA GLU A 1246 3.03 36.86 27.08
C GLU A 1246 3.54 36.06 28.30
N LEU A 1247 3.12 34.80 28.45
CA LEU A 1247 3.55 33.94 29.56
C LEU A 1247 5.07 33.67 29.53
N ALA A 1248 5.65 33.68 28.33
CA ALA A 1248 7.07 33.55 28.07
C ALA A 1248 7.87 34.88 28.15
N ASP A 1249 7.22 36.00 28.50
CA ASP A 1249 7.80 37.35 28.53
C ASP A 1249 8.30 37.84 27.14
N LEU A 1250 7.61 37.43 26.08
CA LEU A 1250 7.92 37.77 24.68
C LEU A 1250 6.89 38.76 24.09
N PRO A 1251 7.25 39.54 23.05
CA PRO A 1251 6.31 40.44 22.39
C PRO A 1251 5.11 39.70 21.81
N SER A 1252 3.89 40.17 22.11
CA SER A 1252 2.65 39.58 21.58
C SER A 1252 2.51 39.69 20.05
N SER A 1253 3.32 40.52 19.39
CA SER A 1253 3.40 40.61 17.93
C SER A 1253 4.15 39.44 17.28
N GLY A 1254 4.96 38.69 18.04
CA GLY A 1254 5.88 37.69 17.49
C GLY A 1254 7.09 38.30 16.75
N GLN A 1255 7.27 39.62 16.84
CA GLN A 1255 8.35 40.35 16.16
C GLN A 1255 9.24 41.07 17.17
N THR A 1256 10.53 41.16 16.85
CA THR A 1256 11.53 41.83 17.70
C THR A 1256 12.51 42.64 16.87
N GLN A 1257 13.21 43.56 17.52
CA GLN A 1257 14.30 44.32 16.92
C GLN A 1257 15.52 43.41 16.72
N LEU A 1258 16.04 43.37 15.49
CA LEU A 1258 17.30 42.69 15.16
C LEU A 1258 18.39 43.73 14.87
N TYR A 1259 19.64 43.29 15.00
CA TYR A 1259 20.85 44.04 14.66
C TYR A 1259 21.64 43.27 13.62
N ASP A 1260 22.27 43.99 12.70
CA ASP A 1260 23.14 43.42 11.66
C ASP A 1260 24.44 42.94 12.29
N GLY A 1261 24.81 41.67 12.14
CA GLY A 1261 26.07 41.13 12.65
C GLY A 1261 27.31 41.80 12.05
N ARG A 1262 27.21 42.33 10.83
CA ARG A 1262 28.35 42.94 10.12
C ARG A 1262 28.63 44.37 10.54
N THR A 1263 27.59 45.18 10.71
CA THR A 1263 27.72 46.62 11.01
C THR A 1263 27.41 46.94 12.47
N GLY A 1264 26.68 46.08 13.16
CA GLY A 1264 26.12 46.33 14.49
C GLY A 1264 24.92 47.29 14.49
N GLU A 1265 24.49 47.77 13.33
CA GLU A 1265 23.36 48.69 13.21
C GLU A 1265 22.02 47.96 13.40
N ALA A 1266 21.05 48.66 13.98
CA ALA A 1266 19.69 48.14 14.13
C ALA A 1266 18.97 48.17 12.77
N PHE A 1267 18.21 47.11 12.44
CA PHE A 1267 17.36 47.14 11.25
C PHE A 1267 16.20 48.14 11.39
N ASP A 1268 15.79 48.77 10.29
CA ASP A 1268 14.72 49.79 10.27
C ASP A 1268 13.35 49.26 10.74
N ARG A 1269 13.14 47.94 10.71
CA ARG A 1269 11.87 47.29 11.08
C ARG A 1269 12.11 46.09 11.99
N HIS A 1270 11.13 45.86 12.86
CA HIS A 1270 11.07 44.61 13.62
C HIS A 1270 10.82 43.45 12.67
N THR A 1271 11.45 42.32 12.97
CA THR A 1271 11.43 41.12 12.14
C THR A 1271 10.76 39.99 12.90
N THR A 1272 10.01 39.14 12.20
CA THR A 1272 9.48 37.90 12.78
C THR A 1272 10.63 36.95 13.04
N VAL A 1273 10.77 36.57 14.31
CA VAL A 1273 11.82 35.66 14.80
C VAL A 1273 11.16 34.58 15.63
N GLY A 1274 11.61 33.33 15.48
CA GLY A 1274 11.08 32.23 16.26
C GLY A 1274 11.62 30.88 15.84
N TYR A 1275 11.12 29.81 16.44
CA TYR A 1275 11.59 28.45 16.13
C TYR A 1275 10.66 27.76 15.14
N MET A 1276 11.22 27.25 14.04
CA MET A 1276 10.52 26.37 13.10
C MET A 1276 11.18 24.99 13.07
N HIS A 1277 10.39 23.92 12.97
CA HIS A 1277 10.92 22.57 12.78
C HIS A 1277 11.34 22.34 11.33
N TYR A 1278 12.65 22.24 11.09
CA TYR A 1278 13.24 22.14 9.75
C TYR A 1278 13.87 20.77 9.51
N LEU A 1279 13.84 20.33 8.25
CA LEU A 1279 14.21 18.98 7.82
C LEU A 1279 15.34 19.04 6.77
N LYS A 1280 16.32 18.14 6.87
CA LYS A 1280 17.29 17.85 5.79
C LYS A 1280 16.70 16.75 4.90
N LEU A 1281 16.59 17.02 3.60
CA LEU A 1281 16.02 16.05 2.65
C LEU A 1281 17.09 15.11 2.10
N ASN A 1282 16.69 13.94 1.60
CA ASN A 1282 17.59 12.95 0.96
C ASN A 1282 18.11 13.40 -0.42
N HIS A 1283 18.07 14.70 -0.71
CA HIS A 1283 18.58 15.31 -1.94
C HIS A 1283 19.90 16.01 -1.61
N LEU A 1284 20.94 15.20 -1.43
CA LEU A 1284 22.27 15.66 -1.06
C LEU A 1284 23.07 16.06 -2.31
N VAL A 1285 23.82 17.15 -2.21
CA VAL A 1285 24.62 17.64 -3.34
C VAL A 1285 25.66 16.61 -3.80
N ASP A 1286 26.28 15.88 -2.86
CA ASP A 1286 27.29 14.85 -3.16
C ASP A 1286 26.73 13.73 -4.05
N ASP A 1287 25.45 13.37 -3.90
CA ASP A 1287 24.83 12.33 -4.72
C ASP A 1287 24.46 12.85 -6.11
N LYS A 1288 24.21 14.15 -6.24
CA LYS A 1288 23.79 14.81 -7.49
C LYS A 1288 24.96 15.31 -8.33
N MET A 1289 26.05 15.73 -7.69
CA MET A 1289 27.24 16.18 -8.38
C MET A 1289 27.83 15.02 -9.18
N HIS A 1290 28.05 15.27 -10.47
CA HIS A 1290 28.64 14.32 -11.40
C HIS A 1290 29.38 15.07 -12.51
N ALA A 1291 30.58 14.60 -12.83
CA ALA A 1291 31.40 15.13 -13.90
C ALA A 1291 32.08 13.99 -14.67
N ARG A 1292 32.31 14.21 -15.95
CA ARG A 1292 32.98 13.25 -16.85
C ARG A 1292 33.83 14.01 -17.86
N SER A 1293 35.07 13.55 -18.02
CA SER A 1293 35.92 13.90 -19.16
C SER A 1293 35.90 12.76 -20.19
N THR A 1294 36.44 11.61 -19.82
CA THR A 1294 36.39 10.34 -20.57
C THR A 1294 35.77 9.24 -19.70
N GLY A 1295 35.34 8.14 -20.30
CA GLY A 1295 34.74 7.05 -19.55
C GLY A 1295 34.33 5.88 -20.45
N PRO A 1296 33.58 4.91 -19.94
CA PRO A 1296 33.10 3.79 -20.74
C PRO A 1296 32.11 4.27 -21.80
N TYR A 1297 32.07 3.50 -22.90
CA TYR A 1297 31.18 3.71 -24.03
C TYR A 1297 30.31 2.47 -24.23
N SER A 1298 29.10 2.69 -24.75
CA SER A 1298 28.19 1.64 -25.18
C SER A 1298 28.83 0.79 -26.26
N LEU A 1299 28.67 -0.52 -26.16
CA LEU A 1299 29.21 -1.46 -27.15
C LEU A 1299 28.56 -1.26 -28.52
N VAL A 1300 27.25 -0.98 -28.54
CA VAL A 1300 26.44 -0.91 -29.77
C VAL A 1300 26.56 0.45 -30.43
N THR A 1301 26.26 1.52 -29.69
CA THR A 1301 26.17 2.87 -30.25
C THR A 1301 27.48 3.65 -30.20
N GLN A 1302 28.51 3.14 -29.52
CA GLN A 1302 29.77 3.84 -29.23
C GLN A 1302 29.62 5.18 -28.49
N GLN A 1303 28.42 5.48 -27.98
CA GLN A 1303 28.14 6.68 -27.18
C GLN A 1303 28.57 6.49 -25.73
N PRO A 1304 28.87 7.57 -25.00
CA PRO A 1304 29.00 7.55 -23.55
C PRO A 1304 27.89 6.77 -22.86
N LEU A 1305 28.22 5.96 -21.86
CA LEU A 1305 27.19 5.34 -21.01
C LEU A 1305 26.38 6.42 -20.26
N GLY A 1306 25.23 6.05 -19.71
CA GLY A 1306 24.38 6.94 -18.92
C GLY A 1306 24.56 6.75 -17.41
N GLY A 1307 24.54 7.85 -16.67
CA GLY A 1307 24.41 7.84 -15.20
C GLY A 1307 25.73 7.80 -14.41
N LYS A 1308 25.68 8.32 -13.17
CA LYS A 1308 26.84 8.50 -12.28
C LYS A 1308 27.57 7.19 -11.97
N ALA A 1309 26.82 6.11 -11.70
CA ALA A 1309 27.39 4.80 -11.33
C ALA A 1309 28.29 4.19 -12.42
N GLN A 1310 28.08 4.56 -13.69
CA GLN A 1310 28.88 4.09 -14.82
C GLN A 1310 29.88 5.14 -15.32
N PHE A 1311 30.08 6.24 -14.59
CA PHE A 1311 30.81 7.42 -15.08
C PHE A 1311 30.29 7.86 -16.47
N GLY A 1312 28.97 7.92 -16.61
CA GLY A 1312 28.29 8.21 -17.86
C GLY A 1312 28.29 9.70 -18.24
N GLY A 1313 28.02 10.01 -19.51
CA GLY A 1313 27.88 11.39 -19.99
C GLY A 1313 26.50 11.98 -19.68
N GLN A 1314 26.39 13.31 -19.78
CA GLN A 1314 25.09 13.99 -19.82
C GLN A 1314 24.44 13.74 -21.19
N ARG A 1315 23.10 13.58 -21.19
CA ARG A 1315 22.34 13.48 -22.44
C ARG A 1315 22.20 14.88 -23.04
N PHE A 1316 22.75 15.08 -24.22
CA PHE A 1316 22.48 16.25 -25.06
C PHE A 1316 21.27 15.91 -25.95
N GLY A 1317 20.11 16.51 -25.65
CA GLY A 1317 18.84 16.19 -26.27
C GLY A 1317 18.49 17.08 -27.44
N GLU A 1318 17.29 16.86 -27.99
CA GLU A 1318 16.77 17.58 -29.15
C GLU A 1318 16.59 19.09 -28.87
N MET A 1319 16.09 19.46 -27.70
CA MET A 1319 15.91 20.87 -27.34
C MET A 1319 17.25 21.61 -27.19
N GLU A 1320 18.28 20.94 -26.67
CA GLU A 1320 19.62 21.52 -26.55
C GLU A 1320 20.29 21.69 -27.92
N VAL A 1321 20.01 20.78 -28.87
CA VAL A 1321 20.42 20.92 -30.28
C VAL A 1321 19.78 22.16 -30.89
N TRP A 1322 18.46 22.32 -30.77
CA TRP A 1322 17.76 23.51 -31.29
C TRP A 1322 18.30 24.81 -30.70
N ALA A 1323 18.70 24.80 -29.43
CA ALA A 1323 19.32 25.96 -28.79
C ALA A 1323 20.65 26.35 -29.47
N LEU A 1324 21.53 25.38 -29.78
CA LEU A 1324 22.79 25.67 -30.49
C LEU A 1324 22.58 26.08 -31.94
N GLU A 1325 21.60 25.48 -32.63
CA GLU A 1325 21.20 25.88 -33.98
C GLU A 1325 20.72 27.34 -34.00
N ALA A 1326 19.91 27.76 -33.01
CA ALA A 1326 19.41 29.13 -32.90
C ALA A 1326 20.53 30.18 -32.73
N TYR A 1327 21.64 29.82 -32.09
CA TYR A 1327 22.83 30.69 -31.99
C TYR A 1327 23.72 30.66 -33.24
N GLY A 1328 23.51 29.72 -34.17
CA GLY A 1328 24.42 29.47 -35.29
C GLY A 1328 25.75 28.83 -34.85
N ALA A 1329 25.78 28.17 -33.68
CA ALA A 1329 26.98 27.57 -33.09
C ALA A 1329 27.32 26.21 -33.74
N ALA A 1330 27.47 26.19 -35.07
CA ALA A 1330 27.61 24.96 -35.87
C ALA A 1330 28.81 24.09 -35.45
N TYR A 1331 29.96 24.69 -35.15
CA TYR A 1331 31.15 23.94 -34.69
C TYR A 1331 30.94 23.29 -33.32
N THR A 1332 30.32 24.01 -32.37
CA THR A 1332 29.97 23.45 -31.06
C THR A 1332 28.99 22.30 -31.19
N LEU A 1333 27.99 22.45 -32.07
CA LEU A 1333 27.03 21.39 -32.35
C LEU A 1333 27.71 20.17 -32.99
N GLN A 1334 28.57 20.39 -33.99
CA GLN A 1334 29.33 19.33 -34.64
C GLN A 1334 30.22 18.60 -33.62
N GLU A 1335 30.91 19.32 -32.74
CA GLU A 1335 31.74 18.73 -31.68
C GLU A 1335 30.92 17.84 -30.74
N MET A 1336 29.77 18.33 -30.27
CA MET A 1336 28.87 17.62 -29.35
C MET A 1336 28.30 16.34 -29.99
N LEU A 1337 27.95 16.39 -31.27
CA LEU A 1337 27.36 15.26 -32.00
C LEU A 1337 28.39 14.26 -32.55
N THR A 1338 29.68 14.61 -32.61
CA THR A 1338 30.73 13.75 -33.20
C THR A 1338 31.80 13.37 -32.18
N VAL A 1339 32.86 14.17 -32.06
CA VAL A 1339 34.10 13.87 -31.32
C VAL A 1339 33.90 13.77 -29.80
N LYS A 1340 32.82 14.35 -29.24
CA LYS A 1340 32.44 14.16 -27.82
C LYS A 1340 31.51 12.96 -27.59
N SER A 1341 31.00 12.36 -28.64
CA SER A 1341 29.97 11.31 -28.62
C SER A 1341 30.50 9.99 -29.19
N ASP A 1342 30.20 9.71 -30.46
CA ASP A 1342 30.28 8.40 -31.10
C ASP A 1342 31.21 8.35 -32.32
N ASP A 1343 31.94 9.42 -32.62
CA ASP A 1343 33.10 9.33 -33.52
C ASP A 1343 34.29 8.71 -32.79
N VAL A 1344 34.51 7.41 -33.03
CA VAL A 1344 35.54 6.60 -32.35
C VAL A 1344 36.96 7.09 -32.63
N GLN A 1345 37.24 7.53 -33.86
CA GLN A 1345 38.56 8.02 -34.23
C GLN A 1345 38.71 9.49 -33.82
N GLY A 1346 37.70 10.30 -34.13
CA GLY A 1346 37.71 11.73 -33.82
C GLY A 1346 37.84 12.02 -32.33
N ARG A 1347 37.21 11.23 -31.45
CA ARG A 1347 37.36 11.41 -30.00
C ARG A 1347 38.79 11.14 -29.48
N ASN A 1348 39.46 10.13 -30.04
CA ASN A 1348 40.84 9.78 -29.65
C ASN A 1348 41.81 10.84 -30.18
N GLN A 1349 41.62 11.27 -31.43
CA GLN A 1349 42.42 12.33 -32.03
C GLN A 1349 42.21 13.65 -31.29
N MET A 1350 40.97 14.01 -30.96
CA MET A 1350 40.66 15.20 -30.17
C MET A 1350 41.31 15.15 -28.79
N TYR A 1351 41.25 14.01 -28.10
CA TYR A 1351 41.93 13.86 -26.82
C TYR A 1351 43.44 14.04 -26.94
N LYS A 1352 44.06 13.43 -27.95
CA LYS A 1352 45.50 13.57 -28.23
C LYS A 1352 45.87 15.04 -28.52
N ASN A 1353 45.12 15.67 -29.42
CA ASN A 1353 45.26 17.08 -29.80
C ASN A 1353 45.20 18.00 -28.57
N ILE A 1354 44.21 17.81 -27.68
CA ILE A 1354 44.11 18.56 -26.41
C ILE A 1354 45.33 18.34 -25.51
N VAL A 1355 45.83 17.10 -25.40
CA VAL A 1355 47.03 16.79 -24.60
C VAL A 1355 48.30 17.40 -25.21
N ASP A 1356 48.41 17.42 -26.53
CA ASP A 1356 49.52 18.00 -27.29
C ASP A 1356 49.45 19.54 -27.34
N GLY A 1357 48.32 20.15 -26.92
CA GLY A 1357 48.08 21.59 -26.95
C GLY A 1357 47.63 22.13 -28.31
N GLU A 1358 47.26 21.24 -29.23
CA GLU A 1358 46.73 21.56 -30.56
C GLU A 1358 45.20 21.51 -30.52
N HIS A 1359 44.51 22.63 -30.73
CA HIS A 1359 43.03 22.67 -30.61
C HIS A 1359 42.34 22.48 -31.96
N GLU A 1360 42.74 21.46 -32.72
CA GLU A 1360 42.17 21.14 -34.03
C GLU A 1360 41.14 20.00 -33.96
N MET A 1361 39.99 20.18 -34.61
CA MET A 1361 38.94 19.18 -34.71
C MET A 1361 39.02 18.45 -36.06
N VAL A 1362 39.20 17.14 -36.01
CA VAL A 1362 39.04 16.25 -37.16
C VAL A 1362 37.79 15.42 -36.92
N ALA A 1363 36.65 15.88 -37.43
CA ALA A 1363 35.37 15.19 -37.29
C ALA A 1363 35.15 14.20 -38.44
N GLY A 1364 34.92 12.93 -38.09
CA GLY A 1364 34.48 11.89 -38.99
C GLY A 1364 32.97 11.68 -38.96
N MET A 1365 32.54 10.55 -39.52
CA MET A 1365 31.14 10.14 -39.52
C MET A 1365 30.78 9.48 -38.17
N PRO A 1366 29.68 9.90 -37.51
CA PRO A 1366 29.19 9.27 -36.28
C PRO A 1366 28.93 7.76 -36.45
N GLU A 1367 29.28 6.96 -35.44
CA GLU A 1367 29.01 5.53 -35.48
C GLU A 1367 27.50 5.22 -35.45
N SER A 1368 26.68 6.06 -34.80
CA SER A 1368 25.21 5.92 -34.86
C SER A 1368 24.66 5.99 -36.29
N PHE A 1369 25.25 6.83 -37.15
CA PHE A 1369 24.88 6.91 -38.56
C PHE A 1369 25.36 5.69 -39.35
N ASN A 1370 26.55 5.16 -39.04
CA ASN A 1370 27.02 3.89 -39.60
C ASN A 1370 26.08 2.73 -39.26
N VAL A 1371 25.69 2.63 -37.99
CA VAL A 1371 24.73 1.62 -37.53
C VAL A 1371 23.42 1.75 -38.30
N LEU A 1372 22.88 2.97 -38.45
CA LEU A 1372 21.66 3.22 -39.24
C LEU A 1372 21.79 2.74 -40.70
N VAL A 1373 22.89 3.09 -41.38
CA VAL A 1373 23.14 2.63 -42.77
C VAL A 1373 23.17 1.10 -42.84
N LYS A 1374 23.80 0.43 -41.87
CA LYS A 1374 23.86 -1.04 -41.82
C LYS A 1374 22.50 -1.67 -41.50
N GLU A 1375 21.72 -1.08 -40.60
CA GLU A 1375 20.35 -1.53 -40.30
C GLU A 1375 19.44 -1.39 -41.54
N ILE A 1376 19.48 -0.27 -42.25
CA ILE A 1376 18.72 -0.06 -43.49
C ILE A 1376 19.14 -1.07 -44.56
N ARG A 1377 20.45 -1.28 -44.77
CA ARG A 1377 20.94 -2.31 -45.71
C ARG A 1377 20.51 -3.72 -45.32
N SER A 1378 20.38 -4.03 -44.03
CA SER A 1378 19.90 -5.33 -43.55
C SER A 1378 18.41 -5.59 -43.86
N LEU A 1379 17.62 -4.54 -44.09
CA LEU A 1379 16.23 -4.61 -44.56
C LEU A 1379 16.13 -4.79 -46.09
N ALA A 1380 17.24 -5.09 -46.78
CA ALA A 1380 17.36 -5.20 -48.24
C ALA A 1380 17.06 -3.89 -48.99
N ILE A 1381 17.28 -2.73 -48.35
CA ILE A 1381 17.20 -1.41 -48.97
C ILE A 1381 18.63 -0.96 -49.26
N ASN A 1382 18.97 -0.74 -50.54
CA ASN A 1382 20.31 -0.22 -50.88
C ASN A 1382 20.41 1.26 -50.47
N MET A 1383 21.39 1.58 -49.63
CA MET A 1383 21.70 2.94 -49.19
C MET A 1383 23.20 3.14 -49.31
N GLU A 1384 23.63 3.94 -50.29
CA GLU A 1384 25.04 4.26 -50.54
C GLU A 1384 25.28 5.75 -50.27
N LEU A 1385 26.52 6.08 -49.88
CA LEU A 1385 26.97 7.46 -49.78
C LEU A 1385 27.64 7.76 -51.11
N GLU A 1386 27.06 8.64 -51.92
CA GLU A 1386 27.68 9.08 -53.17
C GLU A 1386 28.91 9.94 -52.88
N ASP A 1387 30.00 9.71 -53.62
CA ASP A 1387 31.18 10.58 -53.57
C ASP A 1387 30.80 11.95 -54.19
N ASN A 1388 30.92 13.02 -53.40
CA ASN A 1388 30.76 14.41 -53.88
C ASN A 1388 32.05 14.98 -54.46
#